data_AF-A0A2A2KRB6-F1
#
_entry.id   AF-A0A2A2KRB6-F1
#
_cell.length_a   1.000
_cell.length_b   1.000
_cell.length_c   1.000
_cell.angle_alpha   90.00
_cell.angle_beta   90.00
_cell.angle_gamma   90.00
#
_symmetry.space_group_name_H-M   'P 1'
#
loop_
_entity.id
_entity.type
_entity.pdbx_description
1 polymer ?
#
loop_
_entity_poly.entity_id
_entity_poly.type
_entity_poly.pdbx_seq_one_letter_code
_entity_poly.pdbx_strand_id
1 'polypeptide(L)'
;MTANTSSAYIVAQLIEKMNNPDNDFRFMAINDLMKELRNETFKLDDDAEWKVTRALVKLLDDSNGEVQNLAVKCLGMIAKVINQAQAEWLLEKLFELINSSKEEQEDIGCISLKTVIANLVPNLVASTNIVRKCVPNIRTAIDAKKRSMSSHVDLLEILGDILQRFGSSIWELHPDIQSTLLKQLSVERPAIRKKAIAALGLLGAVASNDLFKQTVDIIGNGEESICNSDVHSVSEQHREIQCKSVLESSQQGMIFLFEIPKNNFLVLSQVLPHLIQFLRTAKDDELRESALQCIETFLYRCPKEVNAFQTDVHNVLSDNLCYDPNYSYEGDDEDDEAMEVENEEDGEADEDDYSDDDDMSYKVRRAAAKAIEAMIVCRHDQLTASVATYGPLLISRFKEREENVRIDVISAYINLLKEIHHAVPNAVKSLADESDMETEMVGSARLSTAQLQPDQLNLLRLLSEQLEPLLKAVIKQMKHKSIRSRQKAFELSTQLVRVLPDSLSTSMDQFIPRVVASLNDKGCSAQMKIDTLAFFTQTLISHNPNIFVPHLDVIVSVLVSSVKDNFYKLASEGLQLARYLLDVMAETKSDKQVPTVFDAVYEKLLVADTDQEVKERAIDVSGHCLALFPQSLASRLQQTFGILLERLKNEMTRLVAIRSFNEIVAKQTVPPEHVISILPQLLPFVADFLKKNQRALKIASLNFLRSLMAWPALSNALNSKEMELIITEFPQLIKDADLTITQSVLKCASACVTMFPQQFASHLSPILESFTILSQSPLLQGSTLTSALDFVRAIVHSSLPNKPSFEELLETLCSPIYNTSTSNAALPKQAFHSISAELATVAATSESLSEAQHLASQLAKQLTASDSSETVRLFAIYALGELGRRYPKVYDQDDTIKPASLMVQVFNSQSEEMKTAAAQSLGALAVGNIEKFLPFILEQINTQEKRQYLLLHALKEVIAWDSTENISIDVLKAQSDEIWKVLMAHATREEEGTRNVVAECLGRLCVIHPSTLFPLIKQQIRSDSAAVRCTVVTSVKFMISEEKTTFDAELQANIGDFLDLIKDDNLEVRRVVLALINSAAHNKPSLIRERLPVLLPSIYEETRTRKELIREVEMGPFKHQVDDGLDLRKAAFECMYTLLISCLEKIDVFEFISHMENGLRDGHHDVRLLTYLMLSKLVTLCSQQVLSRMDRIAEPLRTQMMSKVKSNAVKQEIEKNEEIKRAVIRVVLTIQRVPDADKCNQVSELLSLIRSECPHLLESVQRDAHRSYSTDTPMDI
;
A
#
# COMPACT_ATOMS: atom_id res chain seq x y z
N MET A 1 -53.43 10.09 -20.58
CA MET A 1 -53.85 10.11 -22.01
C MET A 1 -53.96 11.52 -22.60
N THR A 2 -53.72 12.60 -21.84
CA THR A 2 -53.85 13.99 -22.33
C THR A 2 -52.53 14.67 -22.76
N ALA A 3 -51.37 14.02 -22.59
CA ALA A 3 -50.05 14.60 -22.95
C ALA A 3 -49.62 14.34 -24.41
N ASN A 4 -50.16 13.32 -25.08
CA ASN A 4 -49.70 12.93 -26.43
C ASN A 4 -50.33 13.74 -27.57
N THR A 5 -51.43 14.46 -27.33
CA THR A 5 -52.10 15.26 -28.38
C THR A 5 -51.44 16.62 -28.61
N SER A 6 -50.73 17.16 -27.61
CA SER A 6 -50.00 18.43 -27.74
C SER A 6 -48.68 18.27 -28.51
N SER A 7 -47.97 17.13 -28.36
CA SER A 7 -46.70 16.88 -29.06
C SER A 7 -46.89 16.72 -30.57
N ALA A 8 -47.93 16.02 -31.02
CA ALA A 8 -48.19 15.82 -32.46
C ALA A 8 -48.48 17.14 -33.20
N TYR A 9 -49.18 18.08 -32.56
CA TYR A 9 -49.45 19.40 -33.14
C TYR A 9 -48.19 20.26 -33.26
N ILE A 10 -47.33 20.24 -32.24
CA ILE A 10 -46.04 20.93 -32.23
C ILE A 10 -45.14 20.37 -33.35
N VAL A 11 -45.07 19.05 -33.50
CA VAL A 11 -44.26 18.41 -34.56
C VAL A 11 -44.78 18.76 -35.96
N ALA A 12 -46.09 18.79 -36.18
CA ALA A 12 -46.66 19.19 -37.47
C ALA A 12 -46.31 20.64 -37.84
N GLN A 13 -46.36 21.57 -36.86
CA GLN A 13 -45.96 22.96 -37.07
C GLN A 13 -44.45 23.10 -37.37
N LEU A 14 -43.60 22.31 -36.71
CA LEU A 14 -42.17 22.31 -36.96
C LEU A 14 -41.85 21.77 -38.37
N ILE A 15 -42.53 20.73 -38.84
CA ILE A 15 -42.37 20.19 -40.20
C ILE A 15 -42.79 21.21 -41.28
N GLU A 16 -43.83 21.99 -41.01
CA GLU A 16 -44.25 23.06 -41.93
C GLU A 16 -43.18 24.17 -42.01
N LYS A 17 -42.64 24.60 -40.86
CA LYS A 17 -41.53 25.57 -40.80
C LYS A 17 -40.23 25.04 -41.42
N MET A 18 -39.98 23.73 -41.35
CA MET A 18 -38.86 23.06 -42.01
C MET A 18 -38.92 23.13 -43.54
N ASN A 19 -40.11 23.29 -44.14
CA ASN A 19 -40.25 23.44 -45.59
C ASN A 19 -40.39 24.90 -46.04
N ASN A 20 -40.16 25.88 -45.14
CA ASN A 20 -40.26 27.28 -45.47
C ASN A 20 -39.12 27.71 -46.44
N PRO A 21 -39.39 28.61 -47.41
CA PRO A 21 -38.34 29.16 -48.29
C PRO A 21 -37.26 29.96 -47.53
N ASP A 22 -37.57 30.47 -46.34
CA ASP A 22 -36.65 31.24 -45.50
C ASP A 22 -35.77 30.31 -44.64
N ASN A 23 -34.46 30.54 -44.69
CA ASN A 23 -33.45 29.74 -44.00
C ASN A 23 -33.53 29.86 -42.47
N ASP A 24 -33.90 31.02 -41.93
CA ASP A 24 -34.00 31.26 -40.48
C ASP A 24 -35.15 30.45 -39.87
N PHE A 25 -36.28 30.37 -40.58
CA PHE A 25 -37.42 29.54 -40.15
C PHE A 25 -37.07 28.04 -40.15
N ARG A 26 -36.30 27.57 -41.14
CA ARG A 26 -35.81 26.18 -41.16
C ARG A 26 -34.82 25.90 -40.04
N PHE A 27 -33.87 26.82 -39.82
CA PHE A 27 -32.88 26.73 -38.74
C PHE A 27 -33.55 26.68 -37.36
N MET A 28 -34.47 27.61 -37.08
CA MET A 28 -35.23 27.66 -35.83
C MET A 28 -36.06 26.40 -35.62
N ALA A 29 -36.71 25.88 -36.68
CA ALA A 29 -37.53 24.67 -36.58
C ALA A 29 -36.70 23.43 -36.21
N ILE A 30 -35.50 23.26 -36.77
CA ILE A 30 -34.61 22.13 -36.41
C ILE A 30 -34.09 22.30 -34.98
N ASN A 31 -33.72 23.52 -34.58
CA ASN A 31 -33.19 23.78 -33.24
C ASN A 31 -34.24 23.57 -32.15
N ASP A 32 -35.49 23.98 -32.39
CA ASP A 32 -36.60 23.75 -31.49
C ASP A 32 -36.97 22.26 -31.42
N LEU A 33 -36.93 21.53 -32.55
CA LEU A 33 -37.08 20.06 -32.54
C LEU A 33 -35.98 19.38 -31.71
N MET A 34 -34.72 19.82 -31.84
CA MET A 34 -33.61 19.28 -31.05
C MET A 34 -33.78 19.52 -29.55
N LYS A 35 -34.33 20.68 -29.13
CA LYS A 35 -34.64 20.94 -27.72
C LYS A 35 -35.70 19.99 -27.20
N GLU A 36 -36.76 19.74 -27.97
CA GLU A 36 -37.82 18.80 -27.57
C GLU A 36 -37.32 17.36 -27.49
N LEU A 37 -36.45 16.94 -28.41
CA LEU A 37 -35.84 15.60 -28.38
C LEU A 37 -34.87 15.36 -27.20
N ARG A 38 -34.45 16.41 -26.47
CA ARG A 38 -33.67 16.26 -25.22
C ARG A 38 -34.55 15.99 -24.00
N ASN A 39 -35.84 16.29 -24.08
CA ASN A 39 -36.76 16.10 -22.96
C ASN A 39 -37.21 14.63 -22.89
N GLU A 40 -36.89 13.92 -21.80
CA GLU A 40 -37.24 12.49 -21.63
C GLU A 40 -38.76 12.20 -21.67
N THR A 41 -39.59 13.22 -21.47
CA THR A 41 -41.06 13.15 -21.52
C THR A 41 -41.63 13.23 -22.94
N PHE A 42 -40.82 13.63 -23.93
CA PHE A 42 -41.25 13.78 -25.32
C PHE A 42 -41.14 12.45 -26.06
N LYS A 43 -42.28 11.93 -26.54
CA LYS A 43 -42.35 10.71 -27.36
C LYS A 43 -42.96 11.05 -28.72
N LEU A 44 -42.27 10.62 -29.78
CA LEU A 44 -42.80 10.64 -31.13
C LEU A 44 -43.69 9.40 -31.34
N ASP A 45 -44.77 9.57 -32.09
CA ASP A 45 -45.59 8.48 -32.62
C ASP A 45 -45.04 8.03 -33.98
N ASP A 46 -45.29 6.76 -34.36
CA ASP A 46 -44.72 6.12 -35.55
C ASP A 46 -44.91 6.94 -36.85
N ASP A 47 -46.05 7.64 -37.01
CA ASP A 47 -46.34 8.47 -38.19
C ASP A 47 -45.56 9.81 -38.16
N ALA A 48 -45.43 10.43 -36.98
CA ALA A 48 -44.61 11.63 -36.83
C ALA A 48 -43.11 11.33 -37.00
N GLU A 49 -42.61 10.20 -36.48
CA GLU A 49 -41.23 9.76 -36.70
C GLU A 49 -40.89 9.67 -38.19
N TRP A 50 -41.76 9.04 -38.99
CA TRP A 50 -41.61 8.94 -40.44
C TRP A 50 -41.57 10.30 -41.13
N LYS A 51 -42.47 11.22 -40.75
CA LYS A 51 -42.55 12.56 -41.36
C LYS A 51 -41.36 13.43 -40.98
N VAL A 52 -40.94 13.41 -39.72
CA VAL A 52 -39.77 14.14 -39.23
C VAL A 52 -38.50 13.62 -39.90
N THR A 53 -38.29 12.30 -39.94
CA THR A 53 -37.09 11.70 -40.56
C THR A 53 -37.01 12.04 -42.04
N ARG A 54 -38.13 11.99 -42.78
CA ARG A 54 -38.19 12.42 -44.20
C ARG A 54 -37.89 13.91 -44.37
N ALA A 55 -38.43 14.76 -43.50
CA ALA A 55 -38.16 16.20 -43.55
C ALA A 55 -36.67 16.50 -43.33
N LEU A 56 -36.04 15.84 -42.35
CA LEU A 56 -34.61 16.01 -42.07
C LEU A 56 -33.72 15.47 -43.19
N VAL A 57 -34.04 14.32 -43.77
CA VAL A 57 -33.28 13.80 -44.94
C VAL A 57 -33.37 14.76 -46.12
N LYS A 58 -34.52 15.42 -46.34
CA LYS A 58 -34.66 16.44 -47.39
C LYS A 58 -33.81 17.69 -47.10
N LEU A 59 -33.64 18.05 -45.83
CA LEU A 59 -32.83 19.19 -45.40
C LEU A 59 -31.32 18.92 -45.45
N LEU A 60 -30.89 17.67 -45.67
CA LEU A 60 -29.49 17.36 -45.98
C LEU A 60 -29.06 17.92 -47.34
N ASP A 61 -30.01 18.17 -48.25
CA ASP A 61 -29.77 18.79 -49.56
C ASP A 61 -30.21 20.27 -49.59
N ASP A 62 -30.25 20.93 -48.42
CA ASP A 62 -30.63 22.34 -48.32
C ASP A 62 -29.55 23.27 -48.91
N SER A 63 -29.94 24.43 -49.43
CA SER A 63 -29.00 25.41 -49.99
C SER A 63 -28.12 26.09 -48.93
N ASN A 64 -28.51 26.06 -47.64
CA ASN A 64 -27.74 26.65 -46.54
C ASN A 64 -27.01 25.58 -45.72
N GLY A 65 -25.67 25.64 -45.68
CA GLY A 65 -24.82 24.72 -44.91
C GLY A 65 -25.06 24.72 -43.39
N GLU A 66 -25.55 25.81 -42.79
CA GLU A 66 -25.90 25.82 -41.36
C GLU A 66 -27.14 24.96 -41.05
N VAL A 67 -28.12 24.99 -41.95
CA VAL A 67 -29.34 24.17 -41.86
C VAL A 67 -29.00 22.70 -42.07
N GLN A 68 -28.12 22.39 -43.03
CA GLN A 68 -27.59 21.03 -43.25
C GLN A 68 -26.90 20.49 -41.98
N ASN A 69 -25.97 21.24 -41.39
CA ASN A 69 -25.24 20.84 -40.18
C ASN A 69 -26.16 20.60 -38.97
N LEU A 70 -27.21 21.40 -38.82
CA LEU A 70 -28.25 21.19 -37.81
C LEU A 70 -29.08 19.93 -38.09
N ALA A 71 -29.45 19.69 -39.35
CA ALA A 71 -30.18 18.50 -39.74
C ALA A 71 -29.38 17.22 -39.40
N VAL A 72 -28.07 17.20 -39.66
CA VAL A 72 -27.17 16.10 -39.28
C VAL A 72 -27.17 15.84 -37.77
N LYS A 73 -27.01 16.89 -36.96
CA LYS A 73 -27.04 16.77 -35.49
C LYS A 73 -28.39 16.25 -34.99
N CYS A 74 -29.48 16.71 -35.59
CA CYS A 74 -30.83 16.28 -35.25
C CYS A 74 -31.09 14.81 -35.62
N LEU A 75 -30.59 14.35 -36.79
CA LEU A 75 -30.64 12.94 -37.20
C LEU A 75 -29.94 12.02 -36.20
N GLY A 76 -28.80 12.44 -35.64
CA GLY A 76 -28.12 11.70 -34.56
C GLY A 76 -28.99 11.52 -33.31
N MET A 77 -29.77 12.54 -32.93
CA MET A 77 -30.68 12.45 -31.78
C MET A 77 -31.86 11.53 -32.06
N ILE A 78 -32.42 11.61 -33.27
CA ILE A 78 -33.54 10.77 -33.71
C ILE A 78 -33.12 9.30 -33.83
N ALA A 79 -31.87 9.02 -34.20
CA ALA A 79 -31.34 7.65 -34.26
C ALA A 79 -31.47 6.86 -32.94
N LYS A 80 -31.65 7.55 -31.80
CA LYS A 80 -31.90 6.92 -30.48
C LYS A 80 -33.34 6.45 -30.28
N VAL A 81 -34.27 7.00 -31.05
CA VAL A 81 -35.73 6.88 -30.82
C VAL A 81 -36.40 6.07 -31.93
N ILE A 82 -35.82 6.02 -33.14
CA ILE A 82 -36.45 5.39 -34.31
C ILE A 82 -36.59 3.86 -34.23
N ASN A 83 -37.68 3.39 -34.83
CA ASN A 83 -37.94 1.98 -35.07
C ASN A 83 -37.01 1.37 -36.16
N GLN A 84 -36.80 0.05 -36.10
CA GLN A 84 -35.88 -0.66 -37.00
C GLN A 84 -36.18 -0.43 -38.49
N ALA A 85 -37.46 -0.46 -38.91
CA ALA A 85 -37.84 -0.29 -40.31
C ALA A 85 -37.52 1.12 -40.86
N GLN A 86 -37.63 2.16 -40.01
CA GLN A 86 -37.27 3.53 -40.39
C GLN A 86 -35.75 3.72 -40.43
N ALA A 87 -35.02 3.10 -39.50
CA ALA A 87 -33.56 3.13 -39.51
C ALA A 87 -32.99 2.48 -40.77
N GLU A 88 -33.58 1.36 -41.23
CA GLU A 88 -33.21 0.72 -42.49
C GLU A 88 -33.45 1.65 -43.70
N TRP A 89 -34.62 2.29 -43.76
CA TRP A 89 -34.91 3.27 -44.82
C TRP A 89 -33.98 4.49 -44.78
N LEU A 90 -33.66 5.01 -43.58
CA LEU A 90 -32.71 6.11 -43.41
C LEU A 90 -31.33 5.72 -43.93
N LEU A 91 -30.84 4.52 -43.59
CA LEU A 91 -29.56 4.02 -44.09
C LEU A 91 -29.54 3.90 -45.62
N GLU A 92 -30.58 3.36 -46.24
CA GLU A 92 -30.69 3.30 -47.71
C GLU A 92 -30.54 4.69 -48.34
N LYS A 93 -31.22 5.70 -47.77
CA LYS A 93 -31.13 7.08 -48.26
C LYS A 93 -29.77 7.73 -48.03
N LEU A 94 -29.11 7.45 -46.90
CA LEU A 94 -27.75 7.92 -46.67
C LEU A 94 -26.76 7.28 -47.65
N PHE A 95 -26.90 5.99 -48.00
CA PHE A 95 -26.07 5.37 -49.02
C PHE A 95 -26.37 5.85 -50.44
N GLU A 96 -27.60 6.28 -50.76
CA GLU A 96 -27.90 6.99 -52.01
C GLU A 96 -27.14 8.32 -52.10
N LEU A 97 -27.05 9.08 -50.99
CA LEU A 97 -26.27 10.33 -50.92
C LEU A 97 -24.76 10.07 -51.05
N ILE A 98 -24.23 9.07 -50.36
CA ILE A 98 -22.81 8.66 -50.42
C ILE A 98 -22.45 8.15 -51.83
N ASN A 99 -23.38 7.56 -52.58
CA ASN A 99 -23.15 7.11 -53.95
C ASN A 99 -23.55 8.14 -55.01
N SER A 100 -23.89 9.36 -54.60
CA SER A 100 -24.20 10.45 -55.52
C SER A 100 -22.94 10.91 -56.27
N SER A 101 -23.14 11.56 -57.41
CA SER A 101 -22.04 12.10 -58.21
C SER A 101 -21.56 13.49 -57.75
N LYS A 102 -22.16 14.06 -56.69
CA LYS A 102 -21.83 15.39 -56.19
C LYS A 102 -21.03 15.25 -54.90
N GLU A 103 -19.84 15.86 -54.84
CA GLU A 103 -18.93 15.77 -53.71
C GLU A 103 -19.55 16.30 -52.40
N GLU A 104 -20.28 17.42 -52.45
CA GLU A 104 -20.99 17.98 -51.28
C GLU A 104 -22.03 17.01 -50.67
N GLN A 105 -22.73 16.24 -51.52
CA GLN A 105 -23.72 15.25 -51.08
C GLN A 105 -23.05 13.96 -50.56
N GLU A 106 -21.88 13.62 -51.09
CA GLU A 106 -21.07 12.49 -50.63
C GLU A 106 -20.53 12.74 -49.20
N ASP A 107 -19.98 13.94 -48.95
CA ASP A 107 -19.44 14.33 -47.64
C ASP A 107 -20.54 14.45 -46.57
N ILE A 108 -21.65 15.15 -46.87
CA ILE A 108 -22.77 15.28 -45.90
C ILE A 108 -23.38 13.90 -45.56
N GLY A 109 -23.40 12.98 -46.52
CA GLY A 109 -23.84 11.60 -46.34
C GLY A 109 -22.94 10.83 -45.37
N CYS A 110 -21.61 10.98 -45.49
CA CYS A 110 -20.64 10.35 -44.61
C CYS A 110 -20.73 10.89 -43.17
N ILE A 111 -20.79 12.22 -43.01
CA ILE A 111 -20.92 12.87 -41.69
C ILE A 111 -22.25 12.47 -41.02
N SER A 112 -23.34 12.40 -41.80
CA SER A 112 -24.64 11.94 -41.32
C SER A 112 -24.59 10.49 -40.83
N LEU A 113 -23.99 9.59 -41.62
CA LEU A 113 -23.85 8.18 -41.27
C LEU A 113 -23.02 8.00 -40.00
N LYS A 114 -21.89 8.70 -39.89
CA LYS A 114 -21.03 8.71 -38.69
C LYS A 114 -21.80 9.17 -37.46
N THR A 115 -22.54 10.27 -37.58
CA THR A 115 -23.33 10.85 -36.48
C THR A 115 -24.46 9.93 -36.02
N VAL A 116 -25.13 9.24 -36.95
CA VAL A 116 -26.15 8.23 -36.66
C VAL A 116 -25.52 7.05 -35.90
N ILE A 117 -24.43 6.48 -36.43
CA ILE A 117 -23.75 5.34 -35.80
C ILE A 117 -23.24 5.70 -34.41
N ALA A 118 -22.64 6.88 -34.20
CA ALA A 118 -22.16 7.32 -32.90
C ALA A 118 -23.26 7.42 -31.84
N ASN A 119 -24.50 7.71 -32.23
CA ASN A 119 -25.62 7.87 -31.32
C ASN A 119 -26.46 6.59 -31.09
N LEU A 120 -26.27 5.54 -31.90
CA LEU A 120 -26.92 4.24 -31.67
C LEU A 120 -26.51 3.67 -30.31
N VAL A 121 -27.44 3.05 -29.59
CA VAL A 121 -27.16 2.50 -28.26
C VAL A 121 -26.52 1.09 -28.39
N PRO A 122 -25.34 0.84 -27.79
CA PRO A 122 -24.70 -0.47 -27.80
C PRO A 122 -25.56 -1.54 -27.10
N ASN A 123 -25.40 -2.82 -27.46
CA ASN A 123 -26.07 -3.99 -26.85
C ASN A 123 -27.59 -4.13 -27.06
N LEU A 124 -28.23 -3.24 -27.81
CA LEU A 124 -29.60 -3.46 -28.31
C LEU A 124 -29.59 -4.33 -29.58
N VAL A 125 -30.49 -5.31 -29.63
CA VAL A 125 -30.66 -6.21 -30.79
C VAL A 125 -30.98 -5.42 -32.06
N ALA A 126 -31.83 -4.39 -31.94
CA ALA A 126 -32.19 -3.52 -33.06
C ALA A 126 -30.96 -2.77 -33.64
N SER A 127 -30.15 -2.14 -32.78
CA SER A 127 -28.92 -1.44 -33.20
C SER A 127 -27.89 -2.38 -33.82
N THR A 128 -27.77 -3.59 -33.29
CA THR A 128 -26.88 -4.62 -33.86
C THR A 128 -27.33 -5.06 -35.26
N ASN A 129 -28.64 -5.22 -35.47
CA ASN A 129 -29.19 -5.58 -36.78
C ASN A 129 -29.00 -4.46 -37.82
N ILE A 130 -29.13 -3.20 -37.41
CA ILE A 130 -28.88 -2.02 -38.24
C ILE A 130 -27.40 -2.00 -38.69
N VAL A 131 -26.47 -2.19 -37.76
CA VAL A 131 -25.03 -2.23 -38.07
C VAL A 131 -24.68 -3.42 -38.97
N ARG A 132 -25.27 -4.61 -38.74
CA ARG A 132 -25.05 -5.81 -39.58
C ARG A 132 -25.44 -5.57 -41.05
N LYS A 133 -26.49 -4.79 -41.31
CA LYS A 133 -26.89 -4.39 -42.67
C LYS A 133 -26.03 -3.26 -43.25
N CYS A 134 -25.49 -2.39 -42.41
CA CYS A 134 -24.69 -1.24 -42.83
C CYS A 134 -23.29 -1.64 -43.32
N VAL A 135 -22.61 -2.58 -42.65
CA VAL A 135 -21.23 -2.99 -42.94
C VAL A 135 -21.03 -3.48 -44.40
N PRO A 136 -21.88 -4.35 -44.97
CA PRO A 136 -21.75 -4.77 -46.37
C PRO A 136 -21.83 -3.59 -47.35
N ASN A 137 -22.69 -2.60 -47.07
CA ASN A 137 -22.84 -1.41 -47.91
C ASN A 137 -21.63 -0.47 -47.78
N ILE A 138 -21.03 -0.35 -46.59
CA ILE A 138 -19.75 0.38 -46.39
C ILE A 138 -18.62 -0.31 -47.16
N ARG A 139 -18.59 -1.64 -47.19
CA ARG A 139 -17.58 -2.40 -47.92
C ARG A 139 -17.68 -2.21 -49.43
N THR A 140 -18.87 -2.39 -50.00
CA THR A 140 -19.08 -2.17 -51.45
C THR A 140 -18.78 -0.73 -51.84
N ALA A 141 -19.07 0.20 -50.94
CA ALA A 141 -18.72 1.60 -51.03
C ALA A 141 -17.19 1.80 -51.08
N ILE A 142 -16.42 1.22 -50.14
CA ILE A 142 -14.95 1.31 -50.10
C ILE A 142 -14.28 0.70 -51.34
N ASP A 143 -14.83 -0.39 -51.90
CA ASP A 143 -14.29 -1.10 -53.07
C ASP A 143 -14.59 -0.40 -54.42
N ALA A 144 -15.38 0.69 -54.43
CA ALA A 144 -15.76 1.41 -55.65
C ALA A 144 -14.59 2.24 -56.24
N LYS A 145 -14.31 2.07 -57.54
CA LYS A 145 -13.12 2.61 -58.24
C LYS A 145 -13.05 4.14 -58.43
N LYS A 146 -14.10 4.91 -58.13
CA LYS A 146 -14.14 6.38 -58.31
C LYS A 146 -14.86 7.03 -57.13
N ARG A 147 -14.10 7.56 -56.17
CA ARG A 147 -14.61 8.35 -55.02
C ARG A 147 -13.69 9.48 -54.63
N SER A 148 -14.25 10.47 -53.93
CA SER A 148 -13.48 11.54 -53.31
C SER A 148 -12.56 10.99 -52.22
N MET A 149 -11.45 11.69 -51.95
CA MET A 149 -10.49 11.28 -50.92
C MET A 149 -11.10 11.38 -49.52
N SER A 150 -11.93 12.40 -49.29
CA SER A 150 -12.63 12.68 -48.03
C SER A 150 -13.54 11.52 -47.63
N SER A 151 -14.43 11.10 -48.54
CA SER A 151 -15.38 10.00 -48.29
C SER A 151 -14.70 8.67 -47.99
N HIS A 152 -13.58 8.36 -48.65
CA HIS A 152 -12.88 7.09 -48.45
C HIS A 152 -12.26 6.99 -47.05
N VAL A 153 -11.68 8.09 -46.57
CA VAL A 153 -11.15 8.21 -45.20
C VAL A 153 -12.27 8.14 -44.16
N ASP A 154 -13.38 8.85 -44.39
CA ASP A 154 -14.53 8.85 -43.48
C ASP A 154 -15.19 7.48 -43.36
N LEU A 155 -15.30 6.71 -44.44
CA LEU A 155 -15.88 5.37 -44.39
C LEU A 155 -15.00 4.36 -43.65
N LEU A 156 -13.67 4.49 -43.76
CA LEU A 156 -12.75 3.69 -42.95
C LEU A 156 -12.83 4.08 -41.47
N GLU A 157 -13.02 5.36 -41.17
CA GLU A 157 -13.22 5.82 -39.79
C GLU A 157 -14.56 5.34 -39.22
N ILE A 158 -15.64 5.39 -39.99
CA ILE A 158 -16.95 4.83 -39.61
C ILE A 158 -16.84 3.32 -39.35
N LEU A 159 -16.07 2.60 -40.16
CA LEU A 159 -15.81 1.17 -39.95
C LEU A 159 -15.03 0.93 -38.64
N GLY A 160 -14.07 1.81 -38.31
CA GLY A 160 -13.40 1.84 -37.01
C GLY A 160 -14.37 2.09 -35.84
N ASP A 161 -15.22 3.11 -35.93
CA ASP A 161 -16.23 3.46 -34.92
C ASP A 161 -17.21 2.29 -34.69
N ILE A 162 -17.59 1.57 -35.75
CA ILE A 162 -18.41 0.35 -35.67
C ILE A 162 -17.68 -0.74 -34.89
N LEU A 163 -16.41 -0.99 -35.21
CA LEU A 163 -15.62 -2.03 -34.51
C LEU A 163 -15.44 -1.69 -33.03
N GLN A 164 -15.18 -0.42 -32.71
CA GLN A 164 -15.00 0.04 -31.34
C GLN A 164 -16.28 -0.12 -30.49
N ARG A 165 -17.47 0.12 -31.07
CA ARG A 165 -18.75 0.14 -30.31
C ARG A 165 -19.56 -1.15 -30.41
N PHE A 166 -19.47 -1.86 -31.53
CA PHE A 166 -20.30 -3.03 -31.85
C PHE A 166 -19.49 -4.27 -32.23
N GLY A 167 -18.15 -4.22 -32.20
CA GLY A 167 -17.27 -5.27 -32.70
C GLY A 167 -17.61 -6.68 -32.19
N SER A 168 -17.98 -6.81 -30.92
CA SER A 168 -18.25 -8.12 -30.28
C SER A 168 -19.54 -8.77 -30.80
N SER A 169 -20.49 -7.95 -31.23
CA SER A 169 -21.80 -8.37 -31.72
C SER A 169 -21.82 -8.70 -33.22
N ILE A 170 -20.77 -8.37 -33.97
CA ILE A 170 -20.69 -8.52 -35.44
C ILE A 170 -19.59 -9.50 -35.91
N TRP A 171 -19.26 -10.50 -35.07
CA TRP A 171 -18.17 -11.46 -35.33
C TRP A 171 -18.28 -12.20 -36.67
N GLU A 172 -19.50 -12.46 -37.15
CA GLU A 172 -19.76 -13.10 -38.45
C GLU A 172 -19.19 -12.31 -39.64
N LEU A 173 -19.08 -10.99 -39.50
CA LEU A 173 -18.61 -10.08 -40.54
C LEU A 173 -17.11 -9.78 -40.44
N HIS A 174 -16.43 -10.20 -39.37
CA HIS A 174 -15.01 -9.93 -39.17
C HIS A 174 -14.12 -10.38 -40.35
N PRO A 175 -14.31 -11.57 -40.96
CA PRO A 175 -13.49 -11.99 -42.11
C PRO A 175 -13.66 -11.08 -43.32
N ASP A 176 -14.88 -10.62 -43.57
CA ASP A 176 -15.17 -9.69 -44.67
C ASP A 176 -14.55 -8.32 -44.44
N ILE A 177 -14.65 -7.80 -43.21
CA ILE A 177 -14.03 -6.53 -42.78
C ILE A 177 -12.50 -6.63 -42.93
N GLN A 178 -11.89 -7.70 -42.42
CA GLN A 178 -10.45 -7.97 -42.54
C GLN A 178 -9.99 -7.98 -44.00
N SER A 179 -10.70 -8.71 -44.87
CA SER A 179 -10.36 -8.79 -46.29
C SER A 179 -10.39 -7.43 -46.99
N THR A 180 -11.30 -6.54 -46.55
CA THR A 180 -11.47 -5.20 -47.11
C THR A 180 -10.36 -4.28 -46.63
N LEU A 181 -10.08 -4.27 -45.33
CA LEU A 181 -9.03 -3.46 -44.73
C LEU A 181 -7.63 -3.86 -45.24
N LEU A 182 -7.35 -5.16 -45.38
CA LEU A 182 -6.08 -5.65 -45.92
C LEU A 182 -5.85 -5.20 -47.37
N LYS A 183 -6.89 -5.12 -48.21
CA LYS A 183 -6.78 -4.55 -49.57
C LYS A 183 -6.42 -3.07 -49.54
N GLN A 184 -6.96 -2.32 -48.57
CA GLN A 184 -6.68 -0.88 -48.46
C GLN A 184 -5.25 -0.56 -48.01
N LEU A 185 -4.53 -1.52 -47.42
CA LEU A 185 -3.11 -1.36 -47.10
C LEU A 185 -2.22 -1.24 -48.35
N SER A 186 -2.67 -1.77 -49.49
CA SER A 186 -1.93 -1.74 -50.77
C SER A 186 -2.21 -0.48 -51.60
N VAL A 187 -2.97 0.49 -51.07
CA VAL A 187 -3.31 1.74 -51.76
C VAL A 187 -2.17 2.75 -51.61
N GLU A 188 -1.76 3.41 -52.71
CA GLU A 188 -0.63 4.35 -52.75
C GLU A 188 -0.78 5.56 -51.81
N ARG A 189 -1.99 5.89 -51.33
CA ARG A 189 -2.26 7.07 -50.50
C ARG A 189 -2.10 6.83 -48.99
N PRO A 190 -1.28 7.62 -48.26
CA PRO A 190 -0.97 7.40 -46.84
C PRO A 190 -2.16 7.60 -45.89
N ALA A 191 -3.05 8.59 -46.14
CA ALA A 191 -4.19 8.87 -45.25
C ALA A 191 -5.17 7.68 -45.15
N ILE A 192 -5.42 7.01 -46.28
CA ILE A 192 -6.28 5.82 -46.38
C ILE A 192 -5.64 4.66 -45.60
N ARG A 193 -4.33 4.45 -45.80
CA ARG A 193 -3.59 3.41 -45.07
C ARG A 193 -3.65 3.62 -43.57
N LYS A 194 -3.33 4.83 -43.07
CA LYS A 194 -3.39 5.14 -41.62
C LYS A 194 -4.75 4.83 -40.99
N LYS A 195 -5.86 5.16 -41.68
CA LYS A 195 -7.20 4.82 -41.19
C LYS A 195 -7.52 3.33 -41.27
N ALA A 196 -7.11 2.65 -42.35
CA ALA A 196 -7.27 1.20 -42.48
C ALA A 196 -6.50 0.43 -41.40
N ILE A 197 -5.29 0.90 -41.08
CA ILE A 197 -4.43 0.42 -40.00
C ILE A 197 -5.11 0.58 -38.63
N ALA A 198 -5.60 1.79 -38.32
CA ALA A 198 -6.31 2.05 -37.08
C ALA A 198 -7.54 1.15 -36.92
N ALA A 199 -8.31 0.94 -38.01
CA ALA A 199 -9.45 0.04 -38.03
C ALA A 199 -9.04 -1.44 -37.89
N LEU A 200 -7.92 -1.88 -38.48
CA LEU A 200 -7.37 -3.23 -38.26
C LEU A 200 -6.96 -3.44 -36.81
N GLY A 201 -6.40 -2.42 -36.16
CA GLY A 201 -6.10 -2.47 -34.73
C GLY A 201 -7.35 -2.70 -33.89
N LEU A 202 -8.42 -1.94 -34.16
CA LEU A 202 -9.73 -2.11 -33.51
C LEU A 202 -10.38 -3.46 -33.84
N LEU A 203 -10.16 -4.01 -35.04
CA LEU A 203 -10.63 -5.35 -35.40
C LEU A 203 -9.86 -6.43 -34.62
N GLY A 204 -8.53 -6.30 -34.51
CA GLY A 204 -7.68 -7.20 -33.74
C GLY A 204 -8.14 -7.33 -32.29
N ALA A 205 -8.61 -6.24 -31.69
CA ALA A 205 -9.16 -6.22 -30.34
C ALA A 205 -10.37 -7.14 -30.14
N VAL A 206 -11.12 -7.46 -31.21
CA VAL A 206 -12.41 -8.17 -31.11
C VAL A 206 -12.48 -9.43 -31.97
N ALA A 207 -11.52 -9.64 -32.87
CA ALA A 207 -11.48 -10.77 -33.79
C ALA A 207 -11.17 -12.10 -33.09
N SER A 208 -11.55 -13.19 -33.75
CA SER A 208 -11.18 -14.54 -33.31
C SER A 208 -9.67 -14.80 -33.49
N ASN A 209 -9.12 -15.67 -32.63
CA ASN A 209 -7.69 -16.01 -32.63
C ASN A 209 -7.19 -16.52 -34.00
N ASP A 210 -8.00 -17.29 -34.72
CA ASP A 210 -7.62 -17.84 -36.02
C ASP A 210 -7.60 -16.76 -37.10
N LEU A 211 -8.55 -15.83 -37.06
CA LEU A 211 -8.60 -14.71 -37.99
C LEU A 211 -7.45 -13.73 -37.74
N PHE A 212 -7.10 -13.49 -36.48
CA PHE A 212 -5.96 -12.67 -36.11
C PHE A 212 -4.63 -13.30 -36.55
N LYS A 213 -4.43 -14.61 -36.34
CA LYS A 213 -3.27 -15.33 -36.88
C LYS A 213 -3.18 -15.18 -38.39
N GLN A 214 -4.30 -15.32 -39.10
CA GLN A 214 -4.33 -15.05 -40.53
C GLN A 214 -3.94 -13.60 -40.86
N THR A 215 -4.39 -12.60 -40.09
CA THR A 215 -3.94 -11.21 -40.28
C THR A 215 -2.43 -11.10 -40.13
N VAL A 216 -1.87 -11.64 -39.05
CA VAL A 216 -0.43 -11.59 -38.74
C VAL A 216 0.39 -12.39 -39.74
N ASP A 217 -0.08 -13.56 -40.17
CA ASP A 217 0.57 -14.40 -41.18
C ASP A 217 0.52 -13.75 -42.56
N ILE A 218 -0.59 -13.11 -42.95
CA ILE A 218 -0.70 -12.38 -44.23
C ILE A 218 0.19 -11.15 -44.23
N ILE A 219 0.25 -10.45 -43.09
CA ILE A 219 1.10 -9.29 -42.90
C ILE A 219 2.59 -9.70 -42.85
N GLY A 220 2.93 -10.81 -42.19
CA GLY A 220 4.29 -11.31 -42.00
C GLY A 220 4.85 -12.06 -43.22
N ASN A 221 4.04 -12.91 -43.87
CA ASN A 221 4.42 -13.66 -45.08
C ASN A 221 4.16 -12.87 -46.38
N GLY A 222 3.71 -11.63 -46.29
CA GLY A 222 3.50 -10.72 -47.43
C GLY A 222 4.77 -10.50 -48.27
N GLU A 223 5.95 -10.91 -47.79
CA GLU A 223 7.20 -10.95 -48.54
C GLU A 223 7.15 -11.87 -49.78
N GLU A 224 6.41 -12.99 -49.76
CA GLU A 224 6.48 -13.99 -50.85
C GLU A 224 5.46 -13.78 -51.98
N SER A 225 4.28 -13.22 -51.71
CA SER A 225 3.17 -13.21 -52.69
C SER A 225 3.18 -12.00 -53.65
N ILE A 226 4.00 -10.98 -53.39
CA ILE A 226 4.11 -9.76 -54.21
C ILE A 226 5.36 -9.79 -55.13
N CYS A 227 6.22 -10.80 -55.00
CA CYS A 227 7.45 -10.97 -55.80
C CYS A 227 7.25 -11.31 -57.28
N ASN A 228 6.04 -11.21 -57.85
CA ASN A 228 5.75 -11.55 -59.25
C ASN A 228 5.30 -10.37 -60.13
N SER A 229 5.56 -9.12 -59.74
CA SER A 229 5.41 -7.98 -60.65
C SER A 229 6.65 -7.08 -60.64
N ASP A 230 7.37 -7.10 -61.77
CA ASP A 230 8.58 -6.34 -62.06
C ASP A 230 8.41 -4.81 -61.89
N VAL A 231 8.75 -4.24 -60.73
CA VAL A 231 9.17 -2.82 -60.59
C VAL A 231 10.09 -2.65 -59.36
N HIS A 232 11.41 -2.52 -59.59
CA HIS A 232 12.42 -2.42 -58.52
C HIS A 232 12.40 -1.13 -57.68
N SER A 233 11.67 -0.07 -58.06
CA SER A 233 11.60 1.20 -57.30
C SER A 233 10.38 1.33 -56.39
N VAL A 234 9.40 0.42 -56.49
CA VAL A 234 8.12 0.47 -55.75
C VAL A 234 8.16 -0.43 -54.49
N SER A 235 9.17 -1.29 -54.36
CA SER A 235 9.26 -2.31 -53.30
C SER A 235 9.70 -1.79 -51.93
N GLU A 236 10.55 -0.75 -51.86
CA GLU A 236 10.98 -0.17 -50.57
C GLU A 236 9.82 0.56 -49.88
N GLN A 237 9.13 1.46 -50.59
CA GLN A 237 7.97 2.16 -50.05
C GLN A 237 6.85 1.20 -49.63
N HIS A 238 6.58 0.13 -50.39
CA HIS A 238 5.56 -0.86 -50.01
C HIS A 238 5.96 -1.71 -48.78
N ARG A 239 7.24 -2.08 -48.62
CA ARG A 239 7.77 -2.72 -47.39
C ARG A 239 7.66 -1.78 -46.19
N GLU A 240 8.03 -0.53 -46.38
CA GLU A 240 8.02 0.53 -45.39
C GLU A 240 6.59 0.84 -44.93
N ILE A 241 5.65 0.86 -45.88
CA ILE A 241 4.20 1.03 -45.66
C ILE A 241 3.57 -0.19 -44.98
N GLN A 242 3.91 -1.42 -45.39
CA GLN A 242 3.41 -2.64 -44.76
C GLN A 242 3.95 -2.77 -43.33
N CYS A 243 5.22 -2.48 -43.08
CA CYS A 243 5.78 -2.42 -41.72
C CYS A 243 5.16 -1.28 -40.90
N LYS A 244 4.98 -0.07 -41.44
CA LYS A 244 4.25 1.03 -40.78
C LYS A 244 2.83 0.60 -40.44
N SER A 245 2.20 -0.20 -41.32
CA SER A 245 0.87 -0.77 -41.09
C SER A 245 0.84 -1.80 -39.98
N VAL A 246 1.87 -2.63 -39.83
CA VAL A 246 2.02 -3.55 -38.68
C VAL A 246 2.26 -2.77 -37.39
N LEU A 247 3.13 -1.75 -37.44
CA LEU A 247 3.62 -0.98 -36.30
C LEU A 247 2.54 -0.03 -35.75
N GLU A 248 1.87 0.74 -36.60
CA GLU A 248 0.77 1.62 -36.20
C GLU A 248 -0.50 0.81 -35.84
N SER A 249 -0.77 -0.33 -36.51
CA SER A 249 -1.87 -1.23 -36.08
C SER A 249 -1.52 -1.95 -34.79
N SER A 250 -0.23 -2.14 -34.48
CA SER A 250 0.21 -2.65 -33.20
C SER A 250 0.09 -1.60 -32.09
N GLN A 251 0.31 -0.31 -32.33
CA GLN A 251 0.11 0.70 -31.29
C GLN A 251 -1.35 0.82 -30.83
N GLN A 252 -2.33 0.90 -31.74
CA GLN A 252 -3.75 0.99 -31.32
C GLN A 252 -4.44 -0.37 -31.15
N GLY A 253 -4.02 -1.39 -31.89
CA GLY A 253 -4.57 -2.74 -31.81
C GLY A 253 -3.93 -3.62 -30.74
N MET A 254 -2.62 -3.52 -30.49
CA MET A 254 -1.97 -4.34 -29.44
C MET A 254 -2.23 -3.84 -28.03
N ILE A 255 -2.63 -2.58 -27.83
CA ILE A 255 -3.14 -2.12 -26.53
C ILE A 255 -4.34 -2.98 -26.06
N PHE A 256 -5.10 -3.58 -26.99
CA PHE A 256 -6.23 -4.46 -26.71
C PHE A 256 -5.94 -5.96 -26.94
N LEU A 257 -5.02 -6.34 -27.83
CA LEU A 257 -4.73 -7.76 -28.14
C LEU A 257 -4.09 -8.55 -26.99
N PHE A 258 -3.56 -7.89 -25.95
CA PHE A 258 -2.89 -8.57 -24.83
C PHE A 258 -3.80 -8.94 -23.65
N GLU A 259 -5.13 -8.82 -23.78
CA GLU A 259 -6.10 -9.33 -22.79
C GLU A 259 -6.21 -10.89 -22.79
N ILE A 260 -5.59 -11.62 -23.73
CA ILE A 260 -5.69 -13.10 -23.84
C ILE A 260 -4.30 -13.79 -23.87
N PRO A 261 -3.81 -14.34 -22.73
CA PRO A 261 -2.41 -14.79 -22.59
C PRO A 261 -2.08 -16.20 -23.08
N LYS A 262 -3.02 -16.96 -23.63
CA LYS A 262 -2.66 -18.27 -24.21
C LYS A 262 -1.76 -18.14 -25.47
N ASN A 263 -1.65 -16.94 -26.04
CA ASN A 263 -0.94 -16.71 -27.31
C ASN A 263 0.28 -15.77 -27.21
N ASN A 264 0.63 -15.27 -26.01
CA ASN A 264 1.72 -14.29 -25.81
C ASN A 264 3.07 -14.76 -26.35
N PHE A 265 3.47 -16.00 -26.06
CA PHE A 265 4.79 -16.49 -26.44
C PHE A 265 4.95 -16.70 -27.96
N LEU A 266 3.91 -17.20 -28.65
CA LEU A 266 4.03 -17.54 -30.07
C LEU A 266 4.13 -16.28 -30.94
N VAL A 267 3.30 -15.26 -30.66
CA VAL A 267 3.32 -13.99 -31.39
C VAL A 267 4.56 -13.17 -31.03
N LEU A 268 5.01 -13.13 -29.75
CA LEU A 268 6.27 -12.47 -29.40
C LEU A 268 7.48 -13.14 -30.06
N SER A 269 7.52 -14.48 -30.10
CA SER A 269 8.64 -15.22 -30.71
C SER A 269 8.79 -14.97 -32.21
N GLN A 270 7.70 -14.54 -32.86
CA GLN A 270 7.71 -14.15 -34.27
C GLN A 270 7.91 -12.64 -34.41
N VAL A 271 7.17 -11.80 -33.71
CA VAL A 271 7.17 -10.33 -33.94
C VAL A 271 8.41 -9.65 -33.35
N LEU A 272 8.83 -10.00 -32.13
CA LEU A 272 9.92 -9.28 -31.44
C LEU A 272 11.27 -9.43 -32.16
N PRO A 273 11.67 -10.61 -32.67
CA PRO A 273 12.88 -10.73 -33.49
C PRO A 273 12.83 -9.91 -34.78
N HIS A 274 11.68 -9.84 -35.45
CA HIS A 274 11.51 -9.03 -36.66
C HIS A 274 11.58 -7.53 -36.33
N LEU A 275 11.03 -7.09 -35.20
CA LEU A 275 11.18 -5.71 -34.72
C LEU A 275 12.62 -5.35 -34.37
N ILE A 276 13.34 -6.25 -33.70
CA ILE A 276 14.76 -6.08 -33.37
C ILE A 276 15.60 -6.01 -34.65
N GLN A 277 15.37 -6.91 -35.61
CA GLN A 277 16.05 -6.90 -36.90
C GLN A 277 15.71 -5.64 -37.72
N PHE A 278 14.45 -5.19 -37.64
CA PHE A 278 14.00 -3.95 -38.28
C PHE A 278 14.71 -2.74 -37.68
N LEU A 279 14.74 -2.60 -36.35
CA LEU A 279 15.44 -1.49 -35.68
C LEU A 279 16.94 -1.45 -36.01
N ARG A 280 17.56 -2.60 -36.31
CA ARG A 280 18.96 -2.68 -36.76
C ARG A 280 19.17 -2.29 -38.23
N THR A 281 18.13 -2.33 -39.07
CA THR A 281 18.23 -2.16 -40.54
C THR A 281 17.50 -0.95 -41.10
N ALA A 282 16.49 -0.44 -40.39
CA ALA A 282 15.65 0.67 -40.82
C ALA A 282 16.45 1.97 -40.93
N LYS A 283 16.20 2.76 -41.98
CA LYS A 283 16.82 4.08 -42.18
C LYS A 283 15.90 5.26 -41.84
N ASP A 284 14.59 5.03 -41.77
CA ASP A 284 13.58 6.04 -41.44
C ASP A 284 13.39 6.16 -39.91
N ASP A 285 13.53 7.39 -39.42
CA ASP A 285 13.45 7.73 -38.00
C ASP A 285 12.02 7.64 -37.45
N GLU A 286 10.98 7.94 -38.25
CA GLU A 286 9.58 7.80 -37.80
C GLU A 286 9.20 6.34 -37.51
N LEU A 287 9.77 5.42 -38.29
CA LEU A 287 9.53 3.99 -38.12
C LEU A 287 10.29 3.42 -36.93
N ARG A 288 11.50 3.93 -36.69
CA ARG A 288 12.28 3.57 -35.48
C ARG A 288 11.56 4.03 -34.22
N GLU A 289 11.02 5.25 -34.19
CA GLU A 289 10.19 5.74 -33.08
C GLU A 289 8.99 4.81 -32.84
N SER A 290 8.24 4.48 -33.89
CA SER A 290 7.04 3.65 -33.80
C SER A 290 7.36 2.25 -33.26
N ALA A 291 8.46 1.64 -33.72
CA ALA A 291 8.94 0.34 -33.25
C ALA A 291 9.40 0.37 -31.79
N LEU A 292 10.07 1.44 -31.35
CA LEU A 292 10.48 1.62 -29.95
C LEU A 292 9.28 1.79 -29.01
N GLN A 293 8.25 2.53 -29.42
CA GLN A 293 6.99 2.65 -28.67
C GLN A 293 6.25 1.30 -28.56
N CYS A 294 6.38 0.43 -29.56
CA CYS A 294 5.87 -0.95 -29.48
C CYS A 294 6.65 -1.76 -28.43
N ILE A 295 7.99 -1.65 -28.40
CA ILE A 295 8.83 -2.28 -27.36
C ILE A 295 8.48 -1.78 -25.97
N GLU A 296 8.30 -0.47 -25.79
CA GLU A 296 7.82 0.14 -24.54
C GLU A 296 6.51 -0.51 -24.07
N THR A 297 5.54 -0.67 -24.98
CA THR A 297 4.26 -1.31 -24.67
C THR A 297 4.42 -2.78 -24.30
N PHE A 298 5.31 -3.53 -24.97
CA PHE A 298 5.61 -4.92 -24.61
C PHE A 298 6.22 -5.04 -23.22
N LEU A 299 7.08 -4.10 -22.83
CA LEU A 299 7.71 -4.09 -21.50
C LEU A 299 6.68 -3.89 -20.38
N TYR A 300 5.70 -2.99 -20.57
CA TYR A 300 4.62 -2.76 -19.60
C TYR A 300 3.63 -3.93 -19.47
N ARG A 301 3.34 -4.64 -20.57
CA ARG A 301 2.26 -5.64 -20.61
C ARG A 301 2.75 -7.09 -20.48
N CYS A 302 3.94 -7.41 -20.99
CA CYS A 302 4.51 -8.77 -21.04
C CYS A 302 5.96 -8.82 -20.52
N PRO A 303 6.24 -8.41 -19.27
CA PRO A 303 7.61 -8.35 -18.75
C PRO A 303 8.31 -9.72 -18.73
N LYS A 304 7.59 -10.83 -18.48
CA LYS A 304 8.18 -12.17 -18.34
C LYS A 304 8.58 -12.80 -19.66
N GLU A 305 7.82 -12.58 -20.73
CA GLU A 305 8.05 -13.19 -22.04
C GLU A 305 9.20 -12.52 -22.81
N VAL A 306 9.44 -11.21 -22.56
CA VAL A 306 10.57 -10.46 -23.13
C VAL A 306 11.92 -10.95 -22.58
N ASN A 307 11.95 -11.72 -21.48
CA ASN A 307 13.18 -12.29 -20.89
C ASN A 307 14.07 -13.03 -21.89
N ALA A 308 13.46 -13.81 -22.79
CA ALA A 308 14.21 -14.61 -23.77
C ALA A 308 15.01 -13.74 -24.75
N PHE A 309 14.60 -12.48 -24.95
CA PHE A 309 15.19 -11.53 -25.90
C PHE A 309 15.82 -10.32 -25.20
N GLN A 310 16.00 -10.38 -23.88
CA GLN A 310 16.40 -9.22 -23.06
C GLN A 310 17.72 -8.60 -23.52
N THR A 311 18.73 -9.42 -23.82
CA THR A 311 20.04 -8.92 -24.28
C THR A 311 19.91 -8.19 -25.61
N ASP A 312 19.10 -8.69 -26.53
CA ASP A 312 18.87 -8.05 -27.82
C ASP A 312 18.07 -6.74 -27.69
N VAL A 313 17.04 -6.72 -26.84
CA VAL A 313 16.28 -5.51 -26.53
C VAL A 313 17.18 -4.47 -25.86
N HIS A 314 18.04 -4.88 -24.93
CA HIS A 314 19.00 -3.98 -24.29
C HIS A 314 19.94 -3.31 -25.30
N ASN A 315 20.53 -4.10 -26.20
CA ASN A 315 21.43 -3.59 -27.23
C ASN A 315 20.71 -2.61 -28.15
N VAL A 316 19.50 -2.97 -28.61
CA VAL A 316 18.71 -2.11 -29.50
C VAL A 316 18.32 -0.79 -28.82
N LEU A 317 17.89 -0.82 -27.55
CA LEU A 317 17.54 0.39 -26.81
C LEU A 317 18.78 1.29 -26.59
N SER A 318 19.93 0.69 -26.31
CA SER A 318 21.19 1.41 -26.11
C SER A 318 21.70 2.07 -27.38
N ASP A 319 21.66 1.33 -28.51
CA ASP A 319 22.06 1.82 -29.83
C ASP A 319 21.16 2.98 -30.29
N ASN A 320 19.84 2.84 -30.12
CA ASN A 320 18.88 3.87 -30.53
C ASN A 320 18.87 5.09 -29.60
N LEU A 321 19.24 4.94 -28.31
CA LEU A 321 19.48 6.09 -27.44
C LEU A 321 20.73 6.86 -27.88
N CYS A 322 21.74 6.16 -28.39
CA CYS A 322 22.99 6.77 -28.87
C CYS A 322 22.90 7.30 -30.31
N TYR A 323 21.82 7.01 -31.03
CA TYR A 323 21.63 7.36 -32.43
C TYR A 323 21.40 8.87 -32.62
N ASP A 324 22.48 9.59 -32.91
CA ASP A 324 22.46 10.98 -33.41
C ASP A 324 23.34 11.07 -34.67
N PRO A 325 22.81 10.73 -35.86
CA PRO A 325 23.58 10.75 -37.11
C PRO A 325 24.05 12.16 -37.51
N ASN A 326 23.45 13.20 -36.91
CA ASN A 326 23.72 14.59 -37.21
C ASN A 326 24.71 15.23 -36.23
N TYR A 327 25.22 14.48 -35.24
CA TYR A 327 26.10 15.04 -34.21
C TYR A 327 27.10 14.01 -33.66
N SER A 328 28.40 14.33 -33.71
CA SER A 328 29.47 13.50 -33.15
C SER A 328 29.92 14.01 -31.78
N TYR A 329 29.68 13.21 -30.74
CA TYR A 329 30.05 13.52 -29.34
C TYR A 329 31.54 13.36 -29.01
N GLU A 330 32.39 13.00 -29.98
CA GLU A 330 33.81 12.64 -29.78
C GLU A 330 34.78 13.84 -29.63
N GLY A 331 34.28 15.09 -29.68
CA GLY A 331 35.12 16.30 -29.61
C GLY A 331 34.93 17.20 -28.38
N ASP A 332 34.02 16.85 -27.46
CA ASP A 332 33.55 17.74 -26.37
C ASP A 332 34.19 17.46 -25.00
N ASP A 333 35.13 16.51 -24.93
CA ASP A 333 35.72 16.03 -23.66
C ASP A 333 37.12 16.63 -23.37
N GLU A 334 37.61 17.60 -24.15
CA GLU A 334 38.85 18.35 -23.86
C GLU A 334 38.64 19.87 -24.02
N ASP A 335 38.78 20.61 -22.90
CA ASP A 335 38.91 22.08 -22.78
C ASP A 335 37.68 23.01 -22.97
N ASP A 336 36.72 22.92 -22.04
CA ASP A 336 35.71 23.98 -21.80
C ASP A 336 35.92 24.72 -20.45
N GLU A 337 37.15 24.71 -19.92
CA GLU A 337 37.55 25.50 -18.72
C GLU A 337 38.01 26.93 -19.06
N ALA A 338 37.84 27.42 -20.29
CA ALA A 338 38.37 28.74 -20.70
C ALA A 338 37.44 29.55 -21.61
N MET A 339 36.22 29.86 -21.17
CA MET A 339 35.52 31.09 -21.57
C MET A 339 34.55 31.50 -20.46
N GLU A 340 35.04 32.29 -19.49
CA GLU A 340 34.17 33.18 -18.73
C GLU A 340 33.52 34.13 -19.74
N VAL A 341 32.24 33.91 -20.06
CA VAL A 341 31.45 34.90 -20.79
C VAL A 341 31.13 36.01 -19.79
N GLU A 342 32.07 36.96 -19.67
CA GLU A 342 31.77 38.31 -19.23
C GLU A 342 30.62 38.87 -20.08
N ASN A 343 29.75 39.65 -19.43
CA ASN A 343 28.60 40.30 -20.04
C ASN A 343 28.98 41.04 -21.34
N GLU A 344 28.64 40.48 -22.50
CA GLU A 344 28.57 41.25 -23.74
C GLU A 344 27.10 41.53 -24.07
N GLU A 345 26.81 42.82 -24.04
CA GLU A 345 25.60 43.49 -24.47
C GLU A 345 25.31 43.21 -25.95
N ASP A 346 24.02 43.08 -26.28
CA ASP A 346 23.42 43.35 -27.59
C ASP A 346 24.24 42.97 -28.84
N GLY A 347 24.18 41.69 -29.22
CA GLY A 347 24.47 41.22 -30.57
C GLY A 347 23.41 40.22 -31.00
N GLU A 348 22.44 40.66 -31.80
CA GLU A 348 21.62 39.77 -32.63
C GLU A 348 22.57 38.97 -33.53
N ALA A 349 22.95 37.78 -33.09
CA ALA A 349 23.56 36.78 -33.95
C ALA A 349 22.40 35.90 -34.45
N ASP A 350 22.04 36.12 -35.71
CA ASP A 350 21.08 35.33 -36.48
C ASP A 350 21.30 33.82 -36.23
N GLU A 351 20.40 33.20 -35.45
CA GLU A 351 20.20 31.75 -35.34
C GLU A 351 19.34 31.22 -36.52
N ASP A 352 19.37 31.88 -37.68
CA ASP A 352 18.67 31.48 -38.90
C ASP A 352 19.70 31.01 -39.95
N ASP A 353 20.05 29.71 -39.96
CA ASP A 353 20.29 28.90 -41.19
C ASP A 353 20.79 27.45 -40.91
N TYR A 354 20.12 26.71 -40.02
CA TYR A 354 20.06 25.24 -40.16
C TYR A 354 18.60 24.83 -40.28
N SER A 355 18.24 24.27 -41.43
CA SER A 355 16.90 23.79 -41.77
C SER A 355 16.46 22.65 -40.84
N ASP A 356 15.81 23.02 -39.73
CA ASP A 356 15.31 22.16 -38.64
C ASP A 356 14.11 21.26 -39.03
N ASP A 357 13.55 21.44 -40.24
CA ASP A 357 12.35 20.72 -40.67
C ASP A 357 12.59 19.22 -40.98
N ASP A 358 13.84 18.76 -41.10
CA ASP A 358 14.18 17.38 -41.50
C ASP A 358 14.82 16.50 -40.39
N ASP A 359 15.18 17.03 -39.21
CA ASP A 359 15.81 16.23 -38.13
C ASP A 359 14.77 15.58 -37.19
N MET A 360 14.48 14.30 -37.44
CA MET A 360 13.55 13.50 -36.63
C MET A 360 14.25 12.52 -35.69
N SER A 361 15.59 12.56 -35.63
CA SER A 361 16.40 11.63 -34.83
C SER A 361 16.13 11.74 -33.32
N TYR A 362 15.73 12.92 -32.84
CA TYR A 362 15.40 13.15 -31.44
C TYR A 362 14.20 12.33 -30.96
N LYS A 363 13.23 12.06 -31.85
CA LYS A 363 12.05 11.25 -31.51
C LYS A 363 12.41 9.80 -31.25
N VAL A 364 13.39 9.28 -31.99
CA VAL A 364 13.95 7.94 -31.79
C VAL A 364 14.61 7.84 -30.41
N ARG A 365 15.51 8.77 -30.08
CA ARG A 365 16.18 8.80 -28.77
C ARG A 365 15.20 8.95 -27.61
N ARG A 366 14.17 9.78 -27.79
CA ARG A 366 13.09 9.97 -26.81
C ARG A 366 12.31 8.68 -26.56
N ALA A 367 11.90 7.98 -27.61
CA ALA A 367 11.20 6.70 -27.50
C ALA A 367 12.09 5.62 -26.85
N ALA A 368 13.38 5.62 -27.15
CA ALA A 368 14.34 4.74 -26.49
C ALA A 368 14.45 5.03 -24.99
N ALA A 369 14.55 6.30 -24.57
CA ALA A 369 14.60 6.68 -23.16
C ALA A 369 13.36 6.21 -22.38
N LYS A 370 12.16 6.36 -22.96
CA LYS A 370 10.91 5.88 -22.35
C LYS A 370 10.80 4.36 -22.29
N ALA A 371 11.28 3.66 -23.31
CA ALA A 371 11.33 2.19 -23.27
C ALA A 371 12.33 1.69 -22.20
N ILE A 372 13.45 2.38 -21.98
CA ILE A 372 14.39 2.08 -20.88
C ILE A 372 13.71 2.32 -19.52
N GLU A 373 13.01 3.45 -19.36
CA GLU A 373 12.22 3.74 -18.16
C GLU A 373 11.19 2.64 -17.88
N ALA A 374 10.44 2.21 -18.90
CA ALA A 374 9.47 1.12 -18.79
C ALA A 374 10.12 -0.19 -18.33
N MET A 375 11.33 -0.50 -18.82
CA MET A 375 12.04 -1.70 -18.40
C MET A 375 12.49 -1.64 -16.94
N ILE A 376 12.89 -0.46 -16.45
CA ILE A 376 13.28 -0.25 -15.05
C ILE A 376 12.08 -0.42 -14.12
N VAL A 377 10.95 0.24 -14.43
CA VAL A 377 9.75 0.23 -13.58
C VAL A 377 9.06 -1.14 -13.58
N CYS A 378 9.05 -1.87 -14.71
CA CYS A 378 8.33 -3.15 -14.79
C CYS A 378 9.11 -4.35 -14.25
N ARG A 379 10.44 -4.23 -14.07
CA ARG A 379 11.34 -5.37 -13.74
C ARG A 379 12.12 -5.14 -12.45
N HIS A 380 11.40 -5.19 -11.33
CA HIS A 380 11.98 -5.08 -10.00
C HIS A 380 12.93 -6.25 -9.68
N ASP A 381 12.72 -7.41 -10.31
CA ASP A 381 13.51 -8.63 -10.15
C ASP A 381 14.95 -8.51 -10.69
N GLN A 382 15.19 -7.56 -11.59
CA GLN A 382 16.49 -7.34 -12.25
C GLN A 382 17.07 -5.95 -11.97
N LEU A 383 16.57 -5.26 -10.94
CA LEU A 383 16.98 -3.91 -10.60
C LEU A 383 18.51 -3.75 -10.49
N THR A 384 19.21 -4.70 -9.88
CA THR A 384 20.68 -4.71 -9.77
C THR A 384 21.38 -4.73 -11.13
N ALA A 385 20.87 -5.52 -12.09
CA ALA A 385 21.41 -5.58 -13.44
C ALA A 385 21.11 -4.28 -14.21
N SER A 386 19.90 -3.72 -14.03
CA SER A 386 19.50 -2.45 -14.63
C SER A 386 20.37 -1.29 -14.13
N VAL A 387 20.71 -1.23 -12.84
CA VAL A 387 21.63 -0.22 -12.30
C VAL A 387 23.03 -0.36 -12.92
N ALA A 388 23.54 -1.59 -13.05
CA ALA A 388 24.87 -1.83 -13.61
C ALA A 388 24.99 -1.48 -15.10
N THR A 389 23.92 -1.67 -15.89
CA THR A 389 23.93 -1.44 -17.35
C THR A 389 23.37 -0.08 -17.77
N TYR A 390 22.17 0.27 -17.33
CA TYR A 390 21.52 1.53 -17.73
C TYR A 390 22.03 2.75 -16.97
N GLY A 391 22.50 2.56 -15.72
CA GLY A 391 23.03 3.66 -14.91
C GLY A 391 24.12 4.46 -15.63
N PRO A 392 25.25 3.84 -16.03
CA PRO A 392 26.35 4.53 -16.72
C PRO A 392 25.93 5.09 -18.08
N LEU A 393 25.09 4.35 -18.82
CA LEU A 393 24.58 4.77 -20.12
C LEU A 393 23.76 6.06 -20.01
N LEU A 394 22.79 6.12 -19.10
CA LEU A 394 21.95 7.31 -18.89
C LEU A 394 22.77 8.51 -18.43
N ILE A 395 23.74 8.32 -17.52
CA ILE A 395 24.64 9.39 -17.05
C ILE A 395 25.42 10.00 -18.23
N SER A 396 25.96 9.15 -19.12
CA SER A 396 26.72 9.61 -20.29
C SER A 396 25.87 10.46 -21.26
N ARG A 397 24.54 10.25 -21.27
CA ARG A 397 23.57 10.94 -22.13
C ARG A 397 22.91 12.14 -21.46
N PHE A 398 23.37 12.61 -20.31
CA PHE A 398 22.87 13.90 -19.79
C PHE A 398 23.29 15.08 -20.69
N LYS A 399 24.27 14.89 -21.58
CA LYS A 399 24.74 15.88 -22.58
C LYS A 399 23.88 15.99 -23.85
N GLU A 400 22.65 15.47 -23.86
CA GLU A 400 21.75 15.57 -25.01
C GLU A 400 21.48 17.02 -25.44
N ARG A 401 21.50 17.32 -26.75
CA ARG A 401 21.23 18.69 -27.26
C ARG A 401 19.76 19.08 -27.12
N GLU A 402 18.88 18.13 -27.41
CA GLU A 402 17.42 18.30 -27.37
C GLU A 402 16.87 18.29 -25.95
N GLU A 403 16.15 19.35 -25.57
CA GLU A 403 15.61 19.51 -24.21
C GLU A 403 14.66 18.37 -23.83
N ASN A 404 13.77 17.96 -24.73
CA ASN A 404 12.78 16.93 -24.45
C ASN A 404 13.42 15.55 -24.23
N VAL A 405 14.43 15.21 -25.02
CA VAL A 405 15.16 13.94 -24.87
C VAL A 405 15.92 13.94 -23.54
N ARG A 406 16.59 15.05 -23.22
CA ARG A 406 17.34 15.19 -21.98
C ARG A 406 16.47 15.04 -20.73
N ILE A 407 15.29 15.65 -20.73
CA ILE A 407 14.32 15.54 -19.62
C ILE A 407 13.85 14.10 -19.44
N ASP A 408 13.57 13.38 -20.52
CA ASP A 408 13.12 11.98 -20.48
C ASP A 408 14.27 11.06 -20.00
N VAL A 409 15.52 11.30 -20.41
CA VAL A 409 16.72 10.59 -19.90
C VAL A 409 16.93 10.81 -18.40
N ILE A 410 16.84 12.06 -17.92
CA ILE A 410 16.94 12.36 -16.48
C ILE A 410 15.77 11.73 -15.71
N SER A 411 14.56 11.73 -16.29
CA SER A 411 13.38 11.12 -15.68
C SER A 411 13.49 9.59 -15.56
N ALA A 412 14.06 8.92 -16.57
CA ALA A 412 14.36 7.50 -16.51
C ALA A 412 15.31 7.16 -15.34
N TYR A 413 16.34 7.99 -15.12
CA TYR A 413 17.25 7.81 -13.97
C TYR A 413 16.57 8.16 -12.63
N ILE A 414 15.70 9.17 -12.58
CA ILE A 414 14.89 9.47 -11.38
C ILE A 414 14.05 8.25 -11.00
N ASN A 415 13.42 7.59 -11.97
CA ASN A 415 12.61 6.41 -11.70
C ASN A 415 13.47 5.20 -11.30
N LEU A 416 14.69 5.05 -11.84
CA LEU A 416 15.68 4.11 -11.32
C LEU A 416 15.95 4.33 -9.83
N LEU A 417 16.19 5.59 -9.41
CA LEU A 417 16.40 5.92 -8.00
C LEU A 417 15.14 5.67 -7.15
N LYS A 418 13.94 5.93 -7.68
CA LYS A 418 12.68 5.62 -6.97
C LYS A 418 12.50 4.12 -6.77
N GLU A 419 12.80 3.29 -7.76
CA GLU A 419 12.75 1.83 -7.62
C GLU A 419 13.78 1.33 -6.59
N ILE A 420 14.97 1.92 -6.55
CA ILE A 420 15.95 1.64 -5.48
C ILE A 420 15.41 2.09 -4.11
N HIS A 421 14.73 3.25 -4.03
CA HIS A 421 14.10 3.71 -2.79
C HIS A 421 12.95 2.79 -2.35
N HIS A 422 12.14 2.27 -3.27
CA HIS A 422 11.11 1.27 -2.96
C HIS A 422 11.72 -0.04 -2.46
N ALA A 423 12.87 -0.45 -3.02
CA ALA A 423 13.64 -1.57 -2.52
C ALA A 423 14.28 -1.28 -1.14
N VAL A 424 14.57 -0.01 -0.81
CA VAL A 424 15.22 0.44 0.44
C VAL A 424 14.47 1.64 1.07
N PRO A 425 13.26 1.44 1.63
CA PRO A 425 12.35 2.54 2.00
C PRO A 425 12.81 3.38 3.21
N ASN A 426 13.88 2.99 3.92
CA ASN A 426 14.34 3.66 5.15
C ASN A 426 15.87 3.82 5.23
N ALA A 427 16.53 4.20 4.14
CA ALA A 427 17.99 4.41 4.11
C ALA A 427 18.49 5.43 5.16
N VAL A 428 17.71 6.49 5.46
CA VAL A 428 18.06 7.52 6.45
C VAL A 428 18.03 6.98 7.89
N LYS A 429 17.08 6.09 8.24
CA LYS A 429 17.05 5.44 9.57
C LYS A 429 18.12 4.35 9.73
N SER A 430 18.72 3.93 8.61
CA SER A 430 19.80 2.94 8.55
C SER A 430 21.18 3.59 8.70
N LEU A 431 21.26 4.92 8.82
CA LEU A 431 22.49 5.61 9.23
C LEU A 431 22.84 5.16 10.65
N ALA A 432 24.06 4.67 10.81
CA ALA A 432 24.53 4.17 12.09
C ALA A 432 25.01 5.32 13.00
N ASP A 433 24.61 5.29 14.27
CA ASP A 433 25.22 6.14 15.31
C ASP A 433 26.63 5.62 15.64
N GLU A 434 27.51 6.47 16.19
CA GLU A 434 28.89 6.07 16.55
C GLU A 434 28.96 4.90 17.55
N SER A 435 27.85 4.52 18.18
CA SER A 435 27.71 3.40 19.13
C SER A 435 27.39 2.04 18.50
N ASP A 436 27.12 1.96 17.20
CA ASP A 436 26.72 0.70 16.54
C ASP A 436 27.93 -0.17 16.18
N MET A 437 27.93 -1.42 16.65
CA MET A 437 29.06 -2.37 16.49
C MET A 437 29.12 -3.04 15.10
N GLU A 438 28.03 -3.03 14.32
CA GLU A 438 27.92 -3.66 13.00
C GLU A 438 27.58 -2.61 11.92
N THR A 439 28.62 -2.01 11.34
CA THR A 439 28.50 -0.94 10.34
C THR A 439 29.33 -1.25 9.09
N GLU A 440 28.82 -0.85 7.93
CA GLU A 440 29.57 -0.89 6.68
C GLU A 440 29.57 0.48 5.99
N MET A 441 30.72 0.86 5.43
CA MET A 441 30.89 2.07 4.65
C MET A 441 30.42 1.82 3.21
N VAL A 442 29.41 2.55 2.76
CA VAL A 442 28.99 2.57 1.34
C VAL A 442 29.10 4.00 0.83
N GLY A 443 30.09 4.25 -0.03
CA GLY A 443 30.48 5.63 -0.38
C GLY A 443 30.97 6.39 0.86
N SER A 444 30.41 7.58 1.10
CA SER A 444 30.69 8.39 2.30
C SER A 444 29.82 8.01 3.51
N ALA A 445 28.76 7.23 3.32
CA ALA A 445 27.76 6.93 4.36
C ALA A 445 28.12 5.72 5.21
N ARG A 446 27.93 5.83 6.53
CA ARG A 446 27.98 4.71 7.49
C ARG A 446 26.59 4.10 7.63
N LEU A 447 26.40 2.90 7.08
CA LEU A 447 25.12 2.19 7.14
C LEU A 447 25.19 1.01 8.11
N SER A 448 24.15 0.84 8.92
CA SER A 448 24.01 -0.29 9.85
C SER A 448 23.64 -1.57 9.07
N THR A 449 24.49 -2.59 9.15
CA THR A 449 24.26 -3.88 8.46
C THR A 449 23.17 -4.72 9.11
N ALA A 450 22.76 -4.38 10.35
CA ALA A 450 21.66 -5.05 11.05
C ALA A 450 20.27 -4.74 10.45
N GLN A 451 20.13 -3.58 9.78
CA GLN A 451 18.83 -3.13 9.26
C GLN A 451 18.61 -3.49 7.78
N LEU A 452 19.68 -3.57 6.99
CA LEU A 452 19.67 -3.76 5.54
C LEU A 452 19.98 -5.21 5.13
N GLN A 453 19.31 -5.71 4.09
CA GLN A 453 19.57 -7.03 3.50
C GLN A 453 20.84 -7.01 2.61
N PRO A 454 21.53 -8.15 2.41
CA PRO A 454 22.74 -8.23 1.58
C PRO A 454 22.52 -7.74 0.13
N ASP A 455 21.36 -8.05 -0.47
CA ASP A 455 21.00 -7.61 -1.82
C ASP A 455 20.78 -6.09 -1.90
N GLN A 456 20.18 -5.49 -0.85
CA GLN A 456 19.99 -4.05 -0.75
C GLN A 456 21.34 -3.34 -0.62
N LEU A 457 22.28 -3.92 0.13
CA LEU A 457 23.62 -3.38 0.31
C LEU A 457 24.44 -3.41 -0.99
N ASN A 458 24.35 -4.50 -1.75
CA ASN A 458 24.98 -4.61 -3.07
C ASN A 458 24.42 -3.57 -4.07
N LEU A 459 23.11 -3.32 -4.03
CA LEU A 459 22.47 -2.31 -4.87
C LEU A 459 22.98 -0.90 -4.54
N LEU A 460 23.14 -0.57 -3.26
CA LEU A 460 23.69 0.71 -2.81
C LEU A 460 25.18 0.85 -3.15
N ARG A 461 25.96 -0.23 -3.08
CA ARG A 461 27.37 -0.24 -3.51
C ARG A 461 27.53 0.09 -5.00
N LEU A 462 26.74 -0.55 -5.87
CA LEU A 462 26.76 -0.26 -7.32
C LEU A 462 26.40 1.20 -7.62
N LEU A 463 25.44 1.77 -6.89
CA LEU A 463 25.10 3.19 -7.02
C LEU A 463 26.25 4.09 -6.54
N SER A 464 26.97 3.71 -5.48
CA SER A 464 28.11 4.47 -4.97
C SER A 464 29.29 4.53 -5.96
N GLU A 465 29.51 3.46 -6.74
CA GLU A 465 30.53 3.44 -7.81
C GLU A 465 30.22 4.45 -8.93
N GLN A 466 28.93 4.75 -9.15
CA GLN A 466 28.45 5.68 -10.18
C GLN A 466 28.29 7.12 -9.67
N LEU A 467 28.59 7.38 -8.39
CA LEU A 467 28.29 8.65 -7.74
C LEU A 467 29.09 9.82 -8.33
N GLU A 468 30.40 9.68 -8.49
CA GLU A 468 31.26 10.75 -9.02
C GLU A 468 30.84 11.21 -10.44
N PRO A 469 30.67 10.32 -11.44
CA PRO A 469 30.24 10.73 -12.78
C PRO A 469 28.81 11.30 -12.77
N LEU A 470 27.91 10.76 -11.94
CA LEU A 470 26.56 11.31 -11.78
C LEU A 470 26.61 12.74 -11.26
N LEU A 471 27.38 13.02 -10.21
CA LEU A 471 27.47 14.36 -9.62
C LEU A 471 28.05 15.38 -10.61
N LYS A 472 29.09 15.02 -11.38
CA LYS A 472 29.63 15.90 -12.44
C LYS A 472 28.57 16.24 -13.50
N ALA A 473 27.83 15.23 -13.97
CA ALA A 473 26.76 15.42 -14.94
C ALA A 473 25.62 16.30 -14.40
N VAL A 474 25.20 16.08 -13.15
CA VAL A 474 24.15 16.86 -12.48
C VAL A 474 24.54 18.33 -12.29
N ILE A 475 25.79 18.59 -11.86
CA ILE A 475 26.29 19.96 -11.70
C ILE A 475 26.31 20.69 -13.05
N LYS A 476 26.63 20.01 -14.15
CA LYS A 476 26.53 20.59 -15.52
C LYS A 476 25.06 20.94 -15.85
N GLN A 477 24.11 20.06 -15.53
CA GLN A 477 22.68 20.31 -15.77
C GLN A 477 22.09 21.45 -14.93
N MET A 478 22.55 21.63 -13.70
CA MET A 478 22.12 22.75 -12.85
C MET A 478 22.53 24.13 -13.41
N LYS A 479 23.55 24.19 -14.28
CA LYS A 479 23.99 25.42 -14.96
C LYS A 479 23.29 25.66 -16.30
N HIS A 480 22.44 24.73 -16.76
CA HIS A 480 21.86 24.79 -18.09
C HIS A 480 20.83 25.94 -18.21
N LYS A 481 20.73 26.56 -19.40
CA LYS A 481 19.81 27.68 -19.67
C LYS A 481 18.34 27.29 -19.41
N SER A 482 17.91 26.10 -19.85
CA SER A 482 16.56 25.56 -19.63
C SER A 482 16.19 25.42 -18.15
N ILE A 483 15.05 26.02 -17.78
CA ILE A 483 14.43 25.91 -16.43
C ILE A 483 14.01 24.46 -16.13
N ARG A 484 13.46 23.73 -17.10
CA ARG A 484 12.98 22.35 -16.89
C ARG A 484 14.14 21.38 -16.65
N SER A 485 15.26 21.56 -17.35
CA SER A 485 16.48 20.77 -17.11
C SER A 485 17.03 21.01 -15.70
N ARG A 486 17.09 22.27 -15.26
CA ARG A 486 17.51 22.61 -13.89
C ARG A 486 16.57 22.03 -12.82
N GLN A 487 15.26 22.10 -13.04
CA GLN A 487 14.26 21.52 -12.14
C GLN A 487 14.44 20.00 -12.01
N LYS A 488 14.63 19.29 -13.13
CA LYS A 488 14.88 17.85 -13.14
C LYS A 488 16.19 17.48 -12.45
N ALA A 489 17.23 18.31 -12.55
CA ALA A 489 18.48 18.11 -11.81
C ALA A 489 18.28 18.19 -10.28
N PHE A 490 17.46 19.12 -9.79
CA PHE A 490 17.12 19.19 -8.36
C PHE A 490 16.22 18.04 -7.91
N GLU A 491 15.25 17.61 -8.73
CA GLU A 491 14.43 16.44 -8.46
C GLU A 491 15.29 15.17 -8.33
N LEU A 492 16.19 14.94 -9.28
CA LEU A 492 17.15 13.85 -9.28
C LEU A 492 18.06 13.89 -8.04
N SER A 493 18.60 15.07 -7.70
CA SER A 493 19.46 15.23 -6.52
C SER A 493 18.69 14.94 -5.23
N THR A 494 17.41 15.33 -5.15
CA THR A 494 16.55 15.03 -4.01
C THR A 494 16.33 13.52 -3.85
N GLN A 495 16.07 12.81 -4.95
CA GLN A 495 15.92 11.36 -4.89
C GLN A 495 17.24 10.66 -4.57
N LEU A 496 18.37 11.14 -5.10
CA LEU A 496 19.69 10.60 -4.80
C LEU A 496 19.98 10.65 -3.30
N VAL A 497 19.72 11.80 -2.67
CA VAL A 497 19.92 11.98 -1.21
C VAL A 497 18.99 11.12 -0.37
N ARG A 498 17.76 10.83 -0.86
CA ARG A 498 16.82 9.93 -0.18
C ARG A 498 17.27 8.46 -0.23
N VAL A 499 17.94 8.06 -1.32
CA VAL A 499 18.45 6.70 -1.52
C VAL A 499 19.80 6.50 -0.82
N LEU A 500 20.72 7.45 -0.99
CA LEU A 500 22.04 7.45 -0.37
C LEU A 500 22.21 8.73 0.48
N PRO A 501 21.99 8.64 1.81
CA PRO A 501 22.34 9.74 2.71
C PRO A 501 23.85 10.01 2.68
N ASP A 502 24.27 11.24 2.99
CA ASP A 502 25.66 11.74 2.94
C ASP A 502 26.38 11.69 1.56
N SER A 503 25.66 11.45 0.47
CA SER A 503 26.20 11.30 -0.88
C SER A 503 26.78 12.59 -1.50
N LEU A 504 26.41 13.77 -1.01
CA LEU A 504 26.86 15.07 -1.56
C LEU A 504 28.04 15.67 -0.80
N SER A 505 28.57 14.98 0.22
CA SER A 505 29.60 15.48 1.13
C SER A 505 30.84 16.05 0.42
N THR A 506 31.34 15.38 -0.62
CA THR A 506 32.54 15.78 -1.37
C THR A 506 32.33 16.92 -2.36
N SER A 507 31.08 17.18 -2.77
CA SER A 507 30.74 18.11 -3.85
C SER A 507 29.93 19.31 -3.38
N MET A 508 29.68 19.44 -2.07
CA MET A 508 28.80 20.46 -1.49
C MET A 508 29.21 21.90 -1.86
N ASP A 509 30.51 22.18 -1.92
CA ASP A 509 31.08 23.48 -2.32
C ASP A 509 30.62 23.93 -3.72
N GLN A 510 30.32 22.98 -4.62
CA GLN A 510 29.84 23.27 -5.97
C GLN A 510 28.31 23.38 -6.05
N PHE A 511 27.58 22.71 -5.16
CA PHE A 511 26.10 22.70 -5.14
C PHE A 511 25.53 23.97 -4.51
N ILE A 512 26.09 24.44 -3.39
CA ILE A 512 25.54 25.58 -2.64
C ILE A 512 25.45 26.86 -3.48
N PRO A 513 26.48 27.28 -4.24
CA PRO A 513 26.37 28.45 -5.11
C PRO A 513 25.26 28.33 -6.17
N ARG A 514 24.95 27.11 -6.62
CA ARG A 514 23.93 26.84 -7.65
C ARG A 514 22.51 26.85 -7.09
N VAL A 515 22.33 26.35 -5.87
CA VAL A 515 21.10 26.51 -5.10
C VAL A 515 20.80 27.99 -4.89
N VAL A 516 21.81 28.77 -4.46
CA VAL A 516 21.70 30.22 -4.23
C VAL A 516 21.33 30.96 -5.52
N ALA A 517 22.01 30.66 -6.64
CA ALA A 517 21.71 31.28 -7.92
C ALA A 517 20.27 31.00 -8.38
N SER A 518 19.79 29.76 -8.20
CA SER A 518 18.45 29.34 -8.63
C SER A 518 17.34 29.97 -7.80
N LEU A 519 17.58 30.23 -6.51
CA LEU A 519 16.62 30.87 -5.62
C LEU A 519 16.56 32.40 -5.84
N ASN A 520 17.70 33.03 -6.17
CA ASN A 520 17.79 34.47 -6.44
C ASN A 520 17.34 34.88 -7.85
N ASP A 521 17.33 33.95 -8.81
CA ASP A 521 16.90 34.22 -10.18
C ASP A 521 15.41 34.61 -10.25
N LYS A 522 15.12 35.76 -10.88
CA LYS A 522 13.76 36.29 -11.08
C LYS A 522 13.03 35.59 -12.23
N GLY A 523 13.76 34.96 -13.15
CA GLY A 523 13.20 34.21 -14.28
C GLY A 523 12.75 32.78 -13.92
N CYS A 524 13.10 32.28 -12.74
CA CYS A 524 12.73 30.94 -12.29
C CYS A 524 11.26 30.85 -11.83
N SER A 525 10.60 29.73 -12.15
CA SER A 525 9.23 29.46 -11.71
C SER A 525 9.16 29.22 -10.20
N ALA A 526 8.01 29.55 -9.58
CA ALA A 526 7.79 29.30 -8.16
C ALA A 526 7.93 27.80 -7.79
N GLN A 527 7.54 26.90 -8.70
CA GLN A 527 7.68 25.45 -8.49
C GLN A 527 9.14 25.02 -8.40
N MET A 528 10.01 25.54 -9.27
CA MET A 528 11.44 25.23 -9.22
C MET A 528 12.09 25.71 -7.92
N LYS A 529 11.70 26.90 -7.42
CA LYS A 529 12.20 27.41 -6.15
C LYS A 529 11.76 26.54 -4.97
N ILE A 530 10.52 26.05 -4.98
CA ILE A 530 10.01 25.08 -4.00
C ILE A 530 10.82 23.78 -4.06
N ASP A 531 11.00 23.21 -5.25
CA ASP A 531 11.76 21.97 -5.42
C ASP A 531 13.22 22.12 -4.96
N THR A 532 13.81 23.31 -5.18
CA THR A 532 15.16 23.65 -4.72
C THR A 532 15.25 23.76 -3.19
N LEU A 533 14.25 24.37 -2.53
CA LEU A 533 14.19 24.43 -1.06
C LEU A 533 13.93 23.05 -0.44
N ALA A 534 13.09 22.23 -1.07
CA ALA A 534 12.82 20.87 -0.64
C ALA A 534 14.08 19.99 -0.75
N PHE A 535 14.81 20.09 -1.86
CA PHE A 535 16.13 19.46 -2.03
C PHE A 535 17.08 19.86 -0.90
N PHE A 536 17.17 21.17 -0.63
CA PHE A 536 18.11 21.69 0.35
C PHE A 536 17.74 21.27 1.78
N THR A 537 16.45 21.27 2.11
CA THR A 537 15.93 20.72 3.37
C THR A 537 16.29 19.25 3.53
N GLN A 538 16.08 18.43 2.50
CA GLN A 538 16.44 17.01 2.52
C GLN A 538 17.96 16.81 2.70
N THR A 539 18.76 17.70 2.13
CA THR A 539 20.22 17.68 2.24
C THR A 539 20.67 17.95 3.67
N LEU A 540 20.05 18.92 4.37
CA LEU A 540 20.35 19.20 5.79
C LEU A 540 20.02 18.03 6.72
N ILE A 541 18.94 17.28 6.45
CA ILE A 541 18.51 16.15 7.29
C ILE A 541 19.45 14.94 7.16
N SER A 542 20.13 14.79 6.03
CA SER A 542 20.77 13.54 5.61
C SER A 542 22.31 13.57 5.61
N HIS A 543 22.93 14.72 5.88
CA HIS A 543 24.38 14.92 5.82
C HIS A 543 24.93 15.37 7.18
N ASN A 544 26.24 15.20 7.37
CA ASN A 544 26.90 15.67 8.58
C ASN A 544 26.83 17.21 8.71
N PRO A 545 26.36 17.76 9.84
CA PRO A 545 26.23 19.21 10.09
C PRO A 545 27.51 20.02 9.82
N ASN A 546 28.69 19.43 10.03
CA ASN A 546 29.97 20.14 9.92
C ASN A 546 30.26 20.65 8.50
N ILE A 547 29.68 20.03 7.47
CA ILE A 547 29.90 20.37 6.06
C ILE A 547 29.29 21.74 5.72
N PHE A 548 28.23 22.13 6.44
CA PHE A 548 27.51 23.38 6.16
C PHE A 548 28.14 24.61 6.80
N VAL A 549 28.97 24.45 7.84
CA VAL A 549 29.65 25.53 8.58
C VAL A 549 30.31 26.59 7.69
N PRO A 550 31.14 26.25 6.68
CA PRO A 550 31.79 27.25 5.83
C PRO A 550 30.82 28.07 4.96
N HIS A 551 29.61 27.56 4.72
CA HIS A 551 28.62 28.16 3.81
C HIS A 551 27.45 28.85 4.53
N LEU A 552 27.45 28.83 5.86
CA LEU A 552 26.32 29.29 6.67
C LEU A 552 25.90 30.74 6.36
N ASP A 553 26.84 31.67 6.13
CA ASP A 553 26.53 33.07 5.82
C ASP A 553 25.69 33.20 4.54
N VAL A 554 26.07 32.46 3.51
CA VAL A 554 25.39 32.47 2.21
C VAL A 554 24.02 31.80 2.33
N ILE A 555 23.95 30.67 3.04
CA ILE A 555 22.71 29.93 3.28
C ILE A 555 21.68 30.80 4.02
N VAL A 556 22.10 31.48 5.09
CA VAL A 556 21.21 32.34 5.89
C VAL A 556 20.68 33.52 5.07
N SER A 557 21.51 34.11 4.19
CA SER A 557 21.05 35.19 3.32
C SER A 557 19.89 34.77 2.40
N VAL A 558 19.99 33.57 1.81
CA VAL A 558 18.97 33.00 0.92
C VAL A 558 17.74 32.57 1.69
N LEU A 559 17.93 31.97 2.88
CA LEU A 559 16.85 31.62 3.79
C LEU A 559 15.98 32.85 4.11
N VAL A 560 16.61 33.95 4.51
CA VAL A 560 15.90 35.19 4.87
C VAL A 560 15.13 35.73 3.67
N SER A 561 15.70 35.68 2.46
CA SER A 561 15.00 36.09 1.24
C SER A 561 13.77 35.22 0.95
N SER A 562 13.89 33.91 1.14
CA SER A 562 12.81 32.94 0.87
C SER A 562 11.69 33.04 1.91
N VAL A 563 12.03 33.24 3.18
CA VAL A 563 11.06 33.47 4.25
C VAL A 563 10.30 34.77 4.04
N LYS A 564 10.95 35.83 3.54
CA LYS A 564 10.30 37.13 3.29
C LYS A 564 9.51 37.20 1.98
N ASP A 565 9.45 36.13 1.20
CA ASP A 565 8.70 36.10 -0.06
C ASP A 565 7.20 36.38 0.13
N ASN A 566 6.57 36.88 -0.93
CA ASN A 566 5.14 37.17 -1.00
C ASN A 566 4.32 35.89 -1.24
N PHE A 567 4.89 34.90 -1.92
CA PHE A 567 4.24 33.63 -2.18
C PHE A 567 4.31 32.70 -0.96
N TYR A 568 3.15 32.40 -0.38
CA TYR A 568 3.06 31.70 0.90
C TYR A 568 3.73 30.32 0.91
N LYS A 569 3.68 29.55 -0.19
CA LYS A 569 4.32 28.22 -0.26
C LYS A 569 5.85 28.30 -0.26
N LEU A 570 6.42 29.35 -0.85
CA LEU A 570 7.87 29.54 -0.80
C LEU A 570 8.30 29.97 0.61
N ALA A 571 7.51 30.84 1.25
CA ALA A 571 7.73 31.22 2.63
C ALA A 571 7.60 30.03 3.61
N SER A 572 6.64 29.11 3.39
CA SER A 572 6.48 27.92 4.24
C SER A 572 7.65 26.95 4.13
N GLU A 573 8.13 26.66 2.91
CA GLU A 573 9.34 25.85 2.69
C GLU A 573 10.60 26.53 3.23
N GLY A 574 10.70 27.86 3.11
CA GLY A 574 11.78 28.63 3.74
C GLY A 574 11.77 28.51 5.27
N LEU A 575 10.60 28.51 5.90
CA LEU A 575 10.46 28.27 7.34
C LEU A 575 10.81 26.82 7.71
N GLN A 576 10.42 25.85 6.90
CA GLN A 576 10.81 24.45 7.10
C GLN A 576 12.34 24.29 7.07
N LEU A 577 12.99 24.90 6.08
CA LEU A 577 14.44 24.92 5.98
C LEU A 577 15.08 25.58 7.21
N ALA A 578 14.48 26.66 7.73
CA ALA A 578 14.97 27.35 8.92
C ALA A 578 15.00 26.43 10.15
N ARG A 579 14.01 25.55 10.31
CA ARG A 579 13.97 24.58 11.42
C ARG A 579 15.21 23.69 11.41
N TYR A 580 15.48 23.00 10.29
CA TYR A 580 16.60 22.06 10.20
C TYR A 580 17.96 22.76 10.20
N LEU A 581 18.04 23.99 9.67
CA LEU A 581 19.26 24.78 9.75
C LEU A 581 19.61 25.12 11.21
N LEU A 582 18.60 25.40 12.06
CA LEU A 582 18.82 25.66 13.48
C LEU A 582 19.35 24.42 14.22
N ASP A 583 18.88 23.22 13.88
CA ASP A 583 19.44 21.96 14.39
C ASP A 583 20.94 21.82 14.04
N VAL A 584 21.29 22.05 12.76
CA VAL A 584 22.69 22.04 12.28
C VAL A 584 23.56 23.08 13.01
N MET A 585 23.02 24.28 13.23
CA MET A 585 23.72 25.34 13.97
C MET A 585 23.93 24.97 15.45
N ALA A 586 22.99 24.23 16.05
CA ALA A 586 23.06 23.83 17.46
C ALA A 586 24.11 22.74 17.67
N GLU A 587 24.18 21.76 16.76
CA GLU A 587 25.19 20.71 16.78
C GLU A 587 26.60 21.25 16.52
N THR A 588 26.73 22.24 15.62
CA THR A 588 28.02 22.88 15.28
C THR A 588 28.41 24.05 16.20
N LYS A 589 27.55 24.43 17.17
CA LYS A 589 27.73 25.55 18.11
C LYS A 589 27.99 26.90 17.43
N SER A 590 27.32 27.16 16.32
CA SER A 590 27.50 28.38 15.50
C SER A 590 26.42 29.43 15.77
N ASP A 591 26.56 30.19 16.85
CA ASP A 591 25.48 31.08 17.34
C ASP A 591 25.36 32.44 16.62
N LYS A 592 26.35 32.82 15.80
CA LYS A 592 26.50 34.20 15.28
C LYS A 592 25.33 34.68 14.41
N GLN A 593 24.73 33.78 13.62
CA GLN A 593 23.71 34.11 12.63
C GLN A 593 22.29 33.86 13.11
N VAL A 594 22.13 33.23 14.28
CA VAL A 594 20.82 32.88 14.86
C VAL A 594 19.91 34.12 15.00
N PRO A 595 20.38 35.30 15.45
CA PRO A 595 19.52 36.48 15.55
C PRO A 595 18.96 36.94 14.20
N THR A 596 19.73 36.83 13.13
CA THR A 596 19.31 37.23 11.78
C THR A 596 18.21 36.32 11.23
N VAL A 597 18.36 35.00 11.43
CA VAL A 597 17.33 34.02 11.09
C VAL A 597 16.06 34.26 11.91
N PHE A 598 16.22 34.46 13.21
CA PHE A 598 15.10 34.69 14.12
C PHE A 598 14.31 35.96 13.78
N ASP A 599 14.98 37.07 13.46
CA ASP A 599 14.32 38.33 13.11
C ASP A 599 13.43 38.17 11.85
N ALA A 600 13.85 37.39 10.86
CA ALA A 600 13.05 37.11 9.67
C ALA A 600 11.81 36.26 9.98
N VAL A 601 11.95 35.24 10.83
CA VAL A 601 10.83 34.41 11.30
C VAL A 601 9.87 35.23 12.16
N TYR A 602 10.41 36.09 13.02
CA TYR A 602 9.66 36.94 13.94
C TYR A 602 8.76 37.95 13.19
N GLU A 603 9.25 38.53 12.09
CA GLU A 603 8.43 39.38 11.21
C GLU A 603 7.20 38.61 10.68
N LYS A 604 7.37 37.38 10.20
CA LYS A 604 6.25 36.55 9.72
C LYS A 604 5.33 36.07 10.83
N LEU A 605 5.84 35.87 12.05
CA LEU A 605 5.04 35.51 13.22
C LEU A 605 4.08 36.62 13.65
N LEU A 606 4.48 37.90 13.49
CA LEU A 606 3.66 39.07 13.83
C LEU A 606 2.50 39.28 12.87
N VAL A 607 2.69 38.99 11.57
CA VAL A 607 1.67 39.24 10.55
C VAL A 607 0.46 38.33 10.75
N ALA A 608 -0.72 38.93 10.92
CA ALA A 608 -1.97 38.20 11.11
C ALA A 608 -2.61 37.73 9.78
N ASP A 609 -2.34 38.41 8.66
CA ASP A 609 -2.96 38.18 7.35
C ASP A 609 -2.08 37.30 6.44
N THR A 610 -1.75 36.10 6.92
CA THR A 610 -1.01 35.07 6.17
C THR A 610 -1.76 33.75 6.15
N ASP A 611 -1.38 32.87 5.22
CA ASP A 611 -1.89 31.50 5.13
C ASP A 611 -1.65 30.72 6.44
N GLN A 612 -2.53 29.76 6.73
CA GLN A 612 -2.43 28.93 7.93
C GLN A 612 -1.11 28.15 7.99
N GLU A 613 -0.65 27.63 6.85
CA GLU A 613 0.59 26.83 6.78
C GLU A 613 1.81 27.63 7.24
N VAL A 614 1.93 28.87 6.76
CA VAL A 614 3.01 29.79 7.15
C VAL A 614 2.95 30.12 8.64
N LYS A 615 1.74 30.34 9.19
CA LYS A 615 1.55 30.61 10.63
C LYS A 615 1.99 29.44 11.50
N GLU A 616 1.59 28.23 11.14
CA GLU A 616 1.98 27.02 11.87
C GLU A 616 3.49 26.82 11.84
N ARG A 617 4.12 26.90 10.66
CA ARG A 617 5.58 26.78 10.54
C ARG A 617 6.33 27.90 11.28
N ALA A 618 5.83 29.13 11.24
CA ALA A 618 6.46 30.25 11.96
C ALA A 618 6.42 30.05 13.49
N ILE A 619 5.30 29.56 14.03
CA ILE A 619 5.17 29.24 15.47
C ILE A 619 6.14 28.12 15.85
N ASP A 620 6.17 27.06 15.04
CA ASP A 620 7.02 25.90 15.22
C ASP A 620 8.51 26.27 15.25
N VAL A 621 8.99 26.96 14.21
CA VAL A 621 10.39 27.43 14.10
C VAL A 621 10.74 28.42 15.22
N SER A 622 9.82 29.31 15.59
CA SER A 622 10.06 30.24 16.70
C SER A 622 10.23 29.50 18.03
N GLY A 623 9.39 28.49 18.28
CA GLY A 623 9.51 27.64 19.48
C GLY A 623 10.81 26.85 19.50
N HIS A 624 11.16 26.25 18.37
CA HIS A 624 12.39 25.48 18.19
C HIS A 624 13.65 26.35 18.39
N CYS A 625 13.66 27.57 17.83
CA CYS A 625 14.76 28.52 18.00
C CYS A 625 14.96 28.94 19.46
N LEU A 626 13.86 29.18 20.19
CA LEU A 626 13.92 29.47 21.63
C LEU A 626 14.40 28.27 22.46
N ALA A 627 14.08 27.05 22.03
CA ALA A 627 14.50 25.82 22.70
C ALA A 627 16.00 25.53 22.52
N LEU A 628 16.61 25.97 21.42
CA LEU A 628 18.04 25.73 21.14
C LEU A 628 18.95 26.89 21.58
N PHE A 629 18.55 28.15 21.33
CA PHE A 629 19.43 29.32 21.51
C PHE A 629 18.84 30.42 22.41
N PRO A 630 18.49 30.14 23.67
CA PRO A 630 17.87 31.13 24.55
C PRO A 630 18.80 32.31 24.91
N GLN A 631 20.11 32.09 24.98
CA GLN A 631 21.08 33.12 25.38
C GLN A 631 21.25 34.20 24.29
N SER A 632 21.35 33.78 23.03
CA SER A 632 21.47 34.66 21.87
C SER A 632 20.22 35.51 21.63
N LEU A 633 19.06 35.09 22.18
CA LEU A 633 17.76 35.72 22.00
C LEU A 633 17.19 36.40 23.26
N ALA A 634 18.02 36.60 24.29
CA ALA A 634 17.58 37.08 25.60
C ALA A 634 16.74 38.39 25.55
N SER A 635 17.01 39.29 24.60
CA SER A 635 16.29 40.57 24.44
C SER A 635 14.87 40.43 23.85
N ARG A 636 14.61 39.41 23.02
CA ARG A 636 13.31 39.18 22.34
C ARG A 636 12.49 38.04 22.95
N LEU A 637 13.07 37.32 23.90
CA LEU A 637 12.49 36.12 24.52
C LEU A 637 11.12 36.39 25.18
N GLN A 638 11.01 37.43 26.02
CA GLN A 638 9.75 37.76 26.69
C GLN A 638 8.65 38.24 25.72
N GLN A 639 9.02 39.00 24.68
CA GLN A 639 8.07 39.45 23.65
C GLN A 639 7.52 38.27 22.85
N THR A 640 8.40 37.32 22.50
CA THR A 640 8.02 36.12 21.74
C THR A 640 7.11 35.20 22.53
N PHE A 641 7.37 35.03 23.84
CA PHE A 641 6.45 34.30 24.72
C PHE A 641 5.06 34.93 24.78
N GLY A 642 4.97 36.27 24.83
CA GLY A 642 3.70 36.98 24.76
C GLY A 642 2.91 36.65 23.50
N ILE A 643 3.58 36.63 22.34
CA ILE A 643 2.96 36.30 21.05
C ILE A 643 2.53 34.83 21.00
N LEU A 644 3.36 33.90 21.46
CA LEU A 644 3.00 32.47 21.52
C LEU A 644 1.77 32.22 22.41
N LEU A 645 1.63 32.96 23.52
CA LEU A 645 0.43 32.92 24.37
C LEU A 645 -0.82 33.46 23.64
N GLU A 646 -0.69 34.49 22.81
CA GLU A 646 -1.81 34.96 21.97
C GLU A 646 -2.19 33.92 20.91
N ARG A 647 -1.22 33.24 20.30
CA ARG A 647 -1.46 32.17 19.33
C ARG A 647 -2.11 30.93 19.96
N LEU A 648 -1.92 30.71 21.27
CA LEU A 648 -2.57 29.65 22.03
C LEU A 648 -4.10 29.86 22.14
N LYS A 649 -4.57 31.11 22.12
CA LYS A 649 -6.01 31.45 22.19
C LYS A 649 -6.76 31.08 20.91
N ASN A 650 -6.07 31.13 19.76
CA ASN A 650 -6.68 30.96 18.46
C ASN A 650 -6.88 29.46 18.13
N GLU A 651 -7.99 29.11 17.47
CA GLU A 651 -8.38 27.70 17.26
C GLU A 651 -7.43 26.90 16.38
N MET A 652 -7.06 27.46 15.24
CA MET A 652 -6.19 26.79 14.27
C MET A 652 -4.75 26.63 14.77
N THR A 653 -4.23 27.58 15.55
CA THR A 653 -2.80 27.62 15.94
C THR A 653 -2.50 27.01 17.30
N ARG A 654 -3.51 26.72 18.15
CA ARG A 654 -3.27 26.25 19.52
C ARG A 654 -2.47 24.94 19.63
N LEU A 655 -2.67 24.02 18.68
CA LEU A 655 -2.00 22.71 18.69
C LEU A 655 -0.50 22.85 18.45
N VAL A 656 -0.12 23.69 17.47
CA VAL A 656 1.29 23.94 17.17
C VAL A 656 1.93 24.75 18.28
N ALA A 657 1.24 25.77 18.81
CA ALA A 657 1.72 26.55 19.94
C ALA A 657 2.02 25.70 21.18
N ILE A 658 1.16 24.76 21.56
CA ILE A 658 1.42 23.88 22.72
C ILE A 658 2.59 22.91 22.45
N ARG A 659 2.77 22.44 21.20
CA ARG A 659 3.93 21.62 20.81
C ARG A 659 5.23 22.42 20.92
N SER A 660 5.24 23.66 20.44
CA SER A 660 6.35 24.59 20.59
C SER A 660 6.70 24.84 22.05
N PHE A 661 5.71 25.06 22.92
CA PHE A 661 5.94 25.17 24.37
C PHE A 661 6.51 23.88 24.97
N ASN A 662 6.04 22.71 24.52
CA ASN A 662 6.57 21.42 24.98
C ASN A 662 8.03 21.24 24.58
N GLU A 663 8.41 21.63 23.37
CA GLU A 663 9.80 21.56 22.89
C GLU A 663 10.73 22.46 23.71
N ILE A 664 10.30 23.69 24.00
CA ILE A 664 11.04 24.64 24.85
C ILE A 664 11.27 24.05 26.25
N VAL A 665 10.24 23.46 26.85
CA VAL A 665 10.32 22.89 28.20
C VAL A 665 11.11 21.58 28.22
N ALA A 666 10.97 20.73 27.20
CA ALA A 666 11.63 19.43 27.14
C ALA A 666 13.16 19.55 27.02
N LYS A 667 13.67 20.58 26.32
CA LYS A 667 15.13 20.83 26.18
C LYS A 667 15.77 21.44 27.43
N GLN A 668 14.99 22.06 28.33
CA GLN A 668 15.44 22.66 29.60
C GLN A 668 16.61 23.68 29.48
N THR A 669 16.74 24.36 28.34
CA THR A 669 17.81 25.31 28.04
C THR A 669 17.47 26.76 28.46
N VAL A 670 16.18 27.11 28.46
CA VAL A 670 15.69 28.46 28.79
C VAL A 670 15.87 28.74 30.29
N PRO A 671 16.23 29.98 30.70
CA PRO A 671 16.25 30.32 32.13
C PRO A 671 14.87 30.13 32.77
N PRO A 672 14.78 29.42 33.92
CA PRO A 672 13.50 29.01 34.50
C PRO A 672 12.61 30.20 34.89
N GLU A 673 13.20 31.34 35.25
CA GLU A 673 12.49 32.58 35.64
C GLU A 673 11.49 33.04 34.56
N HIS A 674 11.86 32.94 33.29
CA HIS A 674 10.99 33.35 32.18
C HIS A 674 9.80 32.41 32.02
N VAL A 675 10.00 31.10 32.16
CA VAL A 675 8.92 30.11 32.11
C VAL A 675 7.98 30.30 33.30
N ILE A 676 8.53 30.52 34.51
CA ILE A 676 7.74 30.78 35.72
C ILE A 676 6.80 31.97 35.53
N SER A 677 7.25 33.04 34.86
CA SER A 677 6.43 34.24 34.63
C SER A 677 5.18 33.99 33.76
N ILE A 678 5.20 32.97 32.88
CA ILE A 678 4.11 32.68 31.95
C ILE A 678 3.20 31.53 32.41
N LEU A 679 3.65 30.69 33.35
CA LEU A 679 2.88 29.55 33.86
C LEU A 679 1.47 29.90 34.35
N PRO A 680 1.22 31.01 35.09
CA PRO A 680 -0.11 31.35 35.56
C PRO A 680 -1.14 31.58 34.44
N GLN A 681 -0.67 32.00 33.25
CA GLN A 681 -1.54 32.16 32.09
C GLN A 681 -1.67 30.86 31.28
N LEU A 682 -0.61 30.04 31.24
CA LEU A 682 -0.53 28.86 30.39
C LEU A 682 -1.26 27.64 30.98
N LEU A 683 -1.17 27.40 32.29
CA LEU A 683 -1.79 26.25 32.96
C LEU A 683 -3.34 26.24 32.83
N PRO A 684 -4.06 27.37 32.97
CA PRO A 684 -5.51 27.40 32.72
C PRO A 684 -5.89 27.02 31.28
N PHE A 685 -5.12 27.45 30.28
CA PHE A 685 -5.36 27.04 28.89
C PHE A 685 -5.18 25.54 28.70
N VAL A 686 -4.16 24.96 29.33
CA VAL A 686 -3.93 23.50 29.32
C VAL A 686 -5.11 22.75 29.94
N ALA A 687 -5.64 23.21 31.08
CA ALA A 687 -6.85 22.64 31.68
C ALA A 687 -8.05 22.69 30.72
N ASP A 688 -8.27 23.82 30.04
CA ASP A 688 -9.34 23.95 29.04
C ASP A 688 -9.12 23.04 27.82
N PHE A 689 -7.87 22.81 27.41
CA PHE A 689 -7.54 21.93 26.29
C PHE A 689 -7.82 20.46 26.59
N LEU A 690 -7.63 20.05 27.84
CA LEU A 690 -7.97 18.70 28.29
C LEU A 690 -9.48 18.41 28.22
N LYS A 691 -10.33 19.44 28.36
CA LYS A 691 -11.80 19.34 28.22
C LYS A 691 -12.27 19.18 26.78
N LYS A 692 -11.54 19.76 25.82
CA LYS A 692 -11.95 19.78 24.40
C LYS A 692 -11.93 18.38 23.78
N ASN A 693 -12.85 18.08 22.87
CA ASN A 693 -12.93 16.79 22.18
C ASN A 693 -11.94 16.66 21.01
N GLN A 694 -10.67 17.05 21.20
CA GLN A 694 -9.62 16.95 20.18
C GLN A 694 -8.47 16.11 20.71
N ARG A 695 -8.37 14.85 20.25
CA ARG A 695 -7.38 13.86 20.73
C ARG A 695 -5.94 14.37 20.66
N ALA A 696 -5.52 14.91 19.51
CA ALA A 696 -4.16 15.42 19.32
C ALA A 696 -3.78 16.54 20.29
N LEU A 697 -4.74 17.39 20.64
CA LEU A 697 -4.54 18.50 21.58
C LEU A 697 -4.38 18.00 23.01
N LYS A 698 -5.17 16.99 23.43
CA LYS A 698 -5.04 16.35 24.74
C LYS A 698 -3.67 15.70 24.90
N ILE A 699 -3.21 14.93 23.91
CA ILE A 699 -1.90 14.27 23.94
C ILE A 699 -0.77 15.31 24.01
N ALA A 700 -0.81 16.36 23.18
CA ALA A 700 0.21 17.40 23.20
C ALA A 700 0.24 18.16 24.55
N SER A 701 -0.93 18.41 25.14
CA SER A 701 -1.08 19.05 26.45
C SER A 701 -0.55 18.17 27.59
N LEU A 702 -0.80 16.85 27.56
CA LEU A 702 -0.29 15.90 28.55
C LEU A 702 1.23 15.71 28.43
N ASN A 703 1.76 15.67 27.20
CA ASN A 703 3.21 15.64 26.98
C ASN A 703 3.88 16.91 27.50
N PHE A 704 3.28 18.08 27.24
CA PHE A 704 3.72 19.35 27.81
C PHE A 704 3.80 19.30 29.35
N LEU A 705 2.73 18.82 30.01
CA LEU A 705 2.70 18.67 31.47
C LEU A 705 3.79 17.72 31.96
N ARG A 706 4.04 16.61 31.26
CA ARG A 706 5.09 15.66 31.62
C ARG A 706 6.47 16.31 31.54
N SER A 707 6.77 17.01 30.46
CA SER A 707 8.04 17.73 30.29
C SER A 707 8.22 18.80 31.36
N LEU A 708 7.12 19.49 31.73
CA LEU A 708 7.10 20.52 32.76
C LEU A 708 7.41 19.96 34.15
N MET A 709 6.80 18.83 34.51
CA MET A 709 7.05 18.13 35.78
C MET A 709 8.43 17.48 35.83
N ALA A 710 8.98 17.07 34.69
CA ALA A 710 10.33 16.53 34.61
C ALA A 710 11.43 17.57 34.84
N TRP A 711 11.11 18.87 34.86
CA TRP A 711 12.08 19.95 35.08
C TRP A 711 12.13 20.36 36.57
N PRO A 712 13.18 19.97 37.34
CA PRO A 712 13.18 20.14 38.80
C PRO A 712 13.14 21.60 39.25
N ALA A 713 13.72 22.51 38.46
CA ALA A 713 13.79 23.95 38.77
C ALA A 713 12.41 24.64 38.81
N LEU A 714 11.38 24.06 38.17
CA LEU A 714 10.03 24.62 38.11
C LEU A 714 9.12 24.08 39.22
N SER A 715 9.54 23.05 39.95
CA SER A 715 8.74 22.38 41.00
C SER A 715 8.05 23.36 41.96
N ASN A 716 8.76 24.34 42.51
CA ASN A 716 8.17 25.28 43.47
C ASN A 716 7.12 26.21 42.85
N ALA A 717 7.29 26.62 41.59
CA ALA A 717 6.37 27.51 40.89
C ALA A 717 5.09 26.79 40.43
N LEU A 718 5.17 25.47 40.23
CA LEU A 718 4.03 24.62 39.87
C LEU A 718 3.13 24.27 41.05
N ASN A 719 3.59 24.45 42.30
CA ASN A 719 2.76 24.29 43.49
C ASN A 719 1.81 25.49 43.65
N SER A 720 0.91 25.68 42.69
CA SER A 720 0.02 26.83 42.55
C SER A 720 -1.44 26.39 42.38
N LYS A 721 -2.40 27.31 42.54
CA LYS A 721 -3.84 27.00 42.39
C LYS A 721 -4.22 26.58 40.97
N GLU A 722 -3.42 26.98 39.99
CA GLU A 722 -3.65 26.67 38.58
C GLU A 722 -3.39 25.19 38.25
N MET A 723 -2.47 24.52 38.95
CA MET A 723 -2.28 23.06 38.81
C MET A 723 -3.46 22.26 39.37
N GLU A 724 -4.16 22.81 40.39
CA GLU A 724 -5.38 22.19 40.91
C GLU A 724 -6.46 22.07 39.83
N LEU A 725 -6.60 23.08 38.95
CA LEU A 725 -7.54 23.06 37.80
C LEU A 725 -7.22 21.97 36.76
N ILE A 726 -5.98 21.49 36.71
CA ILE A 726 -5.58 20.41 35.80
C ILE A 726 -5.91 19.06 36.45
N ILE A 727 -5.63 18.91 37.75
CA ILE A 727 -5.91 17.68 38.51
C ILE A 727 -7.42 17.39 38.53
N THR A 728 -8.28 18.42 38.60
CA THR A 728 -9.74 18.25 38.52
C THR A 728 -10.24 17.59 37.23
N GLU A 729 -9.46 17.66 36.14
CA GLU A 729 -9.84 17.10 34.83
C GLU A 729 -9.38 15.64 34.65
N PHE A 730 -8.43 15.15 35.45
CA PHE A 730 -7.89 13.78 35.33
C PHE A 730 -8.97 12.69 35.38
N PRO A 731 -9.97 12.72 36.29
CA PRO A 731 -11.03 11.70 36.35
C PRO A 731 -11.75 11.50 35.00
N GLN A 732 -12.01 12.57 34.25
CA GLN A 732 -12.75 12.48 32.98
C GLN A 732 -11.91 11.88 31.83
N LEU A 733 -10.58 11.88 31.98
CA LEU A 733 -9.63 11.38 30.99
C LEU A 733 -9.23 9.92 31.25
N ILE A 734 -9.39 9.42 32.47
CA ILE A 734 -9.12 8.02 32.83
C ILE A 734 -10.33 7.17 32.39
N LYS A 735 -10.29 6.72 31.13
CA LYS A 735 -11.35 5.91 30.50
C LYS A 735 -10.74 4.81 29.62
N ASP A 736 -11.52 3.77 29.39
CA ASP A 736 -11.17 2.65 28.50
C ASP A 736 -11.27 3.00 27.00
N ALA A 737 -11.95 4.09 26.65
CA ALA A 737 -12.10 4.57 25.27
C ALA A 737 -10.78 5.01 24.60
N ASP A 738 -9.80 5.54 25.36
CA ASP A 738 -8.48 5.91 24.83
C ASP A 738 -7.37 5.59 25.84
N LEU A 739 -6.74 4.42 25.66
CA LEU A 739 -5.66 3.94 26.52
C LEU A 739 -4.41 4.83 26.48
N THR A 740 -4.12 5.51 25.37
CA THR A 740 -2.91 6.34 25.24
C THR A 740 -3.00 7.63 26.06
N ILE A 741 -4.20 8.23 26.09
CA ILE A 741 -4.50 9.38 26.96
C ILE A 741 -4.47 8.92 28.41
N THR A 742 -5.16 7.82 28.73
CA THR A 742 -5.18 7.27 30.09
C THR A 742 -3.77 6.96 30.59
N GLN A 743 -2.93 6.33 29.78
CA GLN A 743 -1.52 6.08 30.10
C GLN A 743 -0.76 7.37 30.42
N SER A 744 -0.90 8.40 29.57
CA SER A 744 -0.23 9.69 29.76
C SER A 744 -0.74 10.41 31.01
N VAL A 745 -2.04 10.36 31.29
CA VAL A 745 -2.66 10.93 32.50
C VAL A 745 -2.17 10.22 33.75
N LEU A 746 -2.09 8.89 33.75
CA LEU A 746 -1.59 8.12 34.91
C LEU A 746 -0.13 8.44 35.21
N LYS A 747 0.71 8.59 34.18
CA LYS A 747 2.11 9.05 34.36
C LYS A 747 2.16 10.46 34.94
N CYS A 748 1.35 11.38 34.43
CA CYS A 748 1.24 12.74 34.96
C CYS A 748 0.74 12.75 36.41
N ALA A 749 -0.29 11.97 36.73
CA ALA A 749 -0.84 11.84 38.08
C ALA A 749 0.20 11.26 39.05
N SER A 750 0.99 10.28 38.61
CA SER A 750 2.10 9.71 39.40
C SER A 750 3.13 10.78 39.75
N ALA A 751 3.52 11.60 38.77
CA ALA A 751 4.43 12.73 39.01
C ALA A 751 3.80 13.77 39.97
N CYS A 752 2.53 14.14 39.77
CA CYS A 752 1.82 15.06 40.67
C CYS A 752 1.76 14.56 42.12
N VAL A 753 1.56 13.26 42.34
CA VAL A 753 1.53 12.66 43.68
C VAL A 753 2.87 12.85 44.41
N THR A 754 3.98 12.63 43.68
CA THR A 754 5.33 12.77 44.26
C THR A 754 5.74 14.23 44.48
N MET A 755 5.33 15.14 43.61
CA MET A 755 5.76 16.55 43.64
C MET A 755 4.83 17.46 44.45
N PHE A 756 3.52 17.21 44.43
CA PHE A 756 2.48 18.10 45.00
C PHE A 756 1.48 17.34 45.90
N PRO A 757 1.94 16.67 46.97
CA PRO A 757 1.09 15.77 47.76
C PRO A 757 -0.10 16.46 48.44
N GLN A 758 0.04 17.72 48.85
CA GLN A 758 -1.05 18.46 49.52
C GLN A 758 -2.19 18.82 48.57
N GLN A 759 -1.87 19.26 47.34
CA GLN A 759 -2.87 19.65 46.34
C GLN A 759 -3.56 18.43 45.72
N PHE A 760 -2.82 17.34 45.54
CA PHE A 760 -3.38 16.11 44.97
C PHE A 760 -4.37 15.43 45.94
N ALA A 761 -4.13 15.53 47.25
CA ALA A 761 -4.94 14.85 48.27
C ALA A 761 -6.43 15.21 48.26
N SER A 762 -6.79 16.47 47.95
CA SER A 762 -8.20 16.89 47.86
C SER A 762 -8.95 16.24 46.69
N HIS A 763 -8.23 15.79 45.66
CA HIS A 763 -8.77 15.19 44.43
C HIS A 763 -8.52 13.67 44.34
N LEU A 764 -7.95 13.06 45.38
CA LEU A 764 -7.62 11.63 45.39
C LEU A 764 -8.87 10.74 45.24
N SER A 765 -9.96 11.05 45.93
CA SER A 765 -11.21 10.25 45.89
C SER A 765 -11.79 10.09 44.49
N PRO A 766 -12.10 11.16 43.72
CA PRO A 766 -12.68 11.03 42.38
C PRO A 766 -11.72 10.37 41.36
N ILE A 767 -10.41 10.54 41.54
CA ILE A 767 -9.39 9.88 40.70
C ILE A 767 -9.37 8.36 41.01
N LEU A 768 -9.41 7.97 42.28
CA LEU A 768 -9.47 6.56 42.68
C LEU A 768 -10.76 5.88 42.22
N GLU A 769 -11.91 6.57 42.27
CA GLU A 769 -13.18 6.05 41.72
C GLU A 769 -13.04 5.76 40.22
N SER A 770 -12.50 6.71 39.45
CA SER A 770 -12.30 6.55 38.01
C SER A 770 -11.27 5.46 37.68
N PHE A 771 -10.21 5.36 38.48
CA PHE A 771 -9.19 4.31 38.39
C PHE A 771 -9.78 2.92 38.69
N THR A 772 -10.66 2.81 39.69
CA THR A 772 -11.34 1.56 40.05
C THR A 772 -12.29 1.09 38.94
N ILE A 773 -12.91 2.02 38.21
CA ILE A 773 -13.69 1.70 37.00
C ILE A 773 -12.76 1.22 35.87
N LEU A 774 -11.63 1.88 35.63
CA LEU A 774 -10.65 1.47 34.62
C LEU A 774 -10.10 0.06 34.89
N SER A 775 -9.87 -0.29 36.16
CA SER A 775 -9.34 -1.58 36.60
C SER A 775 -10.26 -2.76 36.24
N GLN A 776 -11.54 -2.50 35.99
CA GLN A 776 -12.53 -3.48 35.53
C GLN A 776 -12.48 -3.70 34.00
N SER A 777 -11.75 -2.86 33.26
CA SER A 777 -11.72 -2.90 31.80
C SER A 777 -10.92 -4.11 31.28
N PRO A 778 -11.42 -4.82 30.25
CA PRO A 778 -10.66 -5.88 29.59
C PRO A 778 -9.49 -5.35 28.75
N LEU A 779 -9.43 -4.04 28.50
CA LEU A 779 -8.42 -3.40 27.65
C LEU A 779 -7.17 -2.94 28.43
N LEU A 780 -7.17 -3.05 29.77
CA LEU A 780 -6.05 -2.67 30.61
C LEU A 780 -4.93 -3.73 30.56
N GLN A 781 -3.97 -3.52 29.66
CA GLN A 781 -2.79 -4.39 29.48
C GLN A 781 -1.55 -3.61 29.06
N GLY A 782 -0.38 -4.27 29.08
CA GLY A 782 0.88 -3.72 28.59
C GLY A 782 1.36 -2.45 29.28
N SER A 783 1.70 -1.42 28.49
CA SER A 783 2.29 -0.17 28.98
C SER A 783 1.32 0.68 29.81
N THR A 784 0.00 0.57 29.58
CA THR A 784 -1.02 1.25 30.37
C THR A 784 -1.16 0.62 31.75
N LEU A 785 -1.13 -0.72 31.84
CA LEU A 785 -1.11 -1.43 33.12
C LEU A 785 0.16 -1.07 33.91
N THR A 786 1.33 -1.03 33.26
CA THR A 786 2.57 -0.61 33.92
C THR A 786 2.45 0.80 34.52
N SER A 787 1.85 1.73 33.77
CA SER A 787 1.62 3.11 34.24
C SER A 787 0.59 3.19 35.36
N ALA A 788 -0.42 2.33 35.36
CA ALA A 788 -1.39 2.19 36.45
C ALA A 788 -0.72 1.68 37.73
N LEU A 789 0.18 0.69 37.61
CA LEU A 789 0.95 0.17 38.73
C LEU A 789 1.93 1.21 39.28
N ASP A 790 2.58 2.00 38.42
CA ASP A 790 3.44 3.11 38.85
C ASP A 790 2.66 4.21 39.59
N PHE A 791 1.42 4.46 39.18
CA PHE A 791 0.52 5.37 39.90
C PHE A 791 0.17 4.87 41.30
N VAL A 792 -0.15 3.58 41.43
CA VAL A 792 -0.39 2.94 42.74
C VAL A 792 0.88 3.02 43.61
N ARG A 793 2.06 2.73 43.05
CA ARG A 793 3.36 2.88 43.77
C ARG A 793 3.55 4.30 44.28
N ALA A 794 3.27 5.31 43.43
CA ALA A 794 3.42 6.71 43.81
C ALA A 794 2.51 7.09 44.99
N ILE A 795 1.25 6.64 45.00
CA ILE A 795 0.29 6.87 46.10
C ILE A 795 0.78 6.22 47.40
N VAL A 796 1.26 4.98 47.33
CA VAL A 796 1.69 4.22 48.51
C VAL A 796 3.01 4.75 49.07
N HIS A 797 3.95 5.18 48.24
CA HIS A 797 5.23 5.73 48.72
C HIS A 797 5.10 7.15 49.28
N SER A 798 4.21 7.98 48.72
CA SER A 798 4.09 9.39 49.09
C SER A 798 3.28 9.61 50.38
N SER A 799 3.69 10.58 51.20
CA SER A 799 3.00 10.98 52.44
C SER A 799 1.88 11.99 52.14
N LEU A 800 0.71 11.49 51.74
CA LEU A 800 -0.47 12.30 51.42
C LEU A 800 -1.31 12.60 52.69
N PRO A 801 -1.84 13.83 52.88
CA PRO A 801 -2.85 14.09 53.90
C PRO A 801 -4.17 13.36 53.56
N ASN A 802 -4.84 12.77 54.55
CA ASN A 802 -6.03 11.92 54.36
C ASN A 802 -5.82 10.71 53.43
N LYS A 803 -4.58 10.20 53.35
CA LYS A 803 -4.29 8.96 52.64
C LYS A 803 -5.16 7.83 53.20
N PRO A 804 -5.84 7.04 52.34
CA PRO A 804 -6.53 5.85 52.81
C PRO A 804 -5.53 4.92 53.50
N SER A 805 -5.94 4.29 54.60
CA SER A 805 -5.13 3.28 55.24
C SER A 805 -4.83 2.13 54.28
N PHE A 806 -3.83 1.30 54.62
CA PHE A 806 -3.51 0.12 53.83
C PHE A 806 -4.76 -0.73 53.56
N GLU A 807 -5.59 -0.97 54.57
CA GLU A 807 -6.83 -1.75 54.46
C GLU A 807 -7.88 -1.03 53.59
N GLU A 808 -8.09 0.28 53.79
CA GLU A 808 -9.08 1.06 53.00
C GLU A 808 -8.74 1.13 51.51
N LEU A 809 -7.45 1.24 51.16
CA LEU A 809 -7.00 1.26 49.77
C LEU A 809 -7.24 -0.10 49.10
N LEU A 810 -6.97 -1.19 49.82
CA LEU A 810 -7.23 -2.54 49.33
C LEU A 810 -8.72 -2.83 49.19
N GLU A 811 -9.54 -2.40 50.16
CA GLU A 811 -10.99 -2.50 50.07
C GLU A 811 -11.55 -1.74 48.87
N THR A 812 -11.03 -0.54 48.59
CA THR A 812 -11.46 0.28 47.45
C THR A 812 -11.17 -0.42 46.11
N LEU A 813 -9.92 -0.88 45.93
CA LEU A 813 -9.48 -1.56 44.70
C LEU A 813 -10.16 -2.93 44.50
N CYS A 814 -10.40 -3.66 45.59
CA CYS A 814 -11.05 -4.97 45.55
C CYS A 814 -12.59 -4.89 45.58
N SER A 815 -13.17 -3.70 45.82
CA SER A 815 -14.61 -3.49 45.90
C SER A 815 -15.39 -4.04 44.69
N PRO A 816 -14.90 -3.99 43.43
CA PRO A 816 -15.63 -4.54 42.29
C PRO A 816 -15.81 -6.06 42.36
N ILE A 817 -14.90 -6.77 43.04
CA ILE A 817 -14.86 -8.23 43.14
C ILE A 817 -15.71 -8.75 44.30
N TYR A 818 -15.69 -8.04 45.44
CA TYR A 818 -16.46 -8.43 46.62
C TYR A 818 -17.92 -7.96 46.56
N ASN A 819 -18.20 -6.85 45.86
CA ASN A 819 -19.57 -6.32 45.69
C ASN A 819 -20.34 -6.94 44.52
N THR A 820 -19.74 -7.84 43.72
CA THR A 820 -20.38 -8.43 42.54
C THR A 820 -21.60 -9.32 42.87
N SER A 821 -21.86 -9.62 44.14
CA SER A 821 -23.08 -10.30 44.57
C SER A 821 -24.37 -9.49 44.36
N THR A 822 -24.30 -8.18 44.10
CA THR A 822 -25.46 -7.30 43.89
C THR A 822 -25.64 -6.79 42.45
N SER A 823 -24.63 -6.92 41.58
CA SER A 823 -24.68 -6.51 40.17
C SER A 823 -24.46 -7.72 39.25
N ASN A 824 -25.47 -8.09 38.46
CA ASN A 824 -25.48 -9.23 37.52
C ASN A 824 -24.47 -9.11 36.32
N ALA A 825 -23.42 -8.31 36.42
CA ALA A 825 -22.40 -8.17 35.38
C ALA A 825 -21.16 -9.01 35.75
N ALA A 826 -20.89 -10.05 34.96
CA ALA A 826 -19.66 -10.84 35.12
C ALA A 826 -18.43 -9.99 34.75
N LEU A 827 -17.46 -9.89 35.67
CA LEU A 827 -16.19 -9.22 35.41
C LEU A 827 -15.35 -10.01 34.39
N PRO A 828 -14.64 -9.33 33.46
CA PRO A 828 -13.76 -9.99 32.51
C PRO A 828 -12.50 -10.57 33.17
N LYS A 829 -11.91 -11.62 32.57
CA LYS A 829 -10.71 -12.32 33.08
C LYS A 829 -9.51 -11.40 33.34
N GLN A 830 -9.33 -10.40 32.49
CA GLN A 830 -8.25 -9.43 32.59
C GLN A 830 -8.39 -8.54 33.84
N ALA A 831 -9.61 -8.21 34.27
CA ALA A 831 -9.83 -7.40 35.47
C ALA A 831 -9.29 -8.08 36.72
N PHE A 832 -9.43 -9.40 36.84
CA PHE A 832 -8.86 -10.16 37.95
C PHE A 832 -7.32 -10.09 37.98
N HIS A 833 -6.66 -10.08 36.81
CA HIS A 833 -5.21 -9.93 36.71
C HIS A 833 -4.75 -8.50 37.06
N SER A 834 -5.44 -7.48 36.54
CA SER A 834 -5.11 -6.09 36.82
C SER A 834 -5.26 -5.76 38.31
N ILE A 835 -6.40 -6.12 38.91
CA ILE A 835 -6.70 -5.84 40.33
C ILE A 835 -5.76 -6.63 41.24
N SER A 836 -5.41 -7.89 40.90
CA SER A 836 -4.44 -8.66 41.67
C SER A 836 -3.01 -8.10 41.57
N ALA A 837 -2.59 -7.61 40.39
CA ALA A 837 -1.31 -6.95 40.22
C ALA A 837 -1.24 -5.61 40.98
N GLU A 838 -2.33 -4.85 41.02
CA GLU A 838 -2.46 -3.63 41.83
C GLU A 838 -2.37 -3.92 43.32
N LEU A 839 -3.13 -4.91 43.83
CA LEU A 839 -3.07 -5.39 45.20
C LEU A 839 -1.65 -5.80 45.61
N ALA A 840 -1.00 -6.61 44.78
CA ALA A 840 0.37 -7.06 45.03
C ALA A 840 1.37 -5.89 45.02
N THR A 841 1.13 -4.88 44.19
CA THR A 841 1.95 -3.67 44.14
C THR A 841 1.78 -2.80 45.37
N VAL A 842 0.55 -2.69 45.91
CA VAL A 842 0.31 -2.02 47.21
C VAL A 842 1.07 -2.75 48.32
N ALA A 843 0.94 -4.08 48.41
CA ALA A 843 1.62 -4.88 49.42
C ALA A 843 3.16 -4.81 49.33
N ALA A 844 3.71 -4.83 48.10
CA ALA A 844 5.15 -4.73 47.89
C ALA A 844 5.72 -3.35 48.26
N THR A 845 4.97 -2.28 48.01
CA THR A 845 5.44 -0.89 48.20
C THR A 845 5.31 -0.40 49.65
N SER A 846 4.40 -0.99 50.44
CA SER A 846 4.23 -0.64 51.87
C SER A 846 5.39 -1.11 52.77
N GLU A 847 6.26 -2.01 52.30
CA GLU A 847 7.40 -2.61 53.02
C GLU A 847 7.06 -3.32 54.36
N SER A 848 5.78 -3.38 54.75
CA SER A 848 5.26 -4.04 55.96
C SER A 848 5.07 -5.55 55.76
N LEU A 849 6.11 -6.35 56.08
CA LEU A 849 6.07 -7.81 55.94
C LEU A 849 4.86 -8.45 56.67
N SER A 850 4.50 -7.98 57.86
CA SER A 850 3.41 -8.53 58.66
C SER A 850 2.03 -8.33 58.05
N GLU A 851 1.78 -7.19 57.41
CA GLU A 851 0.49 -6.87 56.76
C GLU A 851 0.34 -7.68 55.46
N ALA A 852 1.43 -7.82 54.70
CA ALA A 852 1.46 -8.66 53.51
C ALA A 852 1.26 -10.16 53.84
N GLN A 853 1.85 -10.65 54.94
CA GLN A 853 1.63 -12.00 55.45
C GLN A 853 0.18 -12.21 55.93
N HIS A 854 -0.40 -11.22 56.62
CA HIS A 854 -1.81 -11.27 57.03
C HIS A 854 -2.74 -11.34 55.82
N LEU A 855 -2.52 -10.50 54.80
CA LEU A 855 -3.25 -10.51 53.54
C LEU A 855 -3.14 -11.87 52.83
N ALA A 856 -1.93 -12.43 52.71
CA ALA A 856 -1.71 -13.76 52.14
C ALA A 856 -2.49 -14.84 52.91
N SER A 857 -2.53 -14.75 54.25
CA SER A 857 -3.28 -15.69 55.10
C SER A 857 -4.79 -15.59 54.89
N GLN A 858 -5.31 -14.37 54.67
CA GLN A 858 -6.72 -14.12 54.39
C GLN A 858 -7.13 -14.67 53.02
N LEU A 859 -6.32 -14.42 51.99
CA LEU A 859 -6.53 -14.95 50.64
C LEU A 859 -6.47 -16.49 50.62
N ALA A 860 -5.51 -17.09 51.34
CA ALA A 860 -5.40 -18.54 51.48
C ALA A 860 -6.64 -19.15 52.17
N LYS A 861 -7.16 -18.51 53.23
CA LYS A 861 -8.41 -18.94 53.89
C LYS A 861 -9.61 -18.85 52.94
N GLN A 862 -9.74 -17.75 52.20
CA GLN A 862 -10.81 -17.56 51.22
C GLN A 862 -10.80 -18.63 50.12
N LEU A 863 -9.61 -19.06 49.69
CA LEU A 863 -9.47 -20.14 48.70
C LEU A 863 -9.99 -21.50 49.23
N THR A 864 -9.76 -21.80 50.51
CA THR A 864 -10.14 -23.07 51.15
C THR A 864 -11.57 -23.10 51.70
N ALA A 865 -12.20 -21.94 51.88
CA ALA A 865 -13.54 -21.83 52.45
C ALA A 865 -14.62 -22.32 51.49
N SER A 866 -15.50 -23.23 51.96
CA SER A 866 -16.62 -23.78 51.18
C SER A 866 -17.70 -22.75 50.81
N ASP A 867 -17.79 -21.66 51.58
CA ASP A 867 -18.86 -20.65 51.48
C ASP A 867 -18.46 -19.47 50.56
N SER A 868 -17.27 -19.51 49.97
CA SER A 868 -16.77 -18.46 49.08
C SER A 868 -17.31 -18.61 47.65
N SER A 869 -17.63 -17.49 47.00
CA SER A 869 -18.04 -17.49 45.59
C SER A 869 -16.89 -17.93 44.68
N GLU A 870 -17.22 -18.49 43.51
CA GLU A 870 -16.21 -18.88 42.52
C GLU A 870 -15.36 -17.69 42.05
N THR A 871 -15.95 -16.49 41.96
CA THR A 871 -15.24 -15.24 41.61
C THR A 871 -14.20 -14.83 42.66
N VAL A 872 -14.53 -14.96 43.95
CA VAL A 872 -13.60 -14.63 45.04
C VAL A 872 -12.46 -15.65 45.10
N ARG A 873 -12.74 -16.95 44.89
CA ARG A 873 -11.69 -17.98 44.79
C ARG A 873 -10.77 -17.74 43.61
N LEU A 874 -11.30 -17.35 42.45
CA LEU A 874 -10.51 -17.01 41.27
C LEU A 874 -9.60 -15.81 41.52
N PHE A 875 -10.12 -14.76 42.14
CA PHE A 875 -9.33 -13.60 42.56
C PHE A 875 -8.22 -13.97 43.54
N ALA A 876 -8.53 -14.78 44.56
CA ALA A 876 -7.55 -15.21 45.55
C ALA A 876 -6.38 -15.98 44.91
N ILE A 877 -6.63 -16.78 43.87
CA ILE A 877 -5.60 -17.49 43.11
C ILE A 877 -4.64 -16.52 42.43
N TYR A 878 -5.16 -15.54 41.67
CA TYR A 878 -4.31 -14.55 40.99
C TYR A 878 -3.58 -13.64 41.97
N ALA A 879 -4.25 -13.19 43.03
CA ALA A 879 -3.67 -12.36 44.08
C ALA A 879 -2.49 -13.04 44.79
N LEU A 880 -2.61 -14.32 45.15
CA LEU A 880 -1.51 -15.08 45.77
C LEU A 880 -0.32 -15.23 44.81
N GLY A 881 -0.60 -15.43 43.51
CA GLY A 881 0.40 -15.52 42.45
C GLY A 881 1.21 -14.23 42.27
N GLU A 882 0.50 -13.12 42.07
CA GLU A 882 1.07 -11.79 41.89
C GLU A 882 1.84 -11.30 43.13
N LEU A 883 1.33 -11.58 44.33
CA LEU A 883 2.01 -11.25 45.57
C LEU A 883 3.37 -11.96 45.67
N GLY A 884 3.43 -13.23 45.26
CA GLY A 884 4.68 -13.99 45.28
C GLY A 884 5.66 -13.58 44.20
N ARG A 885 5.15 -13.11 43.05
CA ARG A 885 5.99 -12.55 41.99
C ARG A 885 6.65 -11.23 42.41
N ARG A 886 5.85 -10.28 42.91
CA ARG A 886 6.28 -8.90 43.18
C ARG A 886 6.91 -8.71 44.56
N TYR A 887 6.51 -9.53 45.54
CA TYR A 887 7.08 -9.51 46.89
C TYR A 887 7.41 -10.92 47.41
N PRO A 888 8.47 -11.57 46.88
CA PRO A 888 8.79 -12.97 47.20
C PRO A 888 9.04 -13.24 48.69
N LYS A 889 9.56 -12.24 49.42
CA LYS A 889 9.89 -12.30 50.86
C LYS A 889 8.70 -12.70 51.74
N VAL A 890 7.45 -12.50 51.28
CA VAL A 890 6.23 -12.92 51.98
C VAL A 890 6.24 -14.42 52.28
N TYR A 891 6.81 -15.23 51.39
CA TYR A 891 6.75 -16.70 51.44
C TYR A 891 8.08 -17.37 51.81
N ASP A 892 9.12 -16.59 52.12
CA ASP A 892 10.46 -17.11 52.44
C ASP A 892 10.62 -17.48 53.92
N GLN A 893 9.95 -16.75 54.83
CA GLN A 893 10.15 -16.87 56.29
C GLN A 893 9.00 -17.59 57.03
N ASP A 894 7.87 -17.84 56.37
CA ASP A 894 6.65 -18.34 57.01
C ASP A 894 6.28 -19.73 56.45
N ASP A 895 6.44 -20.78 57.25
CA ASP A 895 6.12 -22.18 56.88
C ASP A 895 4.60 -22.49 56.95
N THR A 896 3.80 -21.51 57.39
CA THR A 896 2.36 -21.64 57.63
C THR A 896 1.52 -21.60 56.34
N ILE A 897 1.97 -20.87 55.32
CA ILE A 897 1.29 -20.76 54.03
C ILE A 897 2.14 -21.44 52.96
N LYS A 898 1.66 -22.57 52.43
CA LYS A 898 2.30 -23.30 51.33
C LYS A 898 1.54 -23.04 50.02
N PRO A 899 1.75 -21.86 49.37
CA PRO A 899 0.93 -21.43 48.23
C PRO A 899 1.01 -22.43 47.07
N ALA A 900 2.20 -22.98 46.79
CA ALA A 900 2.39 -23.99 45.74
C ALA A 900 1.53 -25.25 45.96
N SER A 901 1.40 -25.72 47.21
CA SER A 901 0.56 -26.88 47.53
C SER A 901 -0.94 -26.59 47.42
N LEU A 902 -1.35 -25.36 47.76
CA LEU A 902 -2.74 -24.89 47.60
C LEU A 902 -3.12 -24.81 46.12
N MET A 903 -2.24 -24.26 45.27
CA MET A 903 -2.47 -24.20 43.81
C MET A 903 -2.58 -25.60 43.20
N VAL A 904 -1.75 -26.55 43.65
CA VAL A 904 -1.81 -27.95 43.19
C VAL A 904 -3.10 -28.65 43.66
N GLN A 905 -3.67 -28.28 44.81
CA GLN A 905 -4.99 -28.78 45.23
C GLN A 905 -6.11 -28.23 44.34
N VAL A 906 -6.02 -26.98 43.90
CA VAL A 906 -6.99 -26.34 42.99
C VAL A 906 -7.04 -27.03 41.62
N PHE A 907 -5.97 -27.72 41.18
CA PHE A 907 -6.01 -28.52 39.94
C PHE A 907 -7.08 -29.63 39.94
N ASN A 908 -7.57 -30.05 41.11
CA ASN A 908 -8.68 -31.00 41.23
C ASN A 908 -10.08 -30.36 41.11
N SER A 909 -10.16 -29.06 40.89
CA SER A 909 -11.39 -28.31 40.63
C SER A 909 -12.17 -28.86 39.42
N GLN A 910 -13.49 -28.70 39.41
CA GLN A 910 -14.33 -28.98 38.23
C GLN A 910 -14.31 -27.84 37.19
N SER A 911 -13.96 -26.62 37.62
CA SER A 911 -13.88 -25.44 36.76
C SER A 911 -12.52 -25.36 36.07
N GLU A 912 -12.52 -25.34 34.74
CA GLU A 912 -11.30 -25.17 33.92
C GLU A 912 -10.64 -23.81 34.16
N GLU A 913 -11.42 -22.75 34.42
CA GLU A 913 -10.88 -21.41 34.64
C GLU A 913 -10.02 -21.32 35.91
N MET A 914 -10.44 -22.01 36.98
CA MET A 914 -9.65 -22.11 38.20
C MET A 914 -8.37 -22.93 38.00
N LYS A 915 -8.41 -23.97 37.14
CA LYS A 915 -7.22 -24.77 36.82
C LYS A 915 -6.19 -23.95 36.06
N THR A 916 -6.62 -23.19 35.04
CA THR A 916 -5.73 -22.32 34.27
C THR A 916 -5.17 -21.20 35.12
N ALA A 917 -6.00 -20.57 35.97
CA ALA A 917 -5.56 -19.54 36.91
C ALA A 917 -4.51 -20.08 37.89
N ALA A 918 -4.72 -21.27 38.45
CA ALA A 918 -3.77 -21.88 39.36
C ALA A 918 -2.42 -22.21 38.68
N ALA A 919 -2.45 -22.60 37.40
CA ALA A 919 -1.23 -22.84 36.62
C ALA A 919 -0.46 -21.54 36.37
N GLN A 920 -1.15 -20.47 35.99
CA GLN A 920 -0.55 -19.15 35.77
C GLN A 920 0.02 -18.57 37.06
N SER A 921 -0.74 -18.62 38.16
CA SER A 921 -0.28 -18.15 39.48
C SER A 921 0.89 -18.95 40.01
N LEU A 922 0.94 -20.27 39.77
CA LEU A 922 2.09 -21.10 40.12
C LEU A 922 3.35 -20.71 39.33
N GLY A 923 3.19 -20.38 38.04
CA GLY A 923 4.25 -19.81 37.22
C GLY A 923 4.73 -18.45 37.75
N ALA A 924 3.80 -17.54 38.06
CA ALA A 924 4.11 -16.23 38.63
C ALA A 924 4.86 -16.32 39.97
N LEU A 925 4.47 -17.26 40.85
CA LEU A 925 5.19 -17.57 42.10
C LEU A 925 6.63 -18.00 41.84
N ALA A 926 6.85 -18.84 40.83
CA ALA A 926 8.17 -19.33 40.48
C ALA A 926 9.08 -18.25 39.89
N VAL A 927 8.53 -17.26 39.17
CA VAL A 927 9.30 -16.08 38.71
C VAL A 927 9.84 -15.27 39.91
N GLY A 928 9.06 -15.15 40.99
CA GLY A 928 9.48 -14.42 42.18
C GLY A 928 10.61 -15.10 42.97
N ASN A 929 10.62 -16.44 43.06
CA ASN A 929 11.71 -17.20 43.68
C ASN A 929 11.96 -18.50 42.90
N ILE A 930 12.81 -18.40 41.88
CA ILE A 930 13.12 -19.49 40.95
C ILE A 930 13.78 -20.67 41.68
N GLU A 931 14.71 -20.42 42.59
CA GLU A 931 15.48 -21.46 43.29
C GLU A 931 14.60 -22.43 44.09
N LYS A 932 13.51 -21.93 44.70
CA LYS A 932 12.61 -22.73 45.54
C LYS A 932 11.49 -23.41 44.75
N PHE A 933 10.86 -22.69 43.83
CA PHE A 933 9.61 -23.14 43.20
C PHE A 933 9.81 -23.82 41.84
N LEU A 934 10.90 -23.53 41.10
CA LEU A 934 11.17 -24.19 39.83
C LEU A 934 11.50 -25.69 40.01
N PRO A 935 12.40 -26.11 40.94
CA PRO A 935 12.62 -27.53 41.22
C PRO A 935 11.35 -28.24 41.69
N PHE A 936 10.50 -27.56 42.48
CA PHE A 936 9.20 -28.10 42.88
C PHE A 936 8.29 -28.36 41.69
N ILE A 937 8.20 -27.44 40.72
CA ILE A 937 7.42 -27.65 39.49
C ILE A 937 7.96 -28.86 38.71
N LEU A 938 9.28 -28.95 38.52
CA LEU A 938 9.92 -30.06 37.80
C LEU A 938 9.69 -31.42 38.48
N GLU A 939 9.76 -31.49 39.81
CA GLU A 939 9.47 -32.71 40.58
C GLU A 939 7.99 -33.12 40.46
N GLN A 940 7.06 -32.16 40.54
CA GLN A 940 5.62 -32.43 40.40
C GLN A 940 5.25 -32.90 38.98
N ILE A 941 5.94 -32.40 37.94
CA ILE A 941 5.76 -32.86 36.55
C ILE A 941 6.08 -34.36 36.43
N ASN A 942 7.19 -34.79 37.03
CA ASN A 942 7.63 -36.19 36.95
C ASN A 942 6.77 -37.15 37.81
N THR A 943 6.15 -36.67 38.89
CA THR A 943 5.43 -37.52 39.85
C THR A 943 3.94 -37.69 39.57
N GLN A 944 3.27 -36.74 38.89
CA GLN A 944 1.80 -36.73 38.76
C GLN A 944 1.30 -36.60 37.31
N GLU A 945 1.09 -37.72 36.65
CA GLU A 945 0.71 -37.75 35.23
C GLU A 945 -0.57 -37.00 34.87
N LYS A 946 -1.58 -37.02 35.73
CA LYS A 946 -2.88 -36.38 35.49
C LYS A 946 -2.84 -34.84 35.53
N ARG A 947 -1.78 -34.24 36.09
CA ARG A 947 -1.65 -32.78 36.27
C ARG A 947 -0.57 -32.15 35.40
N GLN A 948 0.13 -32.97 34.61
CA GLN A 948 1.27 -32.55 33.80
C GLN A 948 0.93 -31.45 32.81
N TYR A 949 -0.22 -31.51 32.15
CA TYR A 949 -0.64 -30.47 31.21
C TYR A 949 -0.64 -29.06 31.87
N LEU A 950 -1.24 -28.95 33.06
CA LEU A 950 -1.30 -27.69 33.81
C LEU A 950 0.05 -27.26 34.38
N LEU A 951 0.88 -28.21 34.81
CA LEU A 951 2.23 -27.93 35.31
C LEU A 951 3.18 -27.49 34.20
N LEU A 952 3.04 -28.04 32.98
CA LEU A 952 3.75 -27.57 31.79
C LEU A 952 3.30 -26.16 31.40
N HIS A 953 2.01 -25.83 31.56
CA HIS A 953 1.54 -24.46 31.42
C HIS A 953 2.16 -23.52 32.47
N ALA A 954 2.32 -23.96 33.72
CA ALA A 954 3.01 -23.17 34.74
C ALA A 954 4.49 -22.94 34.37
N LEU A 955 5.20 -23.97 33.90
CA LEU A 955 6.57 -23.87 33.40
C LEU A 955 6.68 -22.92 32.20
N LYS A 956 5.72 -22.99 31.27
CA LYS A 956 5.63 -22.09 30.11
C LYS A 956 5.55 -20.63 30.54
N GLU A 957 4.76 -20.31 31.56
CA GLU A 957 4.67 -18.95 32.10
C GLU A 957 6.01 -18.50 32.71
N VAL A 958 6.72 -19.35 33.46
CA VAL A 958 8.06 -19.02 34.01
C VAL A 958 9.02 -18.59 32.90
N ILE A 959 9.07 -19.37 31.80
CA ILE A 959 9.95 -19.09 30.66
C ILE A 959 9.49 -17.81 29.91
N ALA A 960 8.18 -17.57 29.80
CA ALA A 960 7.64 -16.40 29.12
C ALA A 960 7.92 -15.08 29.86
N TRP A 961 7.75 -15.04 31.18
CA TRP A 961 7.99 -13.82 31.97
C TRP A 961 9.48 -13.43 32.00
N ASP A 962 10.38 -14.41 32.14
CA ASP A 962 11.82 -14.15 32.18
C ASP A 962 12.34 -13.60 30.83
N SER A 963 11.68 -13.92 29.72
CA SER A 963 11.98 -13.34 28.39
C SER A 963 11.64 -11.85 28.27
N THR A 964 10.82 -11.30 29.17
CA THR A 964 10.33 -9.90 29.10
C THR A 964 10.96 -8.95 30.12
N GLU A 965 11.40 -9.45 31.29
CA GLU A 965 11.85 -8.59 32.40
C GLU A 965 13.36 -8.64 32.70
N ASN A 966 14.20 -9.37 31.92
CA ASN A 966 15.68 -9.35 31.96
C ASN A 966 16.38 -9.65 33.32
N ILE A 967 15.65 -9.93 34.41
CA ILE A 967 16.20 -9.95 35.77
C ILE A 967 16.86 -11.30 36.16
N SER A 968 16.51 -12.44 35.54
CA SER A 968 16.92 -13.76 36.02
C SER A 968 17.51 -14.73 34.98
N ILE A 969 18.00 -14.19 33.85
CA ILE A 969 18.51 -14.99 32.72
C ILE A 969 19.63 -15.96 33.14
N ASP A 970 20.48 -15.58 34.11
CA ASP A 970 21.64 -16.40 34.52
C ASP A 970 21.27 -17.61 35.39
N VAL A 971 20.21 -17.52 36.19
CA VAL A 971 19.71 -18.64 37.01
C VAL A 971 18.99 -19.67 36.13
N LEU A 972 18.22 -19.19 35.15
CA LEU A 972 17.51 -20.05 34.19
C LEU A 972 18.49 -20.76 33.23
N LYS A 973 19.57 -20.08 32.83
CA LYS A 973 20.69 -20.71 32.08
C LYS A 973 21.30 -21.88 32.86
N ALA A 974 21.51 -21.73 34.17
CA ALA A 974 22.11 -22.78 35.00
C ALA A 974 21.24 -24.05 35.15
N GLN A 975 19.91 -23.92 35.07
CA GLN A 975 18.95 -25.03 35.16
C GLN A 975 18.41 -25.51 33.80
N SER A 976 18.89 -24.92 32.69
CA SER A 976 18.42 -25.21 31.33
C SER A 976 18.55 -26.69 30.93
N ASP A 977 19.61 -27.37 31.36
CA ASP A 977 19.83 -28.80 31.09
C ASP A 977 18.79 -29.72 31.76
N GLU A 978 18.31 -29.35 32.94
CA GLU A 978 17.29 -30.13 33.67
C GLU A 978 15.91 -29.92 33.04
N ILE A 979 15.57 -28.67 32.71
CA ILE A 979 14.35 -28.32 31.98
C ILE A 979 14.31 -29.04 30.63
N TRP A 980 15.42 -29.05 29.88
CA TRP A 980 15.53 -29.73 28.60
C TRP A 980 15.24 -31.23 28.72
N LYS A 981 15.82 -31.93 29.71
CA LYS A 981 15.59 -33.37 29.93
C LYS A 981 14.12 -33.67 30.19
N VAL A 982 13.46 -32.86 31.03
CA VAL A 982 12.04 -33.02 31.33
C VAL A 982 11.20 -32.78 30.08
N LEU A 983 11.44 -31.69 29.35
CA LEU A 983 10.70 -31.37 28.12
C LEU A 983 10.84 -32.47 27.05
N MET A 984 12.05 -32.98 26.83
CA MET A 984 12.29 -34.05 25.85
C MET A 984 11.65 -35.39 26.25
N ALA A 985 11.60 -35.71 27.54
CA ALA A 985 10.88 -36.91 28.02
C ALA A 985 9.37 -36.83 27.73
N HIS A 986 8.81 -35.62 27.66
CA HIS A 986 7.39 -35.38 27.38
C HIS A 986 7.09 -35.10 25.89
N ALA A 987 8.11 -34.93 25.05
CA ALA A 987 7.95 -34.74 23.60
C ALA A 987 7.41 -36.00 22.87
N THR A 988 7.52 -37.19 23.48
CA THR A 988 7.06 -38.46 22.90
C THR A 988 5.61 -38.81 23.22
N ARG A 989 4.86 -37.96 23.94
CA ARG A 989 3.48 -38.27 24.34
C ARG A 989 2.50 -38.19 23.18
N GLU A 990 1.45 -39.03 23.23
CA GLU A 990 0.44 -39.11 22.17
C GLU A 990 -0.42 -37.84 22.08
N GLU A 991 -0.73 -37.21 23.22
CA GLU A 991 -1.53 -35.98 23.28
C GLU A 991 -0.84 -34.80 22.58
N GLU A 992 -1.44 -34.31 21.48
CA GLU A 992 -0.93 -33.17 20.70
C GLU A 992 -0.88 -31.87 21.53
N GLY A 993 -1.88 -31.63 22.40
CA GLY A 993 -1.91 -30.44 23.26
C GLY A 993 -0.67 -30.34 24.17
N THR A 994 -0.29 -31.45 24.80
CA THR A 994 0.91 -31.53 25.64
C THR A 994 2.19 -31.33 24.81
N ARG A 995 2.28 -31.92 23.61
CA ARG A 995 3.39 -31.72 22.68
C ARG A 995 3.55 -30.25 22.24
N ASN A 996 2.45 -29.54 22.04
CA ASN A 996 2.48 -28.12 21.66
C ASN A 996 2.98 -27.22 22.79
N VAL A 997 2.57 -27.46 24.04
CA VAL A 997 3.09 -26.70 25.19
C VAL A 997 4.59 -26.95 25.39
N VAL A 998 5.03 -28.20 25.23
CA VAL A 998 6.46 -28.55 25.25
C VAL A 998 7.23 -27.85 24.13
N ALA A 999 6.69 -27.86 22.91
CA ALA A 999 7.29 -27.18 21.77
C ALA A 999 7.41 -25.66 22.00
N GLU A 1000 6.38 -25.03 22.57
CA GLU A 1000 6.38 -23.61 22.92
C GLU A 1000 7.45 -23.28 23.99
N CYS A 1001 7.57 -24.11 25.02
CA CYS A 1001 8.62 -23.98 26.03
C CYS A 1001 10.02 -24.10 25.42
N LEU A 1002 10.25 -25.11 24.57
CA LEU A 1002 11.52 -25.32 23.87
C LEU A 1002 11.88 -24.15 22.94
N GLY A 1003 10.88 -23.63 22.22
CA GLY A 1003 11.04 -22.48 21.33
C GLY A 1003 11.50 -21.23 22.09
N ARG A 1004 10.77 -20.84 23.14
CA ARG A 1004 11.13 -19.67 23.96
C ARG A 1004 12.46 -19.83 24.69
N LEU A 1005 12.75 -21.03 25.22
CA LEU A 1005 14.03 -21.34 25.86
C LEU A 1005 15.20 -21.20 24.88
N CYS A 1006 15.03 -21.63 23.63
CA CYS A 1006 16.06 -21.53 22.60
C CYS A 1006 16.36 -20.09 22.20
N VAL A 1007 15.36 -19.19 22.20
CA VAL A 1007 15.57 -17.76 21.96
C VAL A 1007 16.44 -17.13 23.05
N ILE A 1008 16.32 -17.59 24.30
CA ILE A 1008 17.13 -17.11 25.43
C ILE A 1008 18.58 -17.63 25.38
N HIS A 1009 18.78 -18.87 24.92
CA HIS A 1009 20.11 -19.50 24.86
C HIS A 1009 20.36 -20.29 23.56
N PRO A 1010 20.56 -19.59 22.42
CA PRO A 1010 20.62 -20.23 21.11
C PRO A 1010 21.87 -21.10 20.91
N SER A 1011 23.02 -20.67 21.45
CA SER A 1011 24.33 -21.28 21.17
C SER A 1011 24.48 -22.74 21.56
N THR A 1012 23.76 -23.23 22.59
CA THR A 1012 23.79 -24.65 22.99
C THR A 1012 22.52 -25.42 22.66
N LEU A 1013 21.35 -24.77 22.75
CA LEU A 1013 20.07 -25.46 22.59
C LEU A 1013 19.70 -25.65 21.12
N PHE A 1014 20.02 -24.70 20.24
CA PHE A 1014 19.67 -24.81 18.84
C PHE A 1014 20.37 -25.99 18.14
N PRO A 1015 21.68 -26.27 18.35
CA PRO A 1015 22.31 -27.48 17.85
C PRO A 1015 21.66 -28.77 18.35
N LEU A 1016 21.18 -28.80 19.61
CA LEU A 1016 20.50 -29.97 20.18
C LEU A 1016 19.15 -30.21 19.50
N ILE A 1017 18.36 -29.14 19.27
CA ILE A 1017 17.09 -29.21 18.53
C ILE A 1017 17.34 -29.73 17.11
N LYS A 1018 18.39 -29.25 16.44
CA LYS A 1018 18.78 -29.71 15.10
C LYS A 1018 19.11 -31.20 15.05
N GLN A 1019 19.75 -31.76 16.08
CA GLN A 1019 20.04 -33.20 16.14
C GLN A 1019 18.75 -34.04 16.23
N GLN A 1020 17.72 -33.54 16.90
CA GLN A 1020 16.46 -34.26 17.10
C GLN A 1020 15.57 -34.34 15.84
N ILE A 1021 15.90 -33.61 14.77
CA ILE A 1021 15.26 -33.73 13.45
C ILE A 1021 15.35 -35.15 12.89
N ARG A 1022 16.47 -35.84 13.16
CA ARG A 1022 16.73 -37.20 12.66
C ARG A 1022 16.26 -38.31 13.62
N SER A 1023 15.45 -37.96 14.62
CA SER A 1023 14.94 -38.95 15.58
C SER A 1023 13.97 -39.93 14.91
N ASP A 1024 13.98 -41.19 15.36
CA ASP A 1024 13.11 -42.24 14.82
C ASP A 1024 11.62 -41.99 15.12
N SER A 1025 11.33 -41.27 16.22
CA SER A 1025 9.96 -40.95 16.65
C SER A 1025 9.38 -39.76 15.90
N ALA A 1026 8.30 -39.99 15.15
CA ALA A 1026 7.57 -38.92 14.45
C ALA A 1026 7.04 -37.84 15.41
N ALA A 1027 6.64 -38.21 16.64
CA ALA A 1027 6.15 -37.27 17.64
C ALA A 1027 7.22 -36.24 18.05
N VAL A 1028 8.48 -36.69 18.19
CA VAL A 1028 9.61 -35.81 18.52
C VAL A 1028 9.91 -34.87 17.34
N ARG A 1029 9.91 -35.40 16.11
CA ARG A 1029 10.07 -34.57 14.91
C ARG A 1029 9.00 -33.48 14.82
N CYS A 1030 7.74 -33.81 15.10
CA CYS A 1030 6.65 -32.82 15.18
C CYS A 1030 6.91 -31.74 16.24
N THR A 1031 7.26 -32.12 17.48
CA THR A 1031 7.53 -31.17 18.57
C THR A 1031 8.70 -30.24 18.24
N VAL A 1032 9.76 -30.77 17.62
CA VAL A 1032 10.94 -30.00 17.20
C VAL A 1032 10.57 -28.96 16.14
N VAL A 1033 9.83 -29.33 15.09
CA VAL A 1033 9.41 -28.38 14.05
C VAL A 1033 8.46 -27.33 14.62
N THR A 1034 7.51 -27.73 15.48
CA THR A 1034 6.63 -26.77 16.18
C THR A 1034 7.42 -25.84 17.10
N SER A 1035 8.53 -26.28 17.70
CA SER A 1035 9.34 -25.40 18.55
C SER A 1035 9.97 -24.26 17.76
N VAL A 1036 10.43 -24.54 16.52
CA VAL A 1036 10.95 -23.51 15.61
C VAL A 1036 9.87 -22.50 15.23
N LYS A 1037 8.60 -22.94 15.09
CA LYS A 1037 7.46 -22.04 14.86
C LYS A 1037 7.36 -20.98 15.96
N PHE A 1038 7.57 -21.36 17.21
CA PHE A 1038 7.53 -20.44 18.36
C PHE A 1038 8.81 -19.61 18.56
N MET A 1039 9.89 -19.90 17.81
CA MET A 1039 11.08 -19.04 17.78
C MET A 1039 10.91 -17.85 16.83
N ILE A 1040 9.97 -17.92 15.88
CA ILE A 1040 9.75 -16.87 14.88
C ILE A 1040 8.90 -15.74 15.49
N SER A 1041 9.58 -14.71 15.99
CA SER A 1041 8.97 -13.45 16.43
C SER A 1041 8.93 -12.39 15.31
N GLU A 1042 8.01 -11.44 15.40
CA GLU A 1042 7.93 -10.26 14.51
C GLU A 1042 9.15 -9.34 14.67
N GLU A 1043 9.71 -9.24 15.88
CA GLU A 1043 10.90 -8.43 16.15
C GLU A 1043 12.16 -9.08 15.57
N LYS A 1044 13.06 -8.27 14.98
CA LYS A 1044 14.37 -8.75 14.48
C LYS A 1044 15.27 -9.08 15.66
N THR A 1045 15.77 -10.30 15.72
CA THR A 1045 16.69 -10.76 16.77
C THR A 1045 18.01 -11.24 16.16
N THR A 1046 19.09 -11.19 16.92
CA THR A 1046 20.42 -11.69 16.49
C THR A 1046 20.40 -13.18 16.10
N PHE A 1047 19.43 -13.95 16.62
CA PHE A 1047 19.19 -15.35 16.28
C PHE A 1047 18.67 -15.56 14.85
N ASP A 1048 18.08 -14.54 14.21
CA ASP A 1048 17.46 -14.67 12.89
C ASP A 1048 18.47 -15.10 11.81
N ALA A 1049 19.73 -14.64 11.90
CA ALA A 1049 20.78 -15.01 10.95
C ALA A 1049 21.18 -16.49 11.08
N GLU A 1050 21.31 -16.98 12.32
CA GLU A 1050 21.61 -18.39 12.60
C GLU A 1050 20.44 -19.30 12.21
N LEU A 1051 19.21 -18.82 12.42
CA LEU A 1051 17.98 -19.51 12.00
C LEU A 1051 17.89 -19.56 10.47
N GLN A 1052 18.11 -18.47 9.74
CA GLN A 1052 18.02 -18.43 8.27
C GLN A 1052 19.00 -19.42 7.61
N ALA A 1053 20.22 -19.55 8.15
CA ALA A 1053 21.20 -20.50 7.64
C ALA A 1053 20.74 -21.96 7.77
N ASN A 1054 20.00 -22.29 8.83
CA ASN A 1054 19.67 -23.66 9.23
C ASN A 1054 18.19 -24.06 9.02
N ILE A 1055 17.29 -23.12 8.78
CA ILE A 1055 15.84 -23.37 8.70
C ILE A 1055 15.49 -24.36 7.59
N GLY A 1056 16.29 -24.38 6.52
CA GLY A 1056 16.14 -25.33 5.41
C GLY A 1056 16.07 -26.79 5.85
N ASP A 1057 16.88 -27.19 6.82
CA ASP A 1057 16.92 -28.57 7.32
C ASP A 1057 15.59 -28.98 7.98
N PHE A 1058 14.86 -28.02 8.56
CA PHE A 1058 13.52 -28.24 9.13
C PHE A 1058 12.43 -28.22 8.06
N LEU A 1059 12.57 -27.40 7.02
CA LEU A 1059 11.61 -27.29 5.92
C LEU A 1059 11.65 -28.50 4.98
N ASP A 1060 12.80 -29.15 4.83
CA ASP A 1060 12.96 -30.36 4.01
C ASP A 1060 12.14 -31.56 4.55
N LEU A 1061 11.72 -31.52 5.82
CA LEU A 1061 10.81 -32.50 6.42
C LEU A 1061 9.39 -32.49 5.82
N ILE A 1062 9.08 -31.57 4.91
CA ILE A 1062 7.86 -31.66 4.09
C ILE A 1062 7.79 -32.97 3.29
N LYS A 1063 8.93 -33.64 3.09
CA LYS A 1063 9.05 -34.94 2.40
C LYS A 1063 9.05 -36.15 3.36
N ASP A 1064 8.82 -35.96 4.67
CA ASP A 1064 8.83 -37.04 5.68
C ASP A 1064 7.73 -38.10 5.41
N ASP A 1065 7.91 -39.35 5.83
CA ASP A 1065 6.90 -40.40 5.60
C ASP A 1065 5.61 -40.18 6.41
N ASN A 1066 5.67 -39.43 7.52
CA ASN A 1066 4.52 -39.21 8.40
C ASN A 1066 3.73 -37.95 8.03
N LEU A 1067 2.40 -38.08 7.88
CA LEU A 1067 1.47 -37.01 7.52
C LEU A 1067 1.44 -35.86 8.55
N GLU A 1068 1.55 -36.17 9.85
CA GLU A 1068 1.56 -35.15 10.91
C GLU A 1068 2.78 -34.24 10.82
N VAL A 1069 3.95 -34.81 10.53
CA VAL A 1069 5.20 -34.05 10.38
C VAL A 1069 5.08 -33.07 9.22
N ARG A 1070 4.60 -33.53 8.05
CA ARG A 1070 4.37 -32.66 6.88
C ARG A 1070 3.40 -31.52 7.19
N ARG A 1071 2.32 -31.79 7.93
CA ARG A 1071 1.32 -30.77 8.34
C ARG A 1071 1.95 -29.71 9.23
N VAL A 1072 2.77 -30.11 10.20
CA VAL A 1072 3.47 -29.17 11.10
C VAL A 1072 4.49 -28.32 10.34
N VAL A 1073 5.20 -28.91 9.37
CA VAL A 1073 6.13 -28.16 8.50
C VAL A 1073 5.40 -27.12 7.66
N LEU A 1074 4.23 -27.45 7.09
CA LEU A 1074 3.39 -26.46 6.39
C LEU A 1074 2.91 -25.34 7.33
N ALA A 1075 2.57 -25.66 8.58
CA ALA A 1075 2.22 -24.65 9.58
C ALA A 1075 3.41 -23.76 9.97
N LEU A 1076 4.63 -24.32 10.00
CA LEU A 1076 5.87 -23.56 10.18
C LEU A 1076 6.12 -22.61 8.99
N ILE A 1077 6.00 -23.11 7.75
CA ILE A 1077 6.14 -22.28 6.54
C ILE A 1077 5.11 -21.14 6.57
N ASN A 1078 3.86 -21.45 6.91
CA ASN A 1078 2.80 -20.47 7.02
C ASN A 1078 3.12 -19.39 8.07
N SER A 1079 3.59 -19.79 9.25
CA SER A 1079 3.97 -18.86 10.33
C SER A 1079 5.16 -17.97 9.95
N ALA A 1080 6.19 -18.55 9.32
CA ALA A 1080 7.34 -17.78 8.84
C ALA A 1080 6.95 -16.85 7.68
N ALA A 1081 6.09 -17.29 6.75
CA ALA A 1081 5.60 -16.46 5.65
C ALA A 1081 4.73 -15.29 6.14
N HIS A 1082 4.01 -15.45 7.25
CA HIS A 1082 3.21 -14.37 7.84
C HIS A 1082 4.07 -13.39 8.66
N ASN A 1083 4.86 -13.91 9.60
CA ASN A 1083 5.55 -13.07 10.60
C ASN A 1083 6.92 -12.57 10.12
N LYS A 1084 7.67 -13.35 9.33
CA LYS A 1084 9.04 -13.01 8.89
C LYS A 1084 9.38 -13.64 7.53
N PRO A 1085 8.84 -13.08 6.41
CA PRO A 1085 8.98 -13.67 5.08
C PRO A 1085 10.42 -13.80 4.58
N SER A 1086 11.34 -12.99 5.11
CA SER A 1086 12.77 -13.02 4.76
C SER A 1086 13.42 -14.38 5.02
N LEU A 1087 12.94 -15.16 5.99
CA LEU A 1087 13.49 -16.48 6.31
C LEU A 1087 13.25 -17.53 5.21
N ILE A 1088 12.17 -17.37 4.42
CA ILE A 1088 11.78 -18.38 3.40
C ILE A 1088 12.04 -17.87 1.98
N ARG A 1089 12.08 -16.55 1.75
CA ARG A 1089 12.08 -15.93 0.41
C ARG A 1089 13.08 -16.52 -0.57
N GLU A 1090 14.32 -16.80 -0.13
CA GLU A 1090 15.37 -17.37 -0.98
C GLU A 1090 15.14 -18.84 -1.33
N ARG A 1091 14.48 -19.60 -0.45
CA ARG A 1091 14.22 -21.04 -0.62
C ARG A 1091 12.85 -21.33 -1.23
N LEU A 1092 11.99 -20.33 -1.44
CA LEU A 1092 10.68 -20.50 -2.07
C LEU A 1092 10.73 -21.28 -3.39
N PRO A 1093 11.66 -21.03 -4.33
CA PRO A 1093 11.71 -21.78 -5.60
C PRO A 1093 11.89 -23.29 -5.41
N VAL A 1094 12.56 -23.72 -4.33
CA VAL A 1094 12.79 -25.14 -4.00
C VAL A 1094 11.60 -25.74 -3.25
N LEU A 1095 10.93 -24.95 -2.42
CA LEU A 1095 9.83 -25.39 -1.56
C LEU A 1095 8.47 -25.41 -2.26
N LEU A 1096 8.20 -24.45 -3.16
CA LEU A 1096 6.92 -24.30 -3.86
C LEU A 1096 6.46 -25.60 -4.55
N PRO A 1097 7.32 -26.35 -5.29
CA PRO A 1097 6.90 -27.61 -5.88
C PRO A 1097 6.42 -28.64 -4.85
N SER A 1098 7.05 -28.69 -3.68
CA SER A 1098 6.67 -29.62 -2.61
C SER A 1098 5.35 -29.20 -1.96
N ILE A 1099 5.13 -27.89 -1.75
CA ILE A 1099 3.86 -27.35 -1.24
C ILE A 1099 2.72 -27.63 -2.23
N TYR A 1100 2.96 -27.42 -3.52
CA TYR A 1100 2.00 -27.67 -4.58
C TYR A 1100 1.65 -29.15 -4.73
N GLU A 1101 2.59 -30.07 -4.48
CA GLU A 1101 2.31 -31.50 -4.46
C GLU A 1101 1.33 -31.89 -3.35
N GLU A 1102 1.47 -31.28 -2.17
CA GLU A 1102 0.57 -31.50 -1.02
C GLU A 1102 -0.84 -30.92 -1.21
N THR A 1103 -1.09 -30.12 -2.25
CA THR A 1103 -2.46 -29.66 -2.60
C THR A 1103 -3.31 -30.73 -3.31
N ARG A 1104 -2.70 -31.83 -3.76
CA ARG A 1104 -3.38 -32.86 -4.55
C ARG A 1104 -4.15 -33.84 -3.68
N THR A 1105 -5.34 -34.23 -4.12
CA THR A 1105 -6.13 -35.29 -3.48
C THR A 1105 -5.47 -36.66 -3.70
N ARG A 1106 -4.97 -37.27 -2.62
CA ARG A 1106 -4.39 -38.63 -2.63
C ARG A 1106 -5.46 -39.68 -2.35
N LYS A 1107 -5.76 -40.52 -3.33
CA LYS A 1107 -6.82 -41.53 -3.20
C LYS A 1107 -6.46 -42.63 -2.20
N GLU A 1108 -5.17 -42.89 -1.96
CA GLU A 1108 -4.74 -43.87 -0.95
C GLU A 1108 -5.08 -43.49 0.51
N LEU A 1109 -5.35 -42.21 0.79
CA LEU A 1109 -5.70 -41.72 2.14
C LEU A 1109 -7.21 -41.61 2.37
N ILE A 1110 -8.04 -41.99 1.38
CA ILE A 1110 -9.49 -41.91 1.46
C ILE A 1110 -10.05 -43.31 1.70
N ARG A 1111 -10.74 -43.49 2.82
CA ARG A 1111 -11.45 -44.73 3.18
C ARG A 1111 -12.95 -44.48 3.27
N GLU A 1112 -13.75 -45.41 2.76
CA GLU A 1112 -15.21 -45.36 2.90
C GLU A 1112 -15.65 -46.20 4.10
N VAL A 1113 -16.34 -45.59 5.04
CA VAL A 1113 -17.00 -46.27 6.15
C VAL A 1113 -18.48 -46.40 5.81
N GLU A 1114 -18.92 -47.63 5.53
CA GLU A 1114 -20.32 -47.94 5.23
C GLU A 1114 -21.13 -48.09 6.51
N MET A 1115 -22.20 -47.29 6.65
CA MET A 1115 -23.18 -47.36 7.72
C MET A 1115 -24.57 -47.60 7.11
N GLY A 1116 -24.84 -48.85 6.71
CA GLY A 1116 -26.08 -49.22 6.03
C GLY A 1116 -26.18 -48.57 4.63
N PRO A 1117 -27.23 -47.77 4.33
CA PRO A 1117 -27.33 -47.05 3.06
C PRO A 1117 -26.43 -45.80 2.98
N PHE A 1118 -25.78 -45.41 4.07
CA PHE A 1118 -24.90 -44.24 4.13
C PHE A 1118 -23.45 -44.64 3.93
N LYS A 1119 -22.74 -43.92 3.04
CA LYS A 1119 -21.29 -44.03 2.87
C LYS A 1119 -20.64 -42.76 3.41
N HIS A 1120 -19.82 -42.89 4.45
CA HIS A 1120 -19.05 -41.77 4.99
C HIS A 1120 -17.60 -41.89 4.52
N GLN A 1121 -17.15 -40.93 3.71
CA GLN A 1121 -15.75 -40.87 3.26
C GLN A 1121 -14.91 -40.18 4.33
N VAL A 1122 -13.92 -40.89 4.86
CA VAL A 1122 -12.91 -40.33 5.77
C VAL A 1122 -11.64 -40.13 4.96
N ASP A 1123 -11.21 -38.87 4.86
CA ASP A 1123 -10.01 -38.45 4.13
C ASP A 1123 -8.94 -38.05 5.15
N ASP A 1124 -8.00 -38.96 5.42
CA ASP A 1124 -6.93 -38.73 6.40
C ASP A 1124 -5.88 -37.72 5.87
N GLY A 1125 -5.93 -37.35 4.57
CA GLY A 1125 -5.06 -36.33 3.96
C GLY A 1125 -5.68 -34.92 3.91
N LEU A 1126 -6.90 -34.74 4.40
CA LEU A 1126 -7.64 -33.48 4.31
C LEU A 1126 -6.96 -32.33 5.07
N ASP A 1127 -6.52 -32.58 6.31
CA ASP A 1127 -5.88 -31.55 7.15
C ASP A 1127 -4.56 -31.06 6.55
N LEU A 1128 -3.84 -31.95 5.85
CA LEU A 1128 -2.62 -31.62 5.13
C LEU A 1128 -2.91 -30.72 3.92
N ARG A 1129 -3.92 -31.08 3.12
CA ARG A 1129 -4.35 -30.23 1.98
C ARG A 1129 -4.81 -28.86 2.44
N LYS A 1130 -5.58 -28.79 3.54
CA LYS A 1130 -6.03 -27.52 4.11
C LYS A 1130 -4.85 -26.63 4.52
N ALA A 1131 -3.87 -27.18 5.24
CA ALA A 1131 -2.66 -26.46 5.61
C ALA A 1131 -1.86 -25.99 4.38
N ALA A 1132 -1.82 -26.76 3.29
CA ALA A 1132 -1.16 -26.37 2.05
C ALA A 1132 -1.85 -25.17 1.38
N PHE A 1133 -3.18 -25.18 1.26
CA PHE A 1133 -3.92 -24.03 0.72
C PHE A 1133 -3.84 -22.80 1.63
N GLU A 1134 -3.80 -22.97 2.96
CA GLU A 1134 -3.59 -21.86 3.90
C GLU A 1134 -2.21 -21.24 3.71
N CYS A 1135 -1.18 -22.08 3.57
CA CYS A 1135 0.17 -21.63 3.24
C CYS A 1135 0.20 -20.88 1.90
N MET A 1136 -0.47 -21.39 0.86
CA MET A 1136 -0.57 -20.70 -0.44
C MET A 1136 -1.24 -19.33 -0.31
N TYR A 1137 -2.29 -19.21 0.50
CA TYR A 1137 -2.97 -17.94 0.74
C TYR A 1137 -2.05 -16.92 1.42
N THR A 1138 -1.30 -17.32 2.45
CA THR A 1138 -0.33 -16.43 3.11
C THR A 1138 0.82 -16.03 2.19
N LEU A 1139 1.35 -16.98 1.42
CA LEU A 1139 2.41 -16.71 0.44
C LEU A 1139 1.96 -15.72 -0.64
N LEU A 1140 0.70 -15.77 -1.06
CA LEU A 1140 0.12 -14.81 -1.98
C LEU A 1140 0.14 -13.37 -1.44
N ILE A 1141 -0.04 -13.19 -0.13
CA ILE A 1141 -0.05 -11.87 0.51
C ILE A 1141 1.39 -11.37 0.74
N SER A 1142 2.26 -12.23 1.24
CA SER A 1142 3.59 -11.83 1.72
C SER A 1142 4.71 -11.92 0.69
N CYS A 1143 4.61 -12.80 -0.32
CA CYS A 1143 5.73 -13.19 -1.19
C CYS A 1143 5.36 -13.31 -2.67
N LEU A 1144 4.46 -12.46 -3.18
CA LEU A 1144 3.97 -12.51 -4.56
C LEU A 1144 5.10 -12.45 -5.61
N GLU A 1145 6.14 -11.66 -5.38
CA GLU A 1145 7.22 -11.39 -6.35
C GLU A 1145 8.00 -12.63 -6.81
N LYS A 1146 8.15 -13.64 -5.92
CA LYS A 1146 8.93 -14.86 -6.21
C LYS A 1146 8.04 -16.03 -6.65
N ILE A 1147 6.72 -15.83 -6.72
CA ILE A 1147 5.75 -16.87 -7.10
C ILE A 1147 5.43 -16.76 -8.59
N ASP A 1148 5.46 -17.88 -9.30
CA ASP A 1148 4.88 -17.92 -10.64
C ASP A 1148 3.35 -18.02 -10.56
N VAL A 1149 2.68 -16.89 -10.82
CA VAL A 1149 1.23 -16.76 -10.70
C VAL A 1149 0.48 -17.74 -11.61
N PHE A 1150 1.02 -18.11 -12.77
CA PHE A 1150 0.34 -19.07 -13.67
C PHE A 1150 0.37 -20.51 -13.13
N GLU A 1151 1.49 -20.94 -12.56
CA GLU A 1151 1.60 -22.22 -11.86
C GLU A 1151 0.69 -22.22 -10.62
N PHE A 1152 0.74 -21.13 -9.84
CA PHE A 1152 -0.10 -20.95 -8.65
C PHE A 1152 -1.60 -21.04 -8.97
N ILE A 1153 -2.08 -20.38 -10.03
CA ILE A 1153 -3.49 -20.45 -10.46
C ILE A 1153 -3.85 -21.89 -10.85
N SER A 1154 -2.94 -22.63 -11.49
CA SER A 1154 -3.19 -24.03 -11.89
C SER A 1154 -3.39 -24.95 -10.68
N HIS A 1155 -2.68 -24.71 -9.58
CA HIS A 1155 -2.89 -25.44 -8.32
C HIS A 1155 -4.14 -24.98 -7.57
N MET A 1156 -4.45 -23.69 -7.59
CA MET A 1156 -5.71 -23.14 -7.06
C MET A 1156 -6.95 -23.69 -7.80
N GLU A 1157 -6.86 -23.89 -9.12
CA GLU A 1157 -7.92 -24.51 -9.93
C GLU A 1157 -8.32 -25.90 -9.39
N ASN A 1158 -7.35 -26.68 -8.90
CA ASN A 1158 -7.62 -27.97 -8.26
C ASN A 1158 -8.42 -27.80 -6.96
N GLY A 1159 -8.12 -26.77 -6.17
CA GLY A 1159 -8.84 -26.44 -4.94
C GLY A 1159 -10.29 -26.00 -5.19
N LEU A 1160 -10.57 -25.29 -6.29
CA LEU A 1160 -11.94 -24.95 -6.72
C LEU A 1160 -12.78 -26.20 -7.06
N ARG A 1161 -12.11 -27.30 -7.45
CA ARG A 1161 -12.71 -28.59 -7.80
C ARG A 1161 -12.67 -29.62 -6.66
N ASP A 1162 -12.06 -29.29 -5.52
CA ASP A 1162 -11.95 -30.21 -4.38
C ASP A 1162 -13.34 -30.60 -3.86
N GLY A 1163 -13.49 -31.79 -3.29
CA GLY A 1163 -14.76 -32.28 -2.73
C GLY A 1163 -15.17 -31.59 -1.43
N HIS A 1164 -14.21 -31.04 -0.68
CA HIS A 1164 -14.43 -30.54 0.68
C HIS A 1164 -14.83 -29.06 0.76
N HIS A 1165 -15.72 -28.73 1.68
CA HIS A 1165 -16.28 -27.38 1.87
C HIS A 1165 -15.22 -26.32 2.23
N ASP A 1166 -14.37 -26.60 3.22
CA ASP A 1166 -13.40 -25.62 3.75
C ASP A 1166 -12.32 -25.23 2.73
N VAL A 1167 -11.83 -26.20 1.95
CA VAL A 1167 -10.84 -25.96 0.90
C VAL A 1167 -11.43 -25.06 -0.18
N ARG A 1168 -12.69 -25.29 -0.59
CA ARG A 1168 -13.38 -24.42 -1.55
C ARG A 1168 -13.50 -22.99 -1.04
N LEU A 1169 -13.95 -22.79 0.20
CA LEU A 1169 -14.07 -21.44 0.77
C LEU A 1169 -12.73 -20.69 0.78
N LEU A 1170 -11.66 -21.36 1.17
CA LEU A 1170 -10.31 -20.79 1.17
C LEU A 1170 -9.85 -20.44 -0.25
N THR A 1171 -10.10 -21.31 -1.23
CA THR A 1171 -9.74 -21.05 -2.63
C THR A 1171 -10.57 -19.92 -3.27
N TYR A 1172 -11.84 -19.73 -2.87
CA TYR A 1172 -12.62 -18.56 -3.28
C TYR A 1172 -12.07 -17.27 -2.68
N LEU A 1173 -11.63 -17.30 -1.41
CA LEU A 1173 -10.97 -16.16 -0.78
C LEU A 1173 -9.64 -15.82 -1.48
N MET A 1174 -8.83 -16.83 -1.79
CA MET A 1174 -7.60 -16.70 -2.59
C MET A 1174 -7.89 -16.09 -3.95
N LEU A 1175 -8.92 -16.57 -4.66
CA LEU A 1175 -9.31 -16.07 -5.98
C LEU A 1175 -9.75 -14.60 -5.90
N SER A 1176 -10.56 -14.22 -4.91
CA SER A 1176 -10.94 -12.81 -4.71
C SER A 1176 -9.72 -11.89 -4.49
N LYS A 1177 -8.72 -12.37 -3.73
CA LYS A 1177 -7.48 -11.61 -3.52
C LYS A 1177 -6.61 -11.56 -4.78
N LEU A 1178 -6.47 -12.66 -5.52
CA LEU A 1178 -5.76 -12.72 -6.80
C LEU A 1178 -6.37 -11.79 -7.85
N VAL A 1179 -7.70 -11.66 -7.89
CA VAL A 1179 -8.40 -10.72 -8.77
C VAL A 1179 -8.01 -9.27 -8.46
N THR A 1180 -7.72 -8.96 -7.19
CA THR A 1180 -7.28 -7.62 -6.77
C THR A 1180 -5.79 -7.39 -7.05
N LEU A 1181 -4.94 -8.40 -6.85
CA LEU A 1181 -3.47 -8.29 -6.99
C LEU A 1181 -2.98 -8.48 -8.43
N CYS A 1182 -3.56 -9.41 -9.20
CA CYS A 1182 -3.11 -9.82 -10.53
C CYS A 1182 -4.31 -9.98 -11.49
N SER A 1183 -5.11 -8.93 -11.59
CA SER A 1183 -6.40 -8.90 -12.30
C SER A 1183 -6.34 -9.43 -13.75
N GLN A 1184 -5.36 -8.96 -14.51
CA GLN A 1184 -5.15 -9.36 -15.92
C GLN A 1184 -4.81 -10.85 -16.07
N GLN A 1185 -4.00 -11.40 -15.16
CA GLN A 1185 -3.59 -12.82 -15.17
C GLN A 1185 -4.71 -13.78 -14.75
N VAL A 1186 -5.73 -13.29 -14.03
CA VAL A 1186 -6.93 -14.08 -13.71
C VAL A 1186 -7.93 -14.07 -14.88
N LEU A 1187 -8.18 -12.93 -15.52
CA LEU A 1187 -9.10 -12.80 -16.66
C LEU A 1187 -8.72 -13.74 -17.82
N SER A 1188 -7.45 -13.68 -18.18
CA SER A 1188 -6.61 -14.70 -18.82
C SER A 1188 -6.98 -16.19 -18.69
N ARG A 1189 -7.37 -16.65 -17.50
CA ARG A 1189 -7.68 -18.06 -17.17
C ARG A 1189 -9.17 -18.26 -16.85
N MET A 1190 -10.01 -17.27 -17.16
CA MET A 1190 -11.44 -17.30 -16.84
C MET A 1190 -12.15 -18.52 -17.42
N ASP A 1191 -11.74 -19.01 -18.60
CA ASP A 1191 -12.30 -20.24 -19.21
C ASP A 1191 -12.33 -21.43 -18.23
N ARG A 1192 -11.26 -21.57 -17.44
CA ARG A 1192 -11.06 -22.71 -16.53
C ARG A 1192 -11.64 -22.48 -15.15
N ILE A 1193 -11.73 -21.22 -14.73
CA ILE A 1193 -12.26 -20.79 -13.43
C ILE A 1193 -13.79 -20.71 -13.48
N ALA A 1194 -14.36 -20.31 -14.61
CA ALA A 1194 -15.80 -20.16 -14.80
C ALA A 1194 -16.55 -21.49 -14.67
N GLU A 1195 -15.99 -22.59 -15.18
CA GLU A 1195 -16.62 -23.91 -15.16
C GLU A 1195 -16.86 -24.47 -13.73
N PRO A 1196 -15.85 -24.47 -12.82
CA PRO A 1196 -16.08 -24.78 -11.40
C PRO A 1196 -17.11 -23.87 -10.74
N LEU A 1197 -17.07 -22.54 -10.98
CA LEU A 1197 -18.03 -21.60 -10.39
C LEU A 1197 -19.46 -21.87 -10.86
N ARG A 1198 -19.64 -22.15 -12.15
CA ARG A 1198 -20.93 -22.52 -12.76
C ARG A 1198 -21.48 -23.81 -12.14
N THR A 1199 -20.63 -24.83 -12.03
CA THR A 1199 -21.01 -26.13 -11.45
C THR A 1199 -21.51 -25.98 -10.02
N GLN A 1200 -20.86 -25.16 -9.20
CA GLN A 1200 -21.27 -24.95 -7.81
C GLN A 1200 -22.56 -24.15 -7.70
N MET A 1201 -22.76 -23.14 -8.56
CA MET A 1201 -24.03 -22.40 -8.62
C MET A 1201 -25.22 -23.31 -8.99
N MET A 1202 -25.01 -24.23 -9.93
CA MET A 1202 -26.03 -25.19 -10.39
C MET A 1202 -26.22 -26.39 -9.46
N SER A 1203 -25.38 -26.56 -8.44
CA SER A 1203 -25.50 -27.67 -7.50
C SER A 1203 -26.81 -27.59 -6.71
N LYS A 1204 -27.56 -28.69 -6.72
CA LYS A 1204 -28.82 -28.86 -5.97
C LYS A 1204 -28.61 -29.86 -4.84
N VAL A 1205 -29.06 -29.47 -3.65
CA VAL A 1205 -29.03 -30.34 -2.47
C VAL A 1205 -30.15 -31.40 -2.59
N LYS A 1206 -29.92 -32.62 -2.09
CA LYS A 1206 -30.95 -33.69 -2.10
C LYS A 1206 -32.13 -33.30 -1.21
N SER A 1207 -33.33 -33.80 -1.53
CA SER A 1207 -34.58 -33.48 -0.80
C SER A 1207 -34.60 -33.99 0.64
N ASN A 1208 -33.73 -34.93 1.00
CA ASN A 1208 -33.57 -35.49 2.34
C ASN A 1208 -32.37 -34.89 3.12
N ALA A 1209 -31.78 -33.81 2.62
CA ALA A 1209 -30.61 -33.20 3.24
C ALA A 1209 -30.93 -32.49 4.55
N VAL A 1210 -29.97 -32.53 5.46
CA VAL A 1210 -30.09 -31.89 6.78
C VAL A 1210 -29.96 -30.36 6.60
N LYS A 1211 -30.61 -29.58 7.46
CA LYS A 1211 -30.53 -28.10 7.45
C LYS A 1211 -29.09 -27.57 7.35
N GLN A 1212 -28.14 -28.20 8.05
CA GLN A 1212 -26.72 -27.85 7.98
C GLN A 1212 -26.11 -28.00 6.58
N GLU A 1213 -26.53 -28.99 5.78
CA GLU A 1213 -26.03 -29.19 4.41
C GLU A 1213 -26.59 -28.13 3.45
N ILE A 1214 -27.83 -27.67 3.70
CA ILE A 1214 -28.46 -26.58 2.96
C ILE A 1214 -27.71 -25.26 3.25
N GLU A 1215 -27.45 -24.98 4.53
CA GLU A 1215 -26.71 -23.78 4.95
C GLU A 1215 -25.28 -23.75 4.37
N LYS A 1216 -24.55 -24.87 4.39
CA LYS A 1216 -23.22 -25.00 3.75
C LYS A 1216 -23.27 -24.73 2.25
N ASN A 1217 -24.28 -25.23 1.55
CA ASN A 1217 -24.40 -24.98 0.11
C ASN A 1217 -24.76 -23.51 -0.19
N GLU A 1218 -25.62 -22.89 0.63
CA GLU A 1218 -25.91 -21.46 0.51
C GLU A 1218 -24.67 -20.60 0.77
N GLU A 1219 -23.84 -20.96 1.74
CA GLU A 1219 -22.58 -20.26 2.04
C GLU A 1219 -21.61 -20.30 0.86
N ILE A 1220 -21.43 -21.48 0.24
CA ILE A 1220 -20.64 -21.63 -1.00
C ILE A 1220 -21.20 -20.73 -2.10
N LYS A 1221 -22.52 -20.72 -2.32
CA LYS A 1221 -23.13 -19.86 -3.34
C LYS A 1221 -22.88 -18.38 -3.05
N ARG A 1222 -22.96 -17.94 -1.80
CA ARG A 1222 -22.60 -16.56 -1.40
C ARG A 1222 -21.12 -16.25 -1.64
N ALA A 1223 -20.22 -17.19 -1.36
CA ALA A 1223 -18.79 -17.04 -1.64
C ALA A 1223 -18.51 -16.90 -3.15
N VAL A 1224 -19.14 -17.73 -3.99
CA VAL A 1224 -19.06 -17.64 -5.45
C VAL A 1224 -19.58 -16.29 -5.95
N ILE A 1225 -20.75 -15.84 -5.46
CA ILE A 1225 -21.30 -14.52 -5.81
C ILE A 1225 -20.33 -13.39 -5.43
N ARG A 1226 -19.70 -13.44 -4.25
CA ARG A 1226 -18.68 -12.47 -3.83
C ARG A 1226 -17.53 -12.41 -4.83
N VAL A 1227 -16.97 -13.56 -5.20
CA VAL A 1227 -15.87 -13.65 -6.18
C VAL A 1227 -16.27 -13.08 -7.53
N VAL A 1228 -17.44 -13.44 -8.05
CA VAL A 1228 -17.92 -12.94 -9.35
C VAL A 1228 -18.14 -11.43 -9.32
N LEU A 1229 -18.65 -10.88 -8.21
CA LEU A 1229 -18.74 -9.42 -8.03
C LEU A 1229 -17.37 -8.75 -7.93
N THR A 1230 -16.37 -9.38 -7.31
CA THR A 1230 -14.98 -8.87 -7.32
C THR A 1230 -14.42 -8.86 -8.74
N ILE A 1231 -14.65 -9.92 -9.52
CA ILE A 1231 -14.22 -10.02 -10.92
C ILE A 1231 -14.88 -8.92 -11.76
N GLN A 1232 -16.18 -8.65 -11.56
CA GLN A 1232 -16.89 -7.59 -12.29
C GLN A 1232 -16.29 -6.19 -12.08
N ARG A 1233 -15.68 -5.93 -10.92
CA ARG A 1233 -15.06 -4.62 -10.63
C ARG A 1233 -13.73 -4.41 -11.37
N VAL A 1234 -13.19 -5.45 -11.99
CA VAL A 1234 -11.94 -5.34 -12.74
C VAL A 1234 -12.19 -4.63 -14.08
N PRO A 1235 -11.34 -3.65 -14.46
CA PRO A 1235 -11.38 -3.08 -15.80
C PRO A 1235 -11.32 -4.19 -16.87
N ASP A 1236 -12.16 -4.11 -17.89
CA ASP A 1236 -12.26 -5.09 -18.98
C ASP A 1236 -13.02 -6.41 -18.67
N ALA A 1237 -13.46 -6.64 -17.42
CA ALA A 1237 -14.25 -7.82 -17.08
C ALA A 1237 -15.60 -7.89 -17.82
N ASP A 1238 -16.21 -6.73 -18.12
CA ASP A 1238 -17.47 -6.62 -18.87
C ASP A 1238 -17.36 -7.12 -20.32
N LYS A 1239 -16.13 -7.16 -20.87
CA LYS A 1239 -15.87 -7.67 -22.23
C LYS A 1239 -15.79 -9.20 -22.28
N CYS A 1240 -15.60 -9.88 -21.15
CA CYS A 1240 -15.47 -11.33 -21.08
C CYS A 1240 -16.85 -12.00 -21.08
N ASN A 1241 -17.22 -12.66 -22.19
CA ASN A 1241 -18.50 -13.35 -22.35
C ASN A 1241 -18.84 -14.31 -21.19
N GLN A 1242 -17.85 -15.01 -20.64
CA GLN A 1242 -18.04 -15.96 -19.54
C GLN A 1242 -18.44 -15.30 -18.23
N VAL A 1243 -17.91 -14.10 -17.95
CA VAL A 1243 -18.28 -13.33 -16.75
C VAL A 1243 -19.71 -12.82 -16.90
N SER A 1244 -20.06 -12.33 -18.08
CA SER A 1244 -21.42 -11.92 -18.43
C SER A 1244 -22.43 -13.08 -18.34
N GLU A 1245 -22.06 -14.27 -18.81
CA GLU A 1245 -22.87 -15.49 -18.66
C GLU A 1245 -23.06 -15.88 -17.19
N LEU A 1246 -21.99 -15.90 -16.39
CA LEU A 1246 -22.07 -16.20 -14.95
C LEU A 1246 -22.95 -15.19 -14.20
N LEU A 1247 -22.83 -13.90 -14.53
CA LEU A 1247 -23.68 -12.84 -13.97
C LEU A 1247 -25.15 -13.03 -14.36
N SER A 1248 -25.42 -13.40 -15.61
CA SER A 1248 -26.79 -13.70 -16.07
C SER A 1248 -27.38 -14.90 -15.33
N LEU A 1249 -26.58 -15.95 -15.12
CA LEU A 1249 -26.96 -17.13 -14.35
C LEU A 1249 -27.29 -16.76 -12.90
N ILE A 1250 -26.42 -15.99 -12.23
CA ILE A 1250 -26.63 -15.55 -10.85
C ILE A 1250 -27.90 -14.70 -10.71
N ARG A 1251 -28.15 -13.78 -11.65
CA ARG A 1251 -29.38 -12.95 -11.67
C ARG A 1251 -30.64 -13.80 -11.88
N SER A 1252 -30.55 -14.88 -12.65
CA SER A 1252 -31.70 -15.78 -12.91
C SER A 1252 -31.99 -16.77 -11.78
N GLU A 1253 -30.96 -17.38 -11.19
CA GLU A 1253 -31.10 -18.48 -10.22
C GLU A 1253 -31.13 -18.00 -8.76
N CYS A 1254 -30.45 -16.90 -8.42
CA CYS A 1254 -30.23 -16.47 -7.03
C CYS A 1254 -30.32 -14.94 -6.80
N PRO A 1255 -31.41 -14.25 -7.23
CA PRO A 1255 -31.51 -12.79 -7.11
C PRO A 1255 -31.51 -12.29 -5.66
N HIS A 1256 -32.16 -13.01 -4.73
CA HIS A 1256 -32.20 -12.62 -3.31
C HIS A 1256 -30.84 -12.71 -2.61
N LEU A 1257 -30.01 -13.70 -2.97
CA LEU A 1257 -28.66 -13.84 -2.42
C LEU A 1257 -27.72 -12.76 -2.97
N LEU A 1258 -27.88 -12.39 -4.25
CA LEU A 1258 -27.13 -11.29 -4.87
C LEU A 1258 -27.38 -9.95 -4.15
N GLU A 1259 -28.64 -9.61 -3.88
CA GLU A 1259 -28.97 -8.39 -3.12
C GLU A 1259 -28.40 -8.40 -1.69
N SER A 1260 -28.46 -9.56 -1.00
CA SER A 1260 -27.89 -9.70 0.34
C SER A 1260 -26.39 -9.42 0.34
N VAL A 1261 -25.65 -10.07 -0.56
CA VAL A 1261 -24.19 -9.90 -0.66
C VAL A 1261 -23.81 -8.47 -1.05
N GLN A 1262 -24.58 -7.83 -1.94
CA GLN A 1262 -24.35 -6.42 -2.29
C GLN A 1262 -24.59 -5.48 -1.11
N ARG A 1263 -25.63 -5.71 -0.29
CA ARG A 1263 -25.86 -4.91 0.94
C ARG A 1263 -24.76 -5.11 1.97
N ASP A 1264 -24.29 -6.34 2.16
CA ASP A 1264 -23.19 -6.64 3.09
C ASP A 1264 -21.89 -5.97 2.64
N ALA A 1265 -21.59 -5.99 1.33
CA ALA A 1265 -20.44 -5.28 0.78
C ALA A 1265 -20.48 -3.77 1.06
N HIS A 1266 -21.66 -3.12 0.98
CA HIS A 1266 -21.82 -1.70 1.31
C HIS A 1266 -21.64 -1.40 2.81
N ARG A 1267 -21.95 -2.35 3.70
CA ARG A 1267 -21.71 -2.20 5.15
C ARG A 1267 -20.22 -2.27 5.50
N SER A 1268 -19.47 -3.18 4.88
CA SER A 1268 -18.01 -3.26 5.08
C SER A 1268 -17.29 -1.95 4.71
N TYR A 1269 -17.67 -1.28 3.62
CA TYR A 1269 -17.08 0.02 3.23
C TYR A 1269 -17.37 1.17 4.20
N SER A 1270 -18.39 1.08 5.04
CA SER A 1270 -18.64 2.07 6.09
C SER A 1270 -17.79 1.87 7.35
N THR A 1271 -17.02 0.79 7.41
CA THR A 1271 -16.21 0.39 8.56
C THR A 1271 -14.71 0.25 8.25
N ASP A 1272 -14.33 0.15 6.97
CA ASP A 1272 -12.93 0.13 6.50
C ASP A 1272 -12.49 1.50 5.92
N THR A 1273 -12.68 2.59 6.66
CA THR A 1273 -11.65 3.64 6.62
C THR A 1273 -10.46 3.11 7.42
N PRO A 1274 -9.23 3.14 6.89
CA PRO A 1274 -8.07 2.83 7.71
C PRO A 1274 -8.04 3.82 8.87
N MET A 1275 -8.34 3.32 10.07
CA MET A 1275 -7.78 3.92 11.26
C MET A 1275 -6.29 3.64 11.14
N ASP A 1276 -5.53 4.69 10.84
CA ASP A 1276 -4.07 4.72 10.92
C ASP A 1276 -3.63 3.97 12.20
N ILE A 1277 -2.93 2.85 12.02
CA ILE A 1277 -1.99 2.30 13.00
C ILE A 1277 -0.60 2.72 12.56
#